data_AF-A0A1H2E857-F1
#
_entry.id   AF-A0A1H2E857-F1
#
_cell.length_a   1.000
_cell.length_b   1.000
_cell.length_c   1.000
_cell.angle_alpha   90.00
_cell.angle_beta   90.00
_cell.angle_gamma   90.00
#
_symmetry.space_group_name_H-M   'P 1'
#
loop_
_entity.id
_entity.type
_entity.pdbx_description
1 polymer ?
#
loop_
_entity_poly.entity_id
_entity_poly.type
_entity_poly.pdbx_seq_one_letter_code
_entity_poly.pdbx_strand_id
1 'polypeptide(L)'
;MAYVVTQSCIGNKHTSCVDVCPVEAFREAPEMLFIDPDVCIDCNACVSACPEGAIFPQSMVPEDQHIFIARNAEGAKTLPIIRESIQAGQHAASPLARLPGRFAIVGSGPSGFYAAEALMKQMPAARIDMFERLPTPFGLVRYGVAPDHPRIKSVTAGFERIAESQNFRFFGNVQIGRDLSSADLRQHYHGVIYATGGSQSRPLSLPGAEAGNIFGSSNFVGWYNGHPDEVALAPALAGPTAVIIGIGNVALDIARLLVLPNEQLAKTDIADDALQALASSGIEEVQLLARRGPAQAAFTPKELEQLMAIEGLQLLVDPADLELDDTTEKQLEQPEFAEARQNLSLLREIAARPQAEGKRIRFMFYTSPTGFSADNGQVSTVHAQRTELVRNDQGELVARPSDKTLDIPASLVVHAIGYQGSAIDELPFDTGRGVIQHEQGRISGNPDSRDYVAGWIKRGASGVIGSNRQCATESVQRLLDDLGDSLPSLSGEEIDTLLSARKIDTVSLADWRLLDQHEQARGRAEGRTRSKIVNVTEMLGVIHDARAREAEQARMPVKTHFRACTLCEAMCGVIIETRGEQILSINGDPDDPHSEGHICPKGYALQDLHNDPDRLRTPLEKVNGEWLPIDWDSALDKVAARIVDIQQRHGNDSIAGYWGNPSSHNLGLMLASGALRKAIKTRNISSAASLDQMPHQLVSYLMFGHSQLFTIPDIDRTQYMLMLGANPAASNGSLMTAGDILKRLERIRERGGKVVLVDPRRTESARYVDQHLFIKPGTDAFFLLGLIRHVLDKGLTKPSRLQELADNWDALAPLFEGITLEQVSARCGIAVNEIKRIAEDFAAAECAVCYGRMGVSTQSYGALNHWLMLVLNILTGNLDSPGGMMFTTPAFNKAQSRPMGSFNRYQSRARGLPEFDSYFPAVTLAEEMLTPGEGQVRGFICVAGNPVLSTPNGRQMDEALEQLEFMVSLDFYLNETSRHADIILPPTGPLEHEQYDIVFNMLAVRNLARYSDPVFEAPEGTRCDWDIMQGLTERIMALKDPDGAPPRKMPSPEQILDHGLKTGPYAEGFNEYNSGEPVKHDEPLSVDVLKRYPHGLDLGPMRESFPGYLFTSDNKLHLTPPELVTDLGRAMAELRGDENGELMLIGRRDLRTNNSWMHNSQRLVKGGDRCNLLINPADAERLSLTHGKQARIMSRTGELMVSVQVTDDIMPGVVCLPHGWGHDREGVSMRIAESNPGINVNDITDDQVVDVLSGNAVLNGIPVSVVAA
;
A
#
# COMPACT_ATOMS: atom_id res chain seq x y z
N MET A 1 10.47 -18.57 -16.68
CA MET A 1 9.08 -19.06 -16.67
C MET A 1 9.09 -20.58 -16.65
N ALA A 2 8.06 -21.25 -16.13
CA ALA A 2 8.04 -22.71 -16.19
C ALA A 2 7.35 -23.28 -17.41
N TYR A 3 6.19 -22.73 -17.81
CA TYR A 3 5.42 -23.23 -18.95
C TYR A 3 5.12 -22.12 -19.95
N VAL A 4 5.12 -22.48 -21.23
CA VAL A 4 4.98 -21.57 -22.35
C VAL A 4 3.94 -22.12 -23.30
N VAL A 5 2.92 -21.30 -23.61
CA VAL A 5 1.96 -21.63 -24.67
C VAL A 5 2.58 -21.28 -26.01
N THR A 6 2.71 -22.25 -26.91
CA THR A 6 3.40 -22.13 -28.19
C THR A 6 2.43 -22.07 -29.36
N GLN A 7 2.98 -22.14 -30.59
CA GLN A 7 2.26 -21.89 -31.83
C GLN A 7 1.00 -22.75 -32.00
N SER A 8 0.99 -23.99 -31.53
CA SER A 8 -0.14 -24.92 -31.69
C SER A 8 -1.44 -24.44 -31.02
N CYS A 9 -1.39 -23.43 -30.15
CA CYS A 9 -2.60 -22.83 -29.57
C CYS A 9 -3.29 -21.84 -30.54
N ILE A 10 -2.54 -21.27 -31.49
CA ILE A 10 -3.06 -20.29 -32.45
C ILE A 10 -3.97 -21.01 -33.47
N GLY A 11 -5.22 -20.57 -33.57
CA GLY A 11 -6.22 -21.16 -34.47
C GLY A 11 -6.98 -22.36 -33.89
N ASN A 12 -6.50 -22.98 -32.81
CA ASN A 12 -7.11 -24.12 -32.10
C ASN A 12 -7.20 -23.87 -30.58
N LYS A 13 -7.76 -22.72 -30.17
CA LYS A 13 -7.83 -22.26 -28.76
C LYS A 13 -8.92 -22.99 -27.94
N HIS A 14 -8.59 -24.14 -27.35
CA HIS A 14 -9.56 -24.96 -26.59
C HIS A 14 -9.83 -24.54 -25.12
N THR A 15 -8.95 -23.74 -24.51
CA THR A 15 -9.09 -23.16 -23.14
C THR A 15 -9.30 -24.11 -21.95
N SER A 16 -9.35 -25.44 -22.14
CA SER A 16 -9.49 -26.43 -21.07
C SER A 16 -8.36 -26.39 -20.03
N CYS A 17 -7.18 -25.91 -20.43
CA CYS A 17 -6.04 -25.68 -19.54
C CYS A 17 -6.31 -24.61 -18.46
N VAL A 18 -7.26 -23.71 -18.67
CA VAL A 18 -7.67 -22.68 -17.69
C VAL A 18 -8.35 -23.34 -16.50
N ASP A 19 -9.23 -24.31 -16.73
CA ASP A 19 -10.05 -24.94 -15.70
C ASP A 19 -9.24 -25.80 -14.71
N VAL A 20 -8.06 -26.26 -15.13
CA VAL A 20 -7.14 -27.04 -14.30
C VAL A 20 -6.07 -26.19 -13.62
N CYS A 21 -6.00 -24.89 -13.93
CA CYS A 21 -5.00 -23.99 -13.37
C CYS A 21 -5.35 -23.65 -11.90
N PRO A 22 -4.50 -23.95 -10.91
CA PRO A 22 -4.84 -23.72 -9.50
C PRO A 22 -4.71 -22.26 -9.04
N VAL A 23 -4.04 -21.40 -9.83
CA VAL A 23 -3.61 -20.05 -9.44
C VAL A 23 -4.01 -18.97 -10.45
N GLU A 24 -4.93 -19.26 -11.37
CA GLU A 24 -5.38 -18.31 -12.40
C GLU A 24 -4.22 -17.72 -13.23
N ALA A 25 -3.21 -18.53 -13.58
CA ALA A 25 -2.03 -18.08 -14.34
C ALA A 25 -2.31 -17.77 -15.82
N PHE A 26 -3.47 -18.17 -16.35
CA PHE A 26 -3.77 -17.95 -17.77
C PHE A 26 -4.23 -16.51 -18.06
N ARG A 27 -3.79 -16.00 -19.19
CA ARG A 27 -4.21 -14.72 -19.77
C ARG A 27 -4.78 -14.96 -21.16
N GLU A 28 -5.85 -14.29 -21.49
CA GLU A 28 -6.52 -14.48 -22.78
C GLU A 28 -6.16 -13.40 -23.79
N ALA A 29 -5.75 -13.84 -24.98
CA ALA A 29 -5.78 -13.03 -26.20
C ALA A 29 -6.80 -13.63 -27.19
N PRO A 30 -7.12 -12.90 -28.29
CA PRO A 30 -8.07 -13.37 -29.29
C PRO A 30 -7.71 -14.75 -29.87
N GLU A 31 -6.44 -14.93 -30.26
CA GLU A 31 -5.95 -16.08 -31.06
C GLU A 31 -5.38 -17.24 -30.23
N MET A 32 -4.86 -16.99 -29.02
CA MET A 32 -4.22 -18.00 -28.17
C MET A 32 -4.28 -17.61 -26.69
N LEU A 33 -3.94 -18.54 -25.81
CA LEU A 33 -3.73 -18.27 -24.39
C LEU A 33 -2.26 -17.99 -24.10
N PHE A 34 -2.02 -17.34 -22.97
CA PHE A 34 -0.69 -17.09 -22.42
C PHE A 34 -0.63 -17.55 -20.96
N ILE A 35 0.52 -18.02 -20.52
CA ILE A 35 0.78 -18.33 -19.11
C ILE A 35 1.60 -17.20 -18.51
N ASP A 36 1.07 -16.59 -17.46
CA ASP A 36 1.77 -15.59 -16.66
C ASP A 36 2.83 -16.27 -15.78
N PRO A 37 4.11 -15.97 -16.00
CA PRO A 37 5.18 -16.62 -15.26
C PRO A 37 5.36 -16.14 -13.83
N ASP A 38 4.83 -14.96 -13.49
CA ASP A 38 4.91 -14.43 -12.14
C ASP A 38 3.81 -15.02 -11.25
N VAL A 39 2.74 -15.53 -11.88
CA VAL A 39 1.62 -16.21 -11.21
C VAL A 39 1.72 -17.73 -11.26
N CYS A 40 2.34 -18.32 -12.28
CA CYS A 40 2.44 -19.78 -12.42
C CYS A 40 3.18 -20.43 -11.24
N ILE A 41 2.61 -21.52 -10.71
CA ILE A 41 3.22 -22.35 -9.64
C ILE A 41 3.75 -23.69 -10.17
N ASP A 42 3.84 -23.83 -11.49
CA ASP A 42 4.59 -24.90 -12.16
C ASP A 42 4.08 -26.32 -11.88
N CYS A 43 2.78 -26.45 -11.61
CA CYS A 43 2.18 -27.72 -11.24
C CYS A 43 1.97 -28.70 -12.41
N ASN A 44 2.31 -28.34 -13.65
CA ASN A 44 2.12 -29.14 -14.86
C ASN A 44 0.66 -29.54 -15.22
N ALA A 45 -0.35 -29.17 -14.43
CA ALA A 45 -1.74 -29.61 -14.65
C ALA A 45 -2.28 -29.18 -16.04
N CYS A 46 -1.80 -28.07 -16.58
CA CYS A 46 -2.25 -27.53 -17.86
C CYS A 46 -1.75 -28.29 -19.09
N VAL A 47 -0.60 -28.98 -19.02
CA VAL A 47 0.01 -29.62 -20.19
C VAL A 47 -0.85 -30.79 -20.68
N SER A 48 -1.26 -31.67 -19.76
CA SER A 48 -2.14 -32.80 -20.09
C SER A 48 -3.57 -32.39 -20.42
N ALA A 49 -4.02 -31.21 -19.96
CA ALA A 49 -5.34 -30.67 -20.28
C ALA A 49 -5.40 -30.00 -21.67
N CYS A 50 -4.26 -29.74 -22.32
CA CYS A 50 -4.21 -29.12 -23.63
C CYS A 50 -4.31 -30.19 -24.74
N PRO A 51 -5.43 -30.30 -25.47
CA PRO A 51 -5.61 -31.34 -26.50
C PRO A 51 -4.65 -31.17 -27.68
N GLU A 52 -4.21 -29.94 -27.95
CA GLU A 52 -3.29 -29.60 -29.05
C GLU A 52 -1.81 -29.80 -28.69
N GLY A 53 -1.49 -30.15 -27.43
CA GLY A 53 -0.10 -30.24 -26.98
C GLY A 53 0.65 -28.91 -27.07
N ALA A 54 -0.04 -27.78 -26.94
CA ALA A 54 0.50 -26.44 -27.19
C ALA A 54 1.27 -25.84 -26.00
N ILE A 55 1.46 -26.58 -24.90
CA ILE A 55 2.07 -26.05 -23.67
C ILE A 55 3.34 -26.84 -23.39
N PHE A 56 4.47 -26.16 -23.42
CA PHE A 56 5.79 -26.75 -23.20
C PHE A 56 6.42 -26.20 -21.92
N PRO A 57 7.17 -27.03 -21.16
CA PRO A 57 8.17 -26.50 -20.25
C PRO A 57 9.10 -25.52 -21.00
N GLN A 58 9.49 -24.39 -20.39
CA GLN A 58 10.32 -23.39 -21.08
C GLN A 58 11.60 -24.00 -21.68
N SER A 59 12.23 -24.92 -20.95
CA SER A 59 13.45 -25.66 -21.36
C SER A 59 13.25 -26.56 -22.58
N MET A 60 12.00 -26.88 -22.93
CA MET A 60 11.63 -27.83 -23.96
C MET A 60 10.85 -27.18 -25.11
N VAL A 61 10.74 -25.85 -25.11
CA VAL A 61 10.20 -25.12 -26.26
C VAL A 61 11.12 -25.39 -27.45
N PRO A 62 10.62 -25.87 -28.61
CA PRO A 62 11.45 -26.07 -29.79
C PRO A 62 12.24 -24.81 -30.19
N GLU A 63 13.47 -24.94 -30.70
CA GLU A 63 14.34 -23.80 -31.03
C GLU A 63 13.67 -22.80 -31.99
N ASP A 64 12.91 -23.30 -32.96
CA ASP A 64 12.14 -22.51 -33.93
C ASP A 64 10.93 -21.79 -33.30
N GLN A 65 10.58 -22.12 -32.05
CA GLN A 65 9.46 -21.56 -31.28
C GLN A 65 9.90 -20.81 -30.02
N HIS A 66 11.20 -20.62 -29.78
CA HIS A 66 11.71 -19.88 -28.61
C HIS A 66 11.13 -18.46 -28.46
N ILE A 67 10.68 -17.84 -29.55
CA ILE A 67 10.00 -16.53 -29.51
C ILE A 67 8.76 -16.52 -28.60
N PHE A 68 8.09 -17.67 -28.43
CA PHE A 68 6.91 -17.78 -27.57
C PHE A 68 7.23 -17.65 -26.09
N ILE A 69 8.49 -17.86 -25.68
CA ILE A 69 8.95 -17.61 -24.32
C ILE A 69 8.75 -16.12 -23.99
N ALA A 70 9.41 -15.23 -24.73
CA ALA A 70 9.23 -13.78 -24.54
C ALA A 70 7.76 -13.36 -24.71
N ARG A 71 7.06 -13.93 -25.70
CA ARG A 71 5.65 -13.62 -25.98
C ARG A 71 4.70 -13.93 -24.81
N ASN A 72 4.93 -15.04 -24.09
CA ASN A 72 4.16 -15.36 -22.88
C ASN A 72 4.52 -14.42 -21.73
N ALA A 73 5.81 -14.20 -21.48
CA ALA A 73 6.26 -13.32 -20.40
C ALA A 73 5.77 -11.87 -20.55
N GLU A 74 5.80 -11.33 -21.78
CA GLU A 74 5.39 -9.95 -22.06
C GLU A 74 3.89 -9.83 -22.25
N GLY A 75 3.27 -10.75 -23.00
CA GLY A 75 1.83 -10.76 -23.24
C GLY A 75 1.04 -10.89 -21.94
N ALA A 76 1.51 -11.71 -21.00
CA ALA A 76 0.79 -11.94 -19.76
C ALA A 76 0.65 -10.69 -18.86
N LYS A 77 1.55 -9.71 -18.98
CA LYS A 77 1.52 -8.47 -18.20
C LYS A 77 0.39 -7.51 -18.62
N THR A 78 -0.12 -7.66 -19.83
CA THR A 78 -1.09 -6.72 -20.44
C THR A 78 -2.43 -7.35 -20.76
N LEU A 79 -2.46 -8.67 -20.92
CA LEU A 79 -3.66 -9.42 -21.27
C LEU A 79 -4.52 -9.71 -20.02
N PRO A 80 -5.86 -9.73 -20.15
CA PRO A 80 -6.74 -10.01 -19.03
C PRO A 80 -6.62 -11.45 -18.55
N ILE A 81 -6.83 -11.67 -17.25
CA ILE A 81 -6.95 -13.00 -16.65
C ILE A 81 -8.18 -13.71 -17.22
N ILE A 82 -8.00 -14.92 -17.71
CA ILE A 82 -9.10 -15.83 -18.02
C ILE A 82 -9.26 -16.81 -16.86
N ARG A 83 -10.45 -16.83 -16.26
CA ARG A 83 -10.73 -17.60 -15.05
C ARG A 83 -11.41 -18.95 -15.32
N GLU A 84 -12.03 -19.08 -16.49
CA GLU A 84 -12.80 -20.25 -16.91
C GLU A 84 -12.63 -20.46 -18.41
N SER A 85 -12.74 -21.71 -18.88
CA SER A 85 -12.73 -22.01 -20.29
C SER A 85 -13.92 -21.38 -21.03
N ILE A 86 -13.70 -20.96 -22.29
CA ILE A 86 -14.70 -20.25 -23.11
C ILE A 86 -15.91 -21.15 -23.44
N GLN A 87 -15.74 -22.48 -23.42
CA GLN A 87 -16.83 -23.44 -23.65
C GLN A 87 -17.70 -23.68 -22.41
N ALA A 88 -17.25 -23.36 -21.19
CA ALA A 88 -18.01 -23.59 -19.96
C ALA A 88 -19.25 -22.68 -19.81
N GLY A 89 -19.31 -21.57 -20.56
CA GLY A 89 -20.43 -20.60 -20.52
C GLY A 89 -21.74 -21.06 -21.19
N GLN A 90 -21.83 -22.29 -21.71
CA GLN A 90 -23.02 -22.80 -22.41
C GLN A 90 -23.78 -23.91 -21.67
N HIS A 91 -23.69 -24.00 -20.35
CA HIS A 91 -24.63 -24.84 -19.59
C HIS A 91 -25.94 -24.08 -19.34
N ALA A 92 -27.05 -24.63 -19.83
CA ALA A 92 -28.38 -24.16 -19.45
C ALA A 92 -28.48 -24.17 -17.92
N ALA A 93 -28.95 -23.06 -17.33
CA ALA A 93 -29.07 -22.94 -15.87
C ALA A 93 -29.92 -24.11 -15.33
N SER A 94 -29.27 -25.05 -14.64
CA SER A 94 -29.93 -26.16 -13.96
C SER A 94 -30.97 -25.60 -12.99
N PRO A 95 -32.15 -26.25 -12.81
CA PRO A 95 -33.10 -25.89 -11.75
C PRO A 95 -32.44 -25.77 -10.37
N LEU A 96 -31.37 -26.53 -10.13
CA LEU A 96 -30.57 -26.50 -8.90
C LEU A 96 -29.90 -25.14 -8.63
N ALA A 97 -29.59 -24.34 -9.66
CA ALA A 97 -28.87 -23.06 -9.51
C ALA A 97 -29.59 -22.05 -8.59
N ARG A 98 -30.91 -22.17 -8.45
CA ARG A 98 -31.75 -21.30 -7.61
C ARG A 98 -32.09 -21.91 -6.24
N LEU A 99 -31.74 -23.17 -6.00
CA LEU A 99 -32.14 -23.86 -4.78
C LEU A 99 -31.13 -23.60 -3.64
N PRO A 100 -31.61 -23.28 -2.43
CA PRO A 100 -30.74 -22.98 -1.28
C PRO A 100 -30.23 -24.28 -0.62
N GLY A 101 -29.46 -25.07 -1.36
CA GLY A 101 -28.84 -26.31 -0.86
C GLY A 101 -27.95 -26.06 0.35
N ARG A 102 -27.78 -27.08 1.18
CA ARG A 102 -26.85 -27.12 2.32
C ARG A 102 -25.89 -28.27 2.10
N PHE A 103 -24.59 -28.01 2.00
CA PHE A 103 -23.58 -29.03 1.74
C PHE A 103 -22.46 -28.99 2.77
N ALA A 104 -21.96 -30.17 3.17
CA ALA A 104 -20.81 -30.29 4.04
C ALA A 104 -19.58 -30.74 3.26
N ILE A 105 -18.42 -30.18 3.58
CA ILE A 105 -17.13 -30.62 3.04
C ILE A 105 -16.21 -30.94 4.22
N VAL A 106 -15.65 -32.14 4.25
CA VAL A 106 -14.77 -32.60 5.32
C VAL A 106 -13.32 -32.56 4.85
N GLY A 107 -12.54 -31.64 5.42
CA GLY A 107 -11.15 -31.37 5.08
C GLY A 107 -10.96 -30.03 4.38
N SER A 108 -10.09 -29.18 4.92
CA SER A 108 -9.84 -27.80 4.44
C SER A 108 -8.60 -27.65 3.55
N GLY A 109 -8.10 -28.75 2.99
CA GLY A 109 -7.03 -28.71 1.99
C GLY A 109 -7.52 -28.25 0.60
N PRO A 110 -6.62 -28.21 -0.40
CA PRO A 110 -6.97 -27.81 -1.77
C PRO A 110 -8.20 -28.53 -2.35
N SER A 111 -8.31 -29.83 -2.10
CA SER A 111 -9.44 -30.64 -2.59
C SER A 111 -10.79 -30.18 -2.04
N GLY A 112 -10.83 -29.74 -0.78
CA GLY A 112 -12.05 -29.23 -0.14
C GLY A 112 -12.44 -27.87 -0.70
N PHE A 113 -11.48 -26.94 -0.83
CA PHE A 113 -11.74 -25.62 -1.41
C PHE A 113 -12.16 -25.69 -2.88
N TYR A 114 -11.56 -26.57 -3.69
CA TYR A 114 -12.02 -26.75 -5.06
C TYR A 114 -13.43 -27.37 -5.15
N ALA A 115 -13.79 -28.25 -4.20
CA ALA A 115 -15.17 -28.77 -4.13
C ALA A 115 -16.16 -27.66 -3.72
N ALA A 116 -15.77 -26.78 -2.80
CA ALA A 116 -16.57 -25.61 -2.44
C ALA A 116 -16.77 -24.68 -3.63
N GLU A 117 -15.69 -24.36 -4.35
CA GLU A 117 -15.74 -23.54 -5.56
C GLU A 117 -16.67 -24.14 -6.61
N ALA A 118 -16.52 -25.43 -6.92
CA ALA A 118 -17.34 -26.11 -7.91
C ALA A 118 -18.84 -26.11 -7.51
N LEU A 119 -19.16 -26.34 -6.23
CA LEU A 119 -20.53 -26.25 -5.73
C LEU A 119 -21.10 -24.83 -5.86
N MET A 120 -20.34 -23.80 -5.49
CA MET A 120 -20.82 -22.40 -5.59
C MET A 120 -21.06 -21.96 -7.02
N LYS A 121 -20.23 -22.43 -7.97
CA LYS A 121 -20.41 -22.14 -9.39
C LYS A 121 -21.69 -22.76 -9.95
N GLN A 122 -21.95 -24.03 -9.59
CA GLN A 122 -23.13 -24.74 -10.10
C GLN A 122 -24.41 -24.45 -9.31
N MET A 123 -24.29 -24.09 -8.03
CA MET A 123 -25.39 -23.73 -7.13
C MET A 123 -25.07 -22.44 -6.35
N PRO A 124 -25.19 -21.25 -6.96
CA PRO A 124 -24.86 -19.97 -6.32
C PRO A 124 -25.64 -19.67 -5.03
N ALA A 125 -26.85 -20.22 -4.87
CA ALA A 125 -27.68 -20.07 -3.68
C ALA A 125 -27.36 -21.07 -2.55
N ALA A 126 -26.47 -22.04 -2.77
CA ALA A 126 -26.14 -23.06 -1.79
C ALA A 126 -25.23 -22.53 -0.68
N ARG A 127 -25.48 -22.99 0.55
CA ARG A 127 -24.62 -22.79 1.72
C ARG A 127 -23.67 -23.97 1.89
N ILE A 128 -22.40 -23.68 2.15
CA ILE A 128 -21.33 -24.67 2.26
C ILE A 128 -20.68 -24.55 3.63
N ASP A 129 -20.69 -25.64 4.38
CA ASP A 129 -20.01 -25.76 5.67
C ASP A 129 -18.79 -26.67 5.52
N MET A 130 -17.62 -26.14 5.81
CA MET A 130 -16.36 -26.87 5.73
C MET A 130 -15.86 -27.22 7.13
N PHE A 131 -15.63 -28.52 7.37
CA PHE A 131 -15.16 -29.05 8.64
C PHE A 131 -13.68 -29.40 8.58
N GLU A 132 -12.92 -28.94 9.56
CA GLU A 132 -11.49 -29.22 9.72
C GLU A 132 -11.19 -29.68 11.14
N ARG A 133 -10.37 -30.72 11.25
CA ARG A 133 -9.94 -31.29 12.53
C ARG A 133 -9.09 -30.32 13.33
N LEU A 134 -8.26 -29.53 12.65
CA LEU A 134 -7.39 -28.55 13.28
C LEU A 134 -8.07 -27.17 13.39
N PRO A 135 -7.63 -26.30 14.31
CA PRO A 135 -8.06 -24.90 14.35
C PRO A 135 -7.76 -24.12 13.06
N THR A 136 -6.74 -24.55 12.31
CA THR A 136 -6.20 -23.81 11.16
C THR A 136 -6.62 -24.45 9.82
N PRO A 137 -7.03 -23.66 8.81
CA PRO A 137 -7.40 -24.15 7.49
C PRO A 137 -6.18 -24.43 6.58
N PHE A 138 -6.47 -24.76 5.31
CA PHE A 138 -5.55 -24.91 4.17
C PHE A 138 -4.75 -26.21 4.08
N GLY A 139 -4.83 -27.08 5.09
CA GLY A 139 -4.31 -28.45 5.07
C GLY A 139 -2.89 -28.55 4.48
N LEU A 140 -2.77 -29.22 3.33
CA LEU A 140 -1.49 -29.40 2.59
C LEU A 140 -0.69 -28.10 2.44
N VAL A 141 -1.33 -26.98 2.12
CA VAL A 141 -0.58 -25.75 1.82
C VAL A 141 0.12 -25.21 3.07
N ARG A 142 -0.50 -25.40 4.24
CA ARG A 142 0.07 -25.01 5.53
C ARG A 142 1.06 -26.05 6.08
N TYR A 143 0.76 -27.34 5.90
CA TYR A 143 1.46 -28.42 6.61
C TYR A 143 2.25 -29.42 5.74
N GLY A 144 2.06 -29.40 4.43
CA GLY A 144 2.67 -30.36 3.50
C GLY A 144 3.58 -29.74 2.44
N VAL A 145 3.51 -28.43 2.20
CA VAL A 145 4.41 -27.70 1.30
C VAL A 145 5.61 -27.20 2.09
N ALA A 146 6.83 -27.42 1.60
CA ALA A 146 8.05 -27.02 2.29
C ALA A 146 8.10 -25.51 2.62
N PRO A 147 8.71 -25.09 3.75
CA PRO A 147 8.74 -23.70 4.19
C PRO A 147 9.39 -22.73 3.20
N ASP A 148 10.39 -23.19 2.45
CA ASP A 148 11.13 -22.40 1.46
C ASP A 148 10.44 -22.32 0.09
N HIS A 149 9.17 -22.76 -0.01
CA HIS A 149 8.35 -22.72 -1.22
C HIS A 149 7.22 -21.67 -1.16
N PRO A 150 7.52 -20.36 -0.96
CA PRO A 150 6.49 -19.33 -0.78
C PRO A 150 5.58 -19.17 -2.02
N ARG A 151 6.10 -19.41 -3.23
CA ARG A 151 5.32 -19.32 -4.47
C ARG A 151 4.19 -20.35 -4.53
N ILE A 152 4.43 -21.59 -4.09
CA ILE A 152 3.38 -22.62 -4.06
C ILE A 152 2.30 -22.25 -3.05
N LYS A 153 2.69 -21.60 -1.94
CA LYS A 153 1.77 -21.13 -0.91
C LYS A 153 0.84 -20.00 -1.37
N SER A 154 1.14 -19.31 -2.48
CA SER A 154 0.27 -18.27 -3.06
C SER A 154 -1.14 -18.74 -3.43
N VAL A 155 -1.34 -20.06 -3.62
CA VAL A 155 -2.66 -20.65 -3.89
C VAL A 155 -3.69 -20.35 -2.78
N THR A 156 -3.25 -20.05 -1.55
CA THR A 156 -4.16 -19.69 -0.44
C THR A 156 -4.99 -18.45 -0.75
N ALA A 157 -4.48 -17.50 -1.54
CA ALA A 157 -5.23 -16.29 -1.90
C ALA A 157 -6.54 -16.62 -2.67
N GLY A 158 -6.54 -17.69 -3.47
CA GLY A 158 -7.76 -18.19 -4.11
C GLY A 158 -8.73 -18.81 -3.11
N PHE A 159 -8.22 -19.55 -2.12
CA PHE A 159 -9.02 -20.20 -1.08
C PHE A 159 -9.64 -19.20 -0.10
N GLU A 160 -8.90 -18.16 0.28
CA GLU A 160 -9.39 -17.07 1.12
C GLU A 160 -10.59 -16.37 0.47
N ARG A 161 -10.52 -16.10 -0.84
CA ARG A 161 -11.62 -15.50 -1.60
C ARG A 161 -12.88 -16.38 -1.61
N ILE A 162 -12.72 -17.70 -1.68
CA ILE A 162 -13.83 -18.66 -1.55
C ILE A 162 -14.40 -18.58 -0.12
N ALA A 163 -13.53 -18.53 0.88
CA ALA A 163 -13.91 -18.48 2.29
C ALA A 163 -14.61 -17.17 2.69
N GLU A 164 -14.38 -16.08 1.97
CA GLU A 164 -15.02 -14.77 2.18
C GLU A 164 -16.45 -14.68 1.65
N SER A 165 -16.91 -15.68 0.91
CA SER A 165 -18.30 -15.75 0.44
C SER A 165 -19.27 -15.79 1.62
N GLN A 166 -20.36 -15.02 1.54
CA GLN A 166 -21.44 -15.04 2.55
C GLN A 166 -22.12 -16.42 2.67
N ASN A 167 -21.95 -17.26 1.65
CA ASN A 167 -22.51 -18.61 1.58
C ASN A 167 -21.54 -19.69 2.09
N PHE A 168 -20.36 -19.32 2.60
CA PHE A 168 -19.36 -20.25 3.15
C PHE A 168 -19.25 -20.10 4.67
N ARG A 169 -19.12 -21.23 5.38
CA ARG A 169 -18.75 -21.26 6.80
C ARG A 169 -17.65 -22.28 7.04
N PHE A 170 -16.71 -21.91 7.92
CA PHE A 170 -15.63 -22.78 8.36
C PHE A 170 -15.86 -23.21 9.81
N PHE A 171 -15.71 -24.51 10.07
CA PHE A 171 -15.78 -25.15 11.37
C PHE A 171 -14.47 -25.92 11.62
N GLY A 172 -13.45 -25.21 12.08
CA GLY A 172 -12.19 -25.77 12.56
C GLY A 172 -12.30 -26.36 13.96
N ASN A 173 -11.31 -27.16 14.35
CA ASN A 173 -11.29 -27.94 15.58
C ASN A 173 -12.46 -28.94 15.72
N VAL A 174 -12.99 -29.43 14.58
CA VAL A 174 -14.09 -30.41 14.51
C VAL A 174 -13.64 -31.63 13.71
N GLN A 175 -13.51 -32.76 14.39
CA GLN A 175 -13.09 -34.03 13.78
C GLN A 175 -14.30 -34.94 13.51
N ILE A 176 -14.53 -35.24 12.24
CA ILE A 176 -15.55 -36.21 11.82
C ILE A 176 -15.09 -37.63 12.17
N GLY A 177 -15.98 -38.42 12.77
CA GLY A 177 -15.70 -39.72 13.40
C GLY A 177 -15.52 -39.61 14.93
N ARG A 178 -15.12 -38.43 15.46
CA ARG A 178 -14.97 -38.19 16.90
C ARG A 178 -16.07 -37.29 17.46
N ASP A 179 -16.20 -36.09 16.89
CA ASP A 179 -17.10 -35.04 17.38
C ASP A 179 -18.48 -35.12 16.71
N LEU A 180 -18.49 -35.43 15.41
CA LEU A 180 -19.68 -35.67 14.59
C LEU A 180 -19.52 -36.99 13.81
N SER A 181 -20.58 -37.78 13.71
CA SER A 181 -20.62 -39.00 12.89
C SER A 181 -20.96 -38.68 11.43
N SER A 182 -20.71 -39.64 10.52
CA SER A 182 -21.17 -39.51 9.13
C SER A 182 -22.71 -39.41 9.06
N ALA A 183 -23.40 -40.09 9.98
CA ALA A 183 -24.84 -40.02 10.11
C ALA A 183 -25.35 -38.64 10.54
N ASP A 184 -24.64 -37.95 11.44
CA ASP A 184 -24.99 -36.58 11.85
C ASP A 184 -24.95 -35.64 10.64
N LEU A 185 -23.89 -35.71 9.82
CA LEU A 185 -23.78 -34.89 8.61
C LEU A 185 -24.90 -35.18 7.61
N ARG A 186 -25.22 -36.46 7.38
CA ARG A 186 -26.34 -36.83 6.48
C ARG A 186 -27.69 -36.31 6.96
N GLN A 187 -27.91 -36.05 8.25
CA GLN A 187 -29.18 -35.49 8.72
C GLN A 187 -29.31 -33.98 8.47
N HIS A 188 -28.18 -33.27 8.42
CA HIS A 188 -28.13 -31.80 8.37
C HIS A 188 -27.77 -31.25 6.96
N TYR A 189 -27.27 -32.09 6.06
CA TYR A 189 -26.82 -31.69 4.73
C TYR A 189 -27.45 -32.51 3.60
N HIS A 190 -27.65 -31.85 2.46
CA HIS A 190 -28.18 -32.47 1.23
C HIS A 190 -27.10 -33.27 0.49
N GLY A 191 -25.83 -33.06 0.81
CA GLY A 191 -24.70 -33.85 0.34
C GLY A 191 -23.45 -33.56 1.18
N VAL A 192 -22.61 -34.59 1.34
CA VAL A 192 -21.37 -34.53 2.12
C VAL A 192 -20.20 -34.94 1.23
N ILE A 193 -19.17 -34.11 1.13
CA ILE A 193 -17.96 -34.41 0.36
C ILE A 193 -16.79 -34.60 1.31
N TYR A 194 -16.20 -35.79 1.32
CA TYR A 194 -15.00 -36.11 2.07
C TYR A 194 -13.75 -35.82 1.23
N ALA A 195 -12.92 -34.90 1.71
CA ALA A 195 -11.75 -34.34 1.01
C ALA A 195 -10.50 -34.30 1.91
N THR A 196 -10.39 -35.23 2.88
CA THR A 196 -9.34 -35.29 3.92
C THR A 196 -7.91 -35.55 3.42
N GLY A 197 -7.74 -35.90 2.14
CA GLY A 197 -6.44 -36.10 1.51
C GLY A 197 -5.69 -37.36 1.97
N GLY A 198 -4.40 -37.44 1.66
CA GLY A 198 -3.49 -38.48 2.17
C GLY A 198 -2.67 -37.91 3.33
N SER A 199 -2.93 -38.37 4.54
CA SER A 199 -2.37 -37.83 5.79
C SER A 199 -1.33 -38.73 6.44
N GLN A 200 -1.12 -39.95 5.93
CA GLN A 200 -0.22 -40.93 6.52
C GLN A 200 0.77 -41.47 5.49
N SER A 201 2.01 -41.71 5.92
CA SER A 201 3.00 -42.45 5.13
C SER A 201 2.60 -43.92 5.03
N ARG A 202 2.86 -44.54 3.88
CA ARG A 202 2.75 -46.00 3.75
C ARG A 202 3.76 -46.69 4.68
N PRO A 203 3.36 -47.74 5.40
CA PRO A 203 4.24 -48.42 6.35
C PRO A 203 5.42 -49.10 5.64
N LEU A 204 6.61 -49.01 6.22
CA LEU A 204 7.80 -49.69 5.73
C LEU A 204 7.90 -51.09 6.34
N SER A 205 7.50 -52.11 5.58
CA SER A 205 7.48 -53.51 6.05
C SER A 205 8.83 -54.22 5.78
N LEU A 206 9.91 -53.72 6.39
CA LEU A 206 11.25 -54.32 6.30
C LEU A 206 11.76 -54.74 7.69
N PRO A 207 12.58 -55.80 7.79
CA PRO A 207 13.21 -56.17 9.06
C PRO A 207 14.00 -55.02 9.68
N GLY A 208 13.77 -54.71 10.96
CA GLY A 208 14.45 -53.64 11.69
C GLY A 208 13.87 -52.24 11.48
N ALA A 209 12.78 -52.09 10.72
CA ALA A 209 12.14 -50.79 10.45
C ALA A 209 11.50 -50.14 11.70
N GLU A 210 11.38 -50.90 12.80
CA GLU A 210 10.93 -50.44 14.11
C GLU A 210 12.01 -49.73 14.95
N ALA A 211 13.26 -49.68 14.47
CA ALA A 211 14.35 -48.98 15.13
C ALA A 211 14.08 -47.46 15.25
N GLY A 212 14.66 -46.83 16.27
CA GLY A 212 14.58 -45.38 16.46
C GLY A 212 15.22 -44.58 15.32
N ASN A 213 14.75 -43.35 15.15
CA ASN A 213 15.17 -42.40 14.09
C ASN A 213 14.89 -42.88 12.65
N ILE A 214 13.88 -43.73 12.48
CA ILE A 214 13.29 -44.10 11.19
C ILE A 214 11.88 -43.50 11.11
N PHE A 215 11.64 -42.60 10.15
CA PHE A 215 10.37 -41.87 10.06
C PHE A 215 9.71 -41.99 8.69
N GLY A 216 8.38 -41.95 8.68
CA GLY A 216 7.62 -41.70 7.46
C GLY A 216 7.77 -40.24 7.02
N SER A 217 7.80 -40.02 5.71
CA SER A 217 7.92 -38.65 5.19
C SER A 217 6.75 -37.73 5.58
N SER A 218 5.54 -38.23 5.79
CA SER A 218 4.42 -37.41 6.28
C SER A 218 4.68 -36.86 7.68
N ASN A 219 5.24 -37.68 8.58
CA ASN A 219 5.61 -37.28 9.93
C ASN A 219 6.74 -36.24 9.87
N PHE A 220 7.79 -36.53 9.11
CA PHE A 220 8.95 -35.63 9.00
C PHE A 220 8.60 -34.28 8.36
N VAL A 221 7.76 -34.29 7.31
CA VAL A 221 7.23 -33.08 6.67
C VAL A 221 6.33 -32.29 7.61
N GLY A 222 5.46 -33.00 8.34
CA GLY A 222 4.61 -32.38 9.35
C GLY A 222 5.45 -31.72 10.45
N TRP A 223 6.52 -32.37 10.91
CA TRP A 223 7.42 -31.83 11.93
C TRP A 223 8.03 -30.49 11.53
N TYR A 224 8.69 -30.40 10.36
CA TYR A 224 9.31 -29.13 9.96
C TYR A 224 8.28 -28.05 9.59
N ASN A 225 7.08 -28.42 9.17
CA ASN A 225 6.00 -27.47 8.88
C ASN A 225 5.19 -27.05 10.11
N GLY A 226 5.43 -27.67 11.27
CA GLY A 226 4.72 -27.37 12.52
C GLY A 226 3.31 -27.97 12.58
N HIS A 227 3.10 -29.14 11.98
CA HIS A 227 1.85 -29.88 12.07
C HIS A 227 1.62 -30.35 13.52
N PRO A 228 0.46 -30.10 14.14
CA PRO A 228 0.26 -30.36 15.57
C PRO A 228 0.43 -31.81 16.03
N ASP A 229 0.18 -32.78 15.16
CA ASP A 229 0.40 -34.21 15.48
C ASP A 229 1.89 -34.59 15.56
N GLU A 230 2.78 -33.79 14.97
CA GLU A 230 4.19 -34.14 14.77
C GLU A 230 5.15 -33.30 15.63
N VAL A 231 4.61 -32.51 16.57
CA VAL A 231 5.38 -31.66 17.48
C VAL A 231 6.40 -32.49 18.30
N ALA A 232 6.04 -33.73 18.63
CA ALA A 232 6.87 -34.61 19.45
C ALA A 232 7.88 -35.48 18.66
N LEU A 233 7.97 -35.36 17.32
CA LEU A 233 8.77 -36.28 16.49
C LEU A 233 10.27 -36.28 16.84
N ALA A 234 10.81 -35.12 17.28
CA ALA A 234 12.16 -34.92 17.80
C ALA A 234 13.27 -35.77 17.10
N PRO A 235 13.46 -35.62 15.78
CA PRO A 235 14.45 -36.41 15.05
C PRO A 235 15.87 -36.11 15.54
N ALA A 236 16.69 -37.15 15.72
CA ALA A 236 18.09 -37.01 16.10
C ALA A 236 18.93 -36.67 14.87
N LEU A 237 19.45 -35.44 14.80
CA LEU A 237 20.20 -34.92 13.65
C LEU A 237 21.72 -34.82 13.89
N ALA A 238 22.24 -35.34 15.00
CA ALA A 238 23.65 -35.19 15.38
C ALA A 238 24.62 -36.07 14.57
N GLY A 239 24.14 -37.14 13.95
CA GLY A 239 24.98 -38.03 13.13
C GLY A 239 25.29 -37.45 11.75
N PRO A 240 26.27 -38.02 11.03
CA PRO A 240 26.77 -37.44 9.77
C PRO A 240 25.94 -37.80 8.52
N THR A 241 25.08 -38.81 8.59
CA THR A 241 24.44 -39.38 7.38
C THR A 241 22.94 -39.59 7.56
N ALA A 242 22.14 -39.03 6.64
CA ALA A 242 20.71 -39.32 6.50
C ALA A 242 20.46 -40.17 5.26
N VAL A 243 19.58 -41.17 5.35
CA VAL A 243 19.12 -41.97 4.22
C VAL A 243 17.65 -41.69 3.95
N ILE A 244 17.33 -41.32 2.72
CA ILE A 244 15.96 -41.10 2.27
C ILE A 244 15.59 -42.21 1.29
N ILE A 245 14.54 -42.98 1.61
CA ILE A 245 14.05 -44.07 0.75
C ILE A 245 12.94 -43.52 -0.13
N GLY A 246 13.26 -43.24 -1.39
CA GLY A 246 12.34 -42.62 -2.35
C GLY A 246 13.04 -41.56 -3.19
N ILE A 247 12.44 -41.25 -4.35
CA ILE A 247 13.04 -40.36 -5.35
C ILE A 247 11.98 -39.50 -6.07
N GLY A 248 11.05 -38.94 -5.29
CA GLY A 248 10.05 -37.97 -5.75
C GLY A 248 10.26 -36.59 -5.12
N ASN A 249 9.42 -35.60 -5.47
CA ASN A 249 9.55 -34.22 -4.97
C ASN A 249 9.67 -34.14 -3.43
N VAL A 250 8.80 -34.83 -2.69
CA VAL A 250 8.87 -34.88 -1.21
C VAL A 250 10.21 -35.39 -0.69
N ALA A 251 10.83 -36.36 -1.38
CA ALA A 251 12.15 -36.87 -1.00
C ALA A 251 13.24 -35.82 -1.22
N LEU A 252 13.16 -35.07 -2.32
CA LEU A 252 14.08 -33.97 -2.62
C LEU A 252 13.87 -32.79 -1.65
N ASP A 253 12.63 -32.44 -1.31
CA ASP A 253 12.32 -31.41 -0.31
C ASP A 253 12.96 -31.72 1.05
N ILE A 254 12.82 -32.96 1.52
CA ILE A 254 13.43 -33.42 2.77
C ILE A 254 14.96 -33.35 2.66
N ALA A 255 15.53 -33.83 1.55
CA ALA A 255 16.97 -33.77 1.34
C ALA A 255 17.50 -32.33 1.36
N ARG A 256 16.77 -31.43 0.72
CA ARG A 256 17.07 -30.00 0.61
C ARG A 256 17.03 -29.31 1.97
N LEU A 257 15.97 -29.51 2.76
CA LEU A 257 15.87 -28.90 4.10
C LEU A 257 16.96 -29.39 5.06
N LEU A 258 17.44 -30.64 4.93
CA LEU A 258 18.54 -31.16 5.75
C LEU A 258 19.91 -30.51 5.44
N VAL A 259 20.07 -29.94 4.24
CA VAL A 259 21.34 -29.37 3.78
C VAL A 259 21.34 -27.85 3.61
N LEU A 260 20.16 -27.21 3.58
CA LEU A 260 20.04 -25.76 3.43
C LEU A 260 20.74 -24.99 4.57
N PRO A 261 21.39 -23.85 4.28
CA PRO A 261 21.96 -23.00 5.32
C PRO A 261 20.90 -22.48 6.29
N ASN A 262 21.24 -22.42 7.58
CA ASN A 262 20.33 -21.94 8.63
C ASN A 262 19.83 -20.51 8.37
N GLU A 263 20.68 -19.63 7.83
CA GLU A 263 20.32 -18.24 7.50
C GLU A 263 19.17 -18.15 6.48
N GLN A 264 19.08 -19.10 5.55
CA GLN A 264 18.00 -19.14 4.58
C GLN A 264 16.72 -19.72 5.22
N LEU A 265 16.85 -20.78 6.02
CA LEU A 265 15.72 -21.39 6.74
C LEU A 265 15.07 -20.42 7.72
N ALA A 266 15.87 -19.59 8.41
CA ALA A 266 15.39 -18.61 9.38
C ALA A 266 14.45 -17.55 8.80
N LYS A 267 14.50 -17.31 7.48
CA LYS A 267 13.60 -16.36 6.78
C LYS A 267 12.26 -16.98 6.35
N THR A 268 12.10 -18.30 6.52
CA THR A 268 10.90 -19.05 6.10
C THR A 268 9.87 -19.19 7.24
N ASP A 269 8.73 -19.82 6.96
CA ASP A 269 7.69 -20.15 7.96
C ASP A 269 7.90 -21.55 8.59
N ILE A 270 9.14 -22.03 8.65
CA ILE A 270 9.53 -23.29 9.31
C ILE A 270 9.18 -23.25 10.81
N ALA A 271 8.85 -24.40 11.39
CA ALA A 271 8.58 -24.50 12.82
C ALA A 271 9.83 -24.23 13.65
N ASP A 272 9.68 -23.53 14.78
CA ASP A 272 10.79 -23.10 15.63
C ASP A 272 11.65 -24.26 16.13
N ASP A 273 11.01 -25.33 16.61
CA ASP A 273 11.70 -26.53 17.08
C ASP A 273 12.52 -27.21 15.95
N ALA A 274 11.99 -27.20 14.72
CA ALA A 274 12.66 -27.77 13.58
C ALA A 274 13.83 -26.91 13.10
N LEU A 275 13.65 -25.59 13.10
CA LEU A 275 14.73 -24.64 12.80
C LEU A 275 15.88 -24.80 13.80
N GLN A 276 15.58 -24.88 15.09
CA GLN A 276 16.59 -25.09 16.13
C GLN A 276 17.32 -26.43 15.97
N ALA A 277 16.58 -27.51 15.71
CA ALA A 277 17.18 -28.82 15.48
C ALA A 277 18.09 -28.82 14.25
N LEU A 278 17.65 -28.24 13.13
CA LEU A 278 18.42 -28.14 11.89
C LEU A 278 19.66 -27.24 12.03
N ALA A 279 19.57 -26.16 12.81
CA ALA A 279 20.72 -25.30 13.12
C ALA A 279 21.85 -26.06 13.83
N SER A 280 21.51 -27.08 14.62
CA SER A 280 22.46 -27.94 15.34
C SER A 280 22.75 -29.28 14.63
N SER A 281 22.30 -29.44 13.40
CA SER A 281 22.43 -30.69 12.64
C SER A 281 23.88 -31.02 12.29
N GLY A 282 24.31 -32.24 12.60
CA GLY A 282 25.58 -32.83 12.20
C GLY A 282 25.55 -33.52 10.83
N ILE A 283 24.42 -33.46 10.11
CA ILE A 283 24.26 -34.14 8.82
C ILE A 283 25.16 -33.49 7.75
N GLU A 284 26.09 -34.28 7.22
CA GLU A 284 27.03 -33.90 6.16
C GLU A 284 26.68 -34.56 4.81
N GLU A 285 26.05 -35.73 4.82
CA GLU A 285 25.63 -36.45 3.61
C GLU A 285 24.18 -36.95 3.71
N VAL A 286 23.39 -36.69 2.67
CA VAL A 286 22.05 -37.26 2.48
C VAL A 286 22.08 -38.22 1.30
N GLN A 287 21.67 -39.47 1.49
CA GLN A 287 21.66 -40.50 0.45
C GLN A 287 20.22 -40.86 0.05
N LEU A 288 19.87 -40.65 -1.22
CA LEU A 288 18.55 -40.93 -1.79
C LEU A 288 18.56 -42.30 -2.48
N LEU A 289 17.84 -43.27 -1.92
CA LEU A 289 17.75 -44.63 -2.45
C LEU A 289 16.55 -44.78 -3.37
N ALA A 290 16.80 -45.25 -4.59
CA ALA A 290 15.78 -45.55 -5.57
C ALA A 290 15.91 -46.99 -6.09
N ARG A 291 14.86 -47.80 -5.91
CA ARG A 291 14.82 -49.19 -6.41
C ARG A 291 14.72 -49.33 -7.95
N ARG A 292 14.65 -48.21 -8.69
CA ARG A 292 14.55 -48.16 -10.16
C ARG A 292 15.64 -47.23 -10.70
N GLY A 293 15.76 -47.15 -12.02
CA GLY A 293 16.72 -46.29 -12.71
C GLY A 293 16.31 -44.81 -12.75
N PRO A 294 17.23 -43.92 -13.17
CA PRO A 294 17.01 -42.49 -13.27
C PRO A 294 15.87 -42.11 -14.23
N ALA A 295 15.65 -42.88 -15.29
CA ALA A 295 14.55 -42.67 -16.23
C ALA A 295 13.15 -42.90 -15.61
N GLN A 296 13.07 -43.54 -14.43
CA GLN A 296 11.82 -43.74 -13.69
C GLN A 296 11.76 -42.91 -12.40
N ALA A 297 12.67 -41.94 -12.21
CA ALA A 297 12.60 -41.01 -11.10
C ALA A 297 11.30 -40.20 -11.15
N ALA A 298 10.70 -39.95 -9.98
CA ALA A 298 9.38 -39.33 -9.88
C ALA A 298 9.46 -37.84 -9.47
N PHE A 299 10.66 -37.29 -9.34
CA PHE A 299 10.85 -35.87 -9.10
C PHE A 299 10.72 -35.07 -10.41
N THR A 300 10.32 -33.82 -10.29
CA THR A 300 10.25 -32.90 -11.44
C THR A 300 11.62 -32.24 -11.69
N PRO A 301 11.93 -31.83 -12.94
CA PRO A 301 13.21 -31.16 -13.25
C PRO A 301 13.50 -29.95 -12.39
N LYS A 302 12.47 -29.15 -12.08
CA LYS A 302 12.60 -27.92 -11.29
C LYS A 302 13.10 -28.18 -9.86
N GLU A 303 12.64 -29.25 -9.21
CA GLU A 303 13.12 -29.63 -7.87
C GLU A 303 14.60 -30.00 -7.90
N LEU A 304 15.05 -30.66 -8.98
CA LEU A 304 16.46 -30.99 -9.17
C LEU A 304 17.30 -29.72 -9.46
N GLU A 305 16.79 -28.81 -10.30
CA GLU A 305 17.43 -27.51 -10.59
C GLU A 305 17.58 -26.65 -9.34
N GLN A 306 16.58 -26.64 -8.45
CA GLN A 306 16.66 -25.95 -7.16
C GLN A 306 17.80 -26.51 -6.29
N LEU A 307 17.96 -27.83 -6.22
CA LEU A 307 19.13 -28.42 -5.54
C LEU A 307 20.44 -28.00 -6.20
N MET A 308 20.50 -27.97 -7.53
CA MET A 308 21.68 -27.56 -8.30
C MET A 308 22.04 -26.08 -8.12
N ALA A 309 21.09 -25.25 -7.68
CA ALA A 309 21.28 -23.82 -7.45
C ALA A 309 21.76 -23.48 -6.03
N ILE A 310 21.82 -24.46 -5.11
CA ILE A 310 22.32 -24.24 -3.74
C ILE A 310 23.84 -24.11 -3.78
N GLU A 311 24.34 -22.92 -3.44
CA GLU A 311 25.77 -22.65 -3.38
C GLU A 311 26.46 -23.55 -2.34
N GLY A 312 27.59 -24.14 -2.72
CA GLY A 312 28.38 -25.02 -1.83
C GLY A 312 27.81 -26.42 -1.61
N LEU A 313 26.68 -26.79 -2.24
CA LEU A 313 26.14 -28.15 -2.16
C LEU A 313 26.77 -29.08 -3.22
N GLN A 314 27.26 -30.23 -2.79
CA GLN A 314 27.73 -31.29 -3.69
C GLN A 314 26.59 -32.25 -4.04
N LEU A 315 26.31 -32.41 -5.33
CA LEU A 315 25.37 -33.41 -5.84
C LEU A 315 26.17 -34.56 -6.49
N LEU A 316 25.88 -35.79 -6.07
CA LEU A 316 26.63 -36.98 -6.45
C LEU A 316 25.69 -38.02 -7.07
N VAL A 317 26.02 -38.52 -8.26
CA VAL A 317 25.36 -39.65 -8.90
C VAL A 317 26.42 -40.56 -9.51
N ASP A 318 26.26 -41.87 -9.43
CA ASP A 318 27.18 -42.80 -10.07
C ASP A 318 27.00 -42.74 -11.59
N PRO A 319 28.05 -42.44 -12.40
CA PRO A 319 27.95 -42.45 -13.85
C PRO A 319 27.42 -43.77 -14.42
N ALA A 320 27.71 -44.90 -13.76
CA ALA A 320 27.20 -46.21 -14.19
C ALA A 320 25.68 -46.34 -14.04
N ASP A 321 25.06 -45.57 -13.13
CA ASP A 321 23.60 -45.53 -12.98
C ASP A 321 22.92 -44.74 -14.12
N LEU A 322 23.68 -43.95 -14.89
CA LEU A 322 23.17 -43.11 -15.99
C LEU A 322 23.25 -43.79 -17.37
N GLU A 323 23.84 -44.99 -17.44
CA GLU A 323 23.86 -45.81 -18.65
C GLU A 323 22.48 -46.46 -18.85
N LEU A 324 21.81 -46.11 -19.95
CA LEU A 324 20.48 -46.61 -20.30
C LEU A 324 20.57 -47.64 -21.44
N ASP A 325 19.62 -48.57 -21.48
CA ASP A 325 19.46 -49.48 -22.61
C ASP A 325 18.81 -48.79 -23.82
N ASP A 326 19.05 -49.31 -25.03
CA ASP A 326 18.55 -48.76 -26.30
C ASP A 326 17.02 -48.60 -26.34
N THR A 327 16.27 -49.41 -25.59
CA THR A 327 14.80 -49.32 -25.56
C THR A 327 14.37 -48.12 -24.73
N THR A 328 14.98 -47.91 -23.57
CA THR A 328 14.72 -46.77 -22.70
C THR A 328 15.14 -45.46 -23.36
N GLU A 329 16.29 -45.40 -24.03
CA GLU A 329 16.71 -44.22 -24.81
C GLU A 329 15.67 -43.83 -25.88
N LYS A 330 15.17 -44.81 -26.66
CA LYS A 330 14.09 -44.55 -27.65
C LYS A 330 12.76 -44.12 -27.03
N GLN A 331 12.44 -44.56 -25.82
CA GLN A 331 11.22 -44.13 -25.12
C GLN A 331 11.32 -42.66 -24.70
N LEU A 332 12.49 -42.21 -24.23
CA LEU A 332 12.71 -40.83 -23.80
C LEU A 332 12.54 -39.81 -24.93
N GLU A 333 12.67 -40.21 -26.20
CA GLU A 333 12.42 -39.35 -27.37
C GLU A 333 10.95 -38.95 -27.51
N GLN A 334 10.01 -39.71 -26.92
CA GLN A 334 8.58 -39.42 -27.03
C GLN A 334 8.17 -38.20 -26.16
N PRO A 335 7.19 -37.39 -26.59
CA PRO A 335 6.78 -36.17 -25.87
C PRO A 335 6.30 -36.42 -24.43
N GLU A 336 5.62 -37.53 -24.16
CA GLU A 336 5.13 -37.86 -22.81
C GLU A 336 6.24 -38.11 -21.77
N PHE A 337 7.48 -38.35 -22.21
CA PHE A 337 8.65 -38.57 -21.33
C PHE A 337 9.58 -37.34 -21.25
N ALA A 338 9.11 -36.16 -21.66
CA ALA A 338 9.91 -34.92 -21.65
C ALA A 338 10.53 -34.61 -20.27
N GLU A 339 9.78 -34.76 -19.18
CA GLU A 339 10.31 -34.54 -17.81
C GLU A 339 11.42 -35.54 -17.46
N ALA A 340 11.21 -36.83 -17.76
CA ALA A 340 12.21 -37.87 -17.51
C ALA A 340 13.50 -37.64 -18.32
N ARG A 341 13.38 -37.16 -19.56
CA ARG A 341 14.50 -36.79 -20.42
C ARG A 341 15.29 -35.61 -19.84
N GLN A 342 14.60 -34.56 -19.40
CA GLN A 342 15.25 -33.39 -18.78
C GLN A 342 15.94 -33.78 -17.46
N ASN A 343 15.28 -34.58 -16.61
CA ASN A 343 15.88 -35.12 -15.39
C ASN A 343 17.20 -35.86 -15.68
N LEU A 344 17.21 -36.70 -16.70
CA LEU A 344 18.42 -37.43 -17.09
C LEU A 344 19.53 -36.49 -17.59
N SER A 345 19.18 -35.45 -18.35
CA SER A 345 20.13 -34.42 -18.78
C SER A 345 20.77 -33.71 -17.59
N LEU A 346 19.96 -33.28 -16.62
CA LEU A 346 20.43 -32.61 -15.39
C LEU A 346 21.29 -33.55 -14.54
N LEU A 347 20.92 -34.82 -14.39
CA LEU A 347 21.73 -35.81 -13.67
C LEU A 347 23.08 -36.07 -14.37
N ARG A 348 23.12 -36.11 -15.71
CA ARG A 348 24.37 -36.20 -16.48
C ARG A 348 25.24 -34.96 -16.30
N GLU A 349 24.63 -33.77 -16.22
CA GLU A 349 25.33 -32.53 -15.88
C GLU A 349 25.92 -32.59 -14.46
N ILE A 350 25.13 -33.04 -13.47
CA ILE A 350 25.59 -33.25 -12.10
C ILE A 350 26.81 -34.19 -12.05
N ALA A 351 26.78 -35.30 -12.79
CA ALA A 351 27.90 -36.25 -12.86
C ALA A 351 29.18 -35.63 -13.47
N ALA A 352 29.03 -34.62 -14.33
CA ALA A 352 30.13 -33.94 -15.02
C ALA A 352 30.66 -32.69 -14.26
N ARG A 353 29.92 -32.17 -13.28
CA ARG A 353 30.30 -30.96 -12.53
C ARG A 353 31.52 -31.21 -11.61
N PRO A 354 32.46 -30.26 -11.51
CA PRO A 354 33.52 -30.30 -10.51
C PRO A 354 32.92 -30.32 -9.09
N GLN A 355 33.46 -31.15 -8.21
CA GLN A 355 32.98 -31.27 -6.84
C GLN A 355 33.52 -30.12 -5.99
N ALA A 356 32.62 -29.38 -5.34
CA ALA A 356 32.93 -28.28 -4.42
C ALA A 356 33.20 -28.81 -2.99
N GLU A 357 33.59 -27.92 -2.06
CA GLU A 357 33.58 -28.24 -0.63
C GLU A 357 32.20 -27.93 -0.03
N GLY A 358 31.72 -28.77 0.92
CA GLY A 358 30.42 -28.57 1.59
C GLY A 358 29.64 -29.86 1.84
N LYS A 359 28.34 -29.73 2.18
CA LYS A 359 27.43 -30.88 2.38
C LYS A 359 27.17 -31.62 1.07
N ARG A 360 26.73 -32.88 1.15
CA ARG A 360 26.54 -33.77 -0.01
C ARG A 360 25.12 -34.33 -0.09
N ILE A 361 24.57 -34.41 -1.29
CA ILE A 361 23.42 -35.26 -1.60
C ILE A 361 23.86 -36.30 -2.63
N ARG A 362 23.66 -37.59 -2.33
CA ARG A 362 23.99 -38.71 -3.20
C ARG A 362 22.73 -39.41 -3.71
N PHE A 363 22.59 -39.48 -5.03
CA PHE A 363 21.57 -40.26 -5.72
C PHE A 363 22.07 -41.70 -5.91
N MET A 364 21.37 -42.67 -5.31
CA MET A 364 21.66 -44.10 -5.41
C MET A 364 20.52 -44.80 -6.17
N PHE A 365 20.63 -44.84 -7.49
CA PHE A 365 19.66 -45.57 -8.32
C PHE A 365 19.90 -47.07 -8.23
N TYR A 366 18.94 -47.83 -8.74
CA TYR A 366 18.99 -49.29 -8.76
C TYR A 366 19.36 -49.91 -7.40
N THR A 367 18.92 -49.30 -6.29
CA THR A 367 19.26 -49.68 -4.92
C THR A 367 17.98 -49.80 -4.10
N SER A 368 17.68 -50.99 -3.60
CA SER A 368 16.52 -51.24 -2.74
C SER A 368 16.96 -51.63 -1.33
N PRO A 369 16.38 -51.03 -0.28
CA PRO A 369 16.63 -51.48 1.09
C PRO A 369 16.05 -52.88 1.32
N THR A 370 16.75 -53.70 2.11
CA THR A 370 16.38 -55.07 2.50
C THR A 370 16.18 -55.21 4.01
N GLY A 371 16.70 -54.27 4.82
CA GLY A 371 16.50 -54.23 6.26
C GLY A 371 17.36 -53.17 6.94
N PHE A 372 17.30 -53.10 8.27
CA PHE A 372 18.03 -52.13 9.08
C PHE A 372 18.74 -52.81 10.25
N SER A 373 19.91 -52.28 10.61
CA SER A 373 20.57 -52.57 11.89
C SER A 373 20.45 -51.37 12.82
N ALA A 374 20.38 -51.64 14.12
CA ALA A 374 20.31 -50.63 15.16
C ALA A 374 21.50 -50.74 16.13
N ASP A 375 21.99 -49.60 16.59
CA ASP A 375 22.90 -49.47 17.72
C ASP A 375 22.21 -48.66 18.83
N ASN A 376 22.24 -49.16 20.07
CA ASN A 376 21.50 -48.61 21.22
C ASN A 376 20.01 -48.30 20.92
N GLY A 377 19.39 -49.10 20.06
CA GLY A 377 17.99 -48.93 19.64
C GLY A 377 17.73 -47.85 18.59
N GLN A 378 18.76 -47.15 18.11
CA GLN A 378 18.70 -46.18 17.00
C GLN A 378 19.24 -46.81 15.72
N VAL A 379 18.71 -46.45 14.56
CA VAL A 379 19.26 -46.93 13.28
C VAL A 379 20.76 -46.57 13.15
N SER A 380 21.55 -47.53 12.68
CA SER A 380 22.99 -47.36 12.44
C SER A 380 23.39 -47.69 11.00
N THR A 381 22.70 -48.66 10.38
CA THR A 381 22.99 -49.12 9.01
C THR A 381 21.70 -49.48 8.29
N VAL A 382 21.58 -49.06 7.02
CA VAL A 382 20.59 -49.56 6.07
C VAL A 382 21.24 -50.66 5.24
N HIS A 383 20.70 -51.88 5.34
CA HIS A 383 21.05 -52.97 4.44
C HIS A 383 20.29 -52.79 3.14
N ALA A 384 21.00 -52.83 2.02
CA ALA A 384 20.43 -52.65 0.70
C ALA A 384 21.00 -53.66 -0.30
N GLN A 385 20.33 -53.79 -1.44
CA GLN A 385 20.73 -54.65 -2.53
C GLN A 385 20.52 -53.91 -3.85
N ARG A 386 21.44 -54.13 -4.80
CA ARG A 386 21.27 -53.59 -6.15
C ARG A 386 20.11 -54.30 -6.86
N THR A 387 19.48 -53.60 -7.78
CA THR A 387 18.32 -54.10 -8.53
C THR A 387 18.55 -54.01 -10.03
N GLU A 388 17.95 -54.91 -10.81
CA GLU A 388 17.89 -54.87 -12.26
C GLU A 388 16.43 -54.68 -12.71
N LEU A 389 16.22 -53.89 -13.75
CA LEU A 389 14.88 -53.69 -14.32
C LEU A 389 14.59 -54.79 -15.35
N VAL A 390 13.51 -55.54 -15.12
CA VAL A 390 13.03 -56.58 -16.05
C VAL A 390 11.56 -56.33 -16.37
N ARG A 391 11.12 -56.71 -17.57
CA ARG A 391 9.68 -56.70 -17.90
C ARG A 391 9.04 -57.99 -17.40
N ASN A 392 7.92 -57.88 -16.68
CA ASN A 392 7.12 -59.05 -16.29
C ASN A 392 6.31 -59.59 -17.49
N ASP A 393 5.58 -60.69 -17.28
CA ASP A 393 4.77 -61.35 -18.32
C ASP A 393 3.63 -60.46 -18.88
N GLN A 394 3.32 -59.35 -18.19
CA GLN A 394 2.32 -58.34 -18.58
C GLN A 394 2.97 -57.13 -19.29
N GLY A 395 4.28 -57.15 -19.51
CA GLY A 395 5.04 -56.08 -20.17
C GLY A 395 5.47 -54.93 -19.26
N GLU A 396 5.16 -54.98 -17.96
CA GLU A 396 5.45 -53.93 -16.98
C GLU A 396 6.90 -54.02 -16.48
N LEU A 397 7.56 -52.87 -16.36
CA LEU A 397 8.90 -52.75 -15.78
C LEU A 397 8.85 -52.96 -14.26
N VAL A 398 9.45 -54.05 -13.79
CA VAL A 398 9.60 -54.40 -12.37
C VAL A 398 11.07 -54.47 -11.98
N ALA A 399 11.39 -54.01 -10.77
CA ALA A 399 12.73 -54.10 -10.22
C ALA A 399 12.92 -55.48 -9.58
N ARG A 400 13.94 -56.22 -10.01
CA ARG A 400 14.33 -57.52 -9.45
C ARG A 400 15.66 -57.37 -8.68
N PRO A 401 15.82 -57.98 -7.50
CA PRO A 401 17.09 -57.95 -6.77
C PRO A 401 18.21 -58.63 -7.57
N SER A 402 19.44 -58.10 -7.49
CA SER A 402 20.67 -58.73 -8.00
C SER A 402 21.53 -59.25 -6.84
N ASP A 403 22.58 -60.03 -7.12
CA ASP A 403 23.41 -60.64 -6.06
C ASP A 403 24.31 -59.65 -5.29
N LYS A 404 24.32 -58.35 -5.65
CA LYS A 404 25.18 -57.33 -5.01
C LYS A 404 24.48 -56.66 -3.83
N THR A 405 24.97 -56.90 -2.62
CA THR A 405 24.51 -56.24 -1.38
C THR A 405 25.39 -55.04 -0.99
N LEU A 406 24.81 -54.12 -0.21
CA LEU A 406 25.41 -52.86 0.22
C LEU A 406 25.01 -52.61 1.67
N ASP A 407 25.94 -52.19 2.51
CA ASP A 407 25.66 -51.68 3.86
C ASP A 407 25.92 -50.18 3.88
N ILE A 408 24.87 -49.40 4.14
CA ILE A 408 24.89 -47.93 4.07
C ILE A 408 24.79 -47.38 5.49
N PRO A 409 25.83 -46.71 6.03
CA PRO A 409 25.75 -46.05 7.32
C PRO A 409 24.61 -45.03 7.34
N ALA A 410 23.79 -45.04 8.38
CA ALA A 410 22.67 -44.12 8.50
C ALA A 410 22.44 -43.78 9.97
N SER A 411 22.45 -42.48 10.27
CA SER A 411 22.04 -41.96 11.57
C SER A 411 20.57 -41.52 11.60
N LEU A 412 19.96 -41.26 10.44
CA LEU A 412 18.56 -40.91 10.24
C LEU A 412 18.04 -41.64 9.00
N VAL A 413 16.83 -42.20 9.05
CA VAL A 413 16.15 -42.74 7.87
C VAL A 413 14.79 -42.08 7.69
N VAL A 414 14.48 -41.58 6.50
CA VAL A 414 13.14 -41.08 6.16
C VAL A 414 12.60 -41.79 4.91
N HIS A 415 11.46 -42.48 5.02
CA HIS A 415 10.88 -43.18 3.87
C HIS A 415 9.77 -42.37 3.19
N ALA A 416 10.00 -42.02 1.92
CA ALA A 416 9.10 -41.27 1.05
C ALA A 416 8.51 -42.16 -0.06
N ILE A 417 7.89 -43.27 0.35
CA ILE A 417 7.36 -44.32 -0.54
C ILE A 417 5.86 -44.17 -0.90
N GLY A 418 5.31 -42.96 -0.69
CA GLY A 418 3.91 -42.61 -0.96
C GLY A 418 3.06 -42.47 0.30
N TYR A 419 1.94 -41.75 0.14
CA TYR A 419 1.00 -41.43 1.22
C TYR A 419 -0.30 -42.23 1.04
N GLN A 420 -1.06 -42.39 2.11
CA GLN A 420 -2.39 -43.00 2.14
C GLN A 420 -3.33 -42.14 3.00
N GLY A 421 -4.63 -42.23 2.71
CA GLY A 421 -5.66 -41.65 3.55
C GLY A 421 -5.84 -42.39 4.87
N SER A 422 -6.62 -41.81 5.77
CA SER A 422 -7.07 -42.46 7.00
C SER A 422 -8.53 -42.90 6.87
N ALA A 423 -8.85 -44.05 7.46
CA ALA A 423 -10.24 -44.49 7.58
C ALA A 423 -11.03 -43.51 8.46
N ILE A 424 -12.31 -43.30 8.11
CA ILE A 424 -13.28 -42.55 8.91
C ILE A 424 -14.35 -43.55 9.33
N ASP A 425 -14.70 -43.56 10.60
CA ASP A 425 -15.71 -44.47 11.15
C ASP A 425 -17.02 -44.40 10.33
N GLU A 426 -17.65 -45.55 10.13
CA GLU A 426 -18.87 -45.76 9.33
C GLU A 426 -18.71 -45.65 7.79
N LEU A 427 -17.54 -45.27 7.27
CA LEU A 427 -17.28 -45.22 5.82
C LEU A 427 -16.44 -46.43 5.36
N PRO A 428 -16.76 -47.03 4.20
CA PRO A 428 -15.97 -48.14 3.67
C PRO A 428 -14.60 -47.65 3.19
N PHE A 429 -13.54 -48.33 3.61
CA PHE A 429 -12.16 -47.96 3.31
C PHE A 429 -11.41 -49.12 2.66
N ASP A 430 -10.70 -48.84 1.57
CA ASP A 430 -9.77 -49.78 0.93
C ASP A 430 -8.38 -49.56 1.55
N THR A 431 -8.00 -50.46 2.46
CA THR A 431 -6.70 -50.40 3.15
C THR A 431 -5.52 -50.65 2.21
N GLY A 432 -5.72 -51.38 1.10
CA GLY A 432 -4.66 -51.66 0.14
C GLY A 432 -4.33 -50.44 -0.72
N ARG A 433 -5.37 -49.71 -1.16
CA ARG A 433 -5.22 -48.48 -1.95
C ARG A 433 -5.06 -47.23 -1.08
N GLY A 434 -5.49 -47.26 0.17
CA GLY A 434 -5.45 -46.13 1.10
C GLY A 434 -6.48 -45.06 0.77
N VAL A 435 -7.67 -45.46 0.30
CA VAL A 435 -8.75 -44.57 -0.18
C VAL A 435 -10.10 -45.00 0.37
N ILE A 436 -11.07 -44.10 0.41
CA ILE A 436 -12.47 -44.45 0.70
C ILE A 436 -13.07 -45.15 -0.53
N GLN A 437 -13.76 -46.28 -0.33
CA GLN A 437 -14.35 -47.06 -1.42
C GLN A 437 -15.49 -46.27 -2.09
N HIS A 438 -15.42 -46.15 -3.41
CA HIS A 438 -16.37 -45.34 -4.17
C HIS A 438 -16.63 -45.87 -5.58
N GLU A 439 -17.75 -45.46 -6.17
CA GLU A 439 -18.08 -45.61 -7.59
C GLU A 439 -18.27 -44.20 -8.19
N GLN A 440 -17.39 -43.81 -9.12
CA GLN A 440 -17.38 -42.47 -9.75
C GLN A 440 -17.44 -41.27 -8.77
N GLY A 441 -16.91 -41.43 -7.55
CA GLY A 441 -16.88 -40.40 -6.51
C GLY A 441 -18.00 -40.50 -5.47
N ARG A 442 -19.00 -41.35 -5.68
CA ARG A 442 -20.02 -41.67 -4.68
C ARG A 442 -19.56 -42.83 -3.80
N ILE A 443 -19.67 -42.70 -2.47
CA ILE A 443 -19.20 -43.72 -1.53
C ILE A 443 -20.07 -45.00 -1.62
N SER A 444 -19.42 -46.16 -1.71
CA SER A 444 -20.09 -47.46 -1.88
C SER A 444 -20.82 -47.93 -0.61
N GLY A 445 -21.77 -48.86 -0.73
CA GLY A 445 -22.35 -49.60 0.42
C GLY A 445 -23.78 -49.21 0.85
N ASN A 446 -24.24 -47.99 0.59
CA ASN A 446 -25.65 -47.61 0.77
C ASN A 446 -26.15 -46.77 -0.42
N PRO A 447 -27.10 -47.28 -1.25
CA PRO A 447 -27.65 -46.54 -2.39
C PRO A 447 -28.41 -45.25 -2.02
N ASP A 448 -28.77 -45.06 -0.75
CA ASP A 448 -29.41 -43.84 -0.24
C ASP A 448 -28.40 -42.88 0.42
N SER A 449 -27.10 -43.23 0.45
CA SER A 449 -26.07 -42.33 0.97
C SER A 449 -25.86 -41.15 0.02
N ARG A 450 -25.79 -39.95 0.60
CA ARG A 450 -25.51 -38.67 -0.05
C ARG A 450 -24.05 -38.26 0.20
N ASP A 451 -23.18 -39.27 0.25
CA ASP A 451 -21.78 -39.15 0.64
C ASP A 451 -20.87 -39.35 -0.58
N TYR A 452 -19.95 -38.42 -0.76
CA TYR A 452 -19.06 -38.32 -1.91
C TYR A 452 -17.62 -38.14 -1.46
N VAL A 453 -16.67 -38.45 -2.33
CA VAL A 453 -15.23 -38.31 -2.07
C VAL A 453 -14.57 -37.50 -3.17
N ALA A 454 -13.68 -36.58 -2.80
CA ALA A 454 -12.93 -35.75 -3.72
C ALA A 454 -11.44 -35.72 -3.38
N GLY A 455 -10.60 -35.40 -4.36
CA GLY A 455 -9.16 -35.29 -4.12
C GLY A 455 -8.42 -36.62 -3.89
N TRP A 456 -7.34 -36.59 -3.11
CA TRP A 456 -6.49 -37.75 -2.87
C TRP A 456 -7.14 -38.86 -2.05
N ILE A 457 -8.14 -38.57 -1.20
CA ILE A 457 -8.87 -39.62 -0.48
C ILE A 457 -9.74 -40.48 -1.43
N LYS A 458 -10.03 -39.98 -2.64
CA LYS A 458 -10.68 -40.70 -3.75
C LYS A 458 -9.66 -41.48 -4.60
N ARG A 459 -8.58 -40.82 -5.04
CA ARG A 459 -7.67 -41.35 -6.08
C ARG A 459 -6.40 -42.03 -5.55
N GLY A 460 -6.09 -41.85 -4.27
CA GLY A 460 -4.76 -42.10 -3.69
C GLY A 460 -3.86 -40.88 -3.89
N ALA A 461 -2.70 -40.84 -3.22
CA ALA A 461 -1.75 -39.73 -3.27
C ALA A 461 -0.96 -39.69 -4.60
N SER A 462 -1.66 -39.47 -5.70
CA SER A 462 -1.11 -39.31 -7.05
C SER A 462 -1.59 -38.00 -7.69
N GLY A 463 -0.78 -37.46 -8.60
CA GLY A 463 -1.01 -36.16 -9.25
C GLY A 463 -0.61 -34.97 -8.38
N VAL A 464 -0.82 -33.76 -8.91
CA VAL A 464 -0.41 -32.48 -8.31
C VAL A 464 -1.60 -31.75 -7.66
N ILE A 465 -1.35 -30.59 -7.05
CA ILE A 465 -2.41 -29.73 -6.47
C ILE A 465 -3.53 -29.44 -7.51
N GLY A 466 -3.17 -29.08 -8.75
CA GLY A 466 -4.12 -28.81 -9.82
C GLY A 466 -5.01 -30.01 -10.19
N SER A 467 -4.51 -31.25 -10.08
CA SER A 467 -5.29 -32.47 -10.35
C SER A 467 -6.49 -32.63 -9.39
N ASN A 468 -6.41 -32.02 -8.20
CA ASN A 468 -7.52 -32.06 -7.26
C ASN A 468 -8.69 -31.15 -7.68
N ARG A 469 -8.45 -30.12 -8.50
CA ARG A 469 -9.51 -29.24 -9.01
C ARG A 469 -10.47 -29.99 -9.93
N GLN A 470 -9.93 -30.67 -10.94
CA GLN A 470 -10.72 -31.49 -11.86
C GLN A 470 -11.50 -32.60 -11.14
N CYS A 471 -10.84 -33.32 -10.23
CA CYS A 471 -11.50 -34.36 -9.45
C CYS A 471 -12.63 -33.81 -8.56
N ALA A 472 -12.44 -32.64 -7.95
CA ALA A 472 -13.49 -32.00 -7.18
C ALA A 472 -14.69 -31.68 -8.07
N THR A 473 -14.48 -31.09 -9.24
CA THR A 473 -15.53 -30.83 -10.24
C THR A 473 -16.28 -32.10 -10.63
N GLU A 474 -15.59 -33.20 -10.93
CA GLU A 474 -16.24 -34.48 -11.26
C GLU A 474 -17.11 -35.01 -10.11
N SER A 475 -16.63 -34.88 -8.88
CA SER A 475 -17.31 -35.40 -7.69
C SER A 475 -18.53 -34.55 -7.34
N VAL A 476 -18.43 -33.23 -7.54
CA VAL A 476 -19.56 -32.30 -7.43
C VAL A 476 -20.58 -32.56 -8.54
N GLN A 477 -20.15 -32.77 -9.79
CA GLN A 477 -21.07 -33.10 -10.88
C GLN A 477 -21.87 -34.37 -10.56
N ARG A 478 -21.18 -35.42 -10.09
CA ARG A 478 -21.85 -36.66 -9.68
C ARG A 478 -22.87 -36.44 -8.56
N LEU A 479 -22.55 -35.59 -7.58
CA LEU A 479 -23.46 -35.20 -6.51
C LEU A 479 -24.70 -34.50 -7.07
N LEU A 480 -24.53 -33.55 -7.98
CA LEU A 480 -25.63 -32.79 -8.57
C LEU A 480 -26.52 -33.68 -9.47
N ASP A 481 -25.92 -34.59 -10.22
CA ASP A 481 -26.63 -35.57 -11.04
C ASP A 481 -27.53 -36.48 -10.18
N ASP A 482 -27.04 -36.88 -9.00
CA ASP A 482 -27.82 -37.68 -8.04
C ASP A 482 -28.96 -36.88 -7.35
N LEU A 483 -28.85 -35.55 -7.25
CA LEU A 483 -29.93 -34.68 -6.74
C LEU A 483 -31.04 -34.44 -7.77
N GLY A 484 -30.70 -34.44 -9.06
CA GLY A 484 -31.66 -34.13 -10.13
C GLY A 484 -32.17 -32.68 -10.04
N ASP A 485 -33.49 -32.48 -10.12
CA ASP A 485 -34.11 -31.15 -10.13
C ASP A 485 -34.64 -30.68 -8.75
N SER A 486 -34.39 -31.42 -7.67
CA SER A 486 -34.97 -31.13 -6.35
C SER A 486 -34.04 -31.45 -5.18
N LEU A 487 -34.25 -30.80 -4.04
CA LEU A 487 -33.51 -31.08 -2.81
C LEU A 487 -34.29 -32.06 -1.90
N PRO A 488 -33.63 -33.11 -1.37
CA PRO A 488 -34.24 -34.01 -0.40
C PRO A 488 -34.55 -33.30 0.92
N SER A 489 -35.61 -33.70 1.61
CA SER A 489 -35.92 -33.16 2.95
C SER A 489 -34.83 -33.52 3.96
N LEU A 490 -34.47 -32.56 4.81
CA LEU A 490 -33.52 -32.75 5.91
C LEU A 490 -34.27 -32.91 7.23
N SER A 491 -33.80 -33.83 8.07
CA SER A 491 -34.38 -34.09 9.39
C SER A 491 -33.68 -33.33 10.52
N GLY A 492 -32.46 -32.84 10.28
CA GLY A 492 -31.66 -32.06 11.23
C GLY A 492 -31.88 -30.56 11.08
N GLU A 493 -31.72 -29.83 12.20
CA GLU A 493 -31.78 -28.37 12.26
C GLU A 493 -30.51 -27.73 11.65
N GLU A 494 -30.05 -26.59 12.15
CA GLU A 494 -28.74 -26.03 11.82
C GLU A 494 -27.65 -26.76 12.64
N ILE A 495 -26.49 -27.00 12.02
CA ILE A 495 -25.41 -27.80 12.63
C ILE A 495 -24.89 -27.18 13.94
N ASP A 496 -24.97 -25.86 14.06
CA ASP A 496 -24.57 -25.10 15.25
C ASP A 496 -25.30 -25.57 16.52
N THR A 497 -26.58 -25.96 16.40
CA THR A 497 -27.37 -26.49 17.52
C THR A 497 -26.76 -27.79 18.04
N LEU A 498 -26.34 -28.68 17.13
CA LEU A 498 -25.75 -29.97 17.50
C LEU A 498 -24.35 -29.80 18.10
N LEU A 499 -23.51 -28.97 17.49
CA LEU A 499 -22.16 -28.67 17.98
C LEU A 499 -22.21 -28.05 19.38
N SER A 500 -23.13 -27.11 19.61
CA SER A 500 -23.35 -26.47 20.91
C SER A 500 -23.88 -27.46 21.95
N ALA A 501 -24.85 -28.31 21.59
CA ALA A 501 -25.40 -29.33 22.48
C ALA A 501 -24.33 -30.35 22.92
N ARG A 502 -23.37 -30.67 22.04
CA ARG A 502 -22.23 -31.54 22.33
C ARG A 502 -21.04 -30.81 22.98
N LYS A 503 -21.13 -29.48 23.17
CA LYS A 503 -20.07 -28.63 23.75
C LYS A 503 -18.74 -28.76 23.02
N ILE A 504 -18.78 -28.82 21.69
CA ILE A 504 -17.58 -28.82 20.85
C ILE A 504 -17.05 -27.39 20.75
N ASP A 505 -15.77 -27.18 21.05
CA ASP A 505 -15.11 -25.87 20.92
C ASP A 505 -14.69 -25.64 19.47
N THR A 506 -15.55 -24.95 18.72
CA THR A 506 -15.36 -24.73 17.28
C THR A 506 -14.57 -23.47 17.00
N VAL A 507 -13.76 -23.51 15.95
CA VAL A 507 -13.00 -22.37 15.43
C VAL A 507 -13.61 -21.90 14.11
N SER A 508 -14.10 -20.67 14.05
CA SER A 508 -14.62 -20.07 12.82
C SER A 508 -13.48 -19.49 11.96
N LEU A 509 -13.82 -19.03 10.75
CA LEU A 509 -12.86 -18.33 9.91
C LEU A 509 -12.36 -17.01 10.56
N ALA A 510 -13.22 -16.32 11.30
CA ALA A 510 -12.84 -15.11 12.03
C ALA A 510 -11.84 -15.43 13.14
N ASP A 511 -12.05 -16.53 13.85
CA ASP A 511 -11.13 -16.99 14.90
C ASP A 511 -9.77 -17.40 14.33
N TRP A 512 -9.77 -18.08 13.19
CA TRP A 512 -8.53 -18.38 12.47
C TRP A 512 -7.74 -17.11 12.12
N ARG A 513 -8.42 -16.03 11.69
CA ARG A 513 -7.75 -14.75 11.38
C ARG A 513 -7.09 -14.12 12.61
N LEU A 514 -7.66 -14.27 13.79
CA LEU A 514 -7.05 -13.79 15.05
C LEU A 514 -5.72 -14.52 15.31
N LEU A 515 -5.70 -15.84 15.13
CA LEU A 515 -4.48 -16.64 15.25
C LEU A 515 -3.45 -16.29 14.16
N ASP A 516 -3.88 -16.18 12.90
CA ASP A 516 -2.99 -15.84 11.79
C ASP A 516 -2.31 -14.47 11.97
N GLN A 517 -3.05 -13.46 12.41
CA GLN A 517 -2.50 -12.14 12.72
C GLN A 517 -1.46 -12.20 13.85
N HIS A 518 -1.72 -13.01 14.88
CA HIS A 518 -0.80 -13.22 15.99
C HIS A 518 0.50 -13.92 15.52
N GLU A 519 0.39 -14.98 14.71
CA GLU A 519 1.53 -15.69 14.13
C GLU A 519 2.38 -14.79 13.21
N GLN A 520 1.73 -13.96 12.39
CA GLN A 520 2.42 -13.00 11.53
C GLN A 520 3.11 -11.88 12.33
N ALA A 521 2.47 -11.37 13.38
CA ALA A 521 3.07 -10.35 14.25
C ALA A 521 4.32 -10.86 14.96
N ARG A 522 4.27 -12.10 15.49
CA ARG A 522 5.44 -12.80 16.05
C ARG A 522 6.54 -12.96 15.00
N GLY A 523 6.19 -13.39 13.79
CA GLY A 523 7.15 -13.56 12.71
C GLY A 523 7.85 -12.25 12.33
N ARG A 524 7.10 -11.16 12.17
CA ARG A 524 7.66 -9.84 11.80
C ARG A 524 8.67 -9.33 12.83
N ALA A 525 8.42 -9.57 14.11
CA ALA A 525 9.35 -9.20 15.18
C ALA A 525 10.72 -9.90 15.08
N GLU A 526 10.80 -10.99 14.32
CA GLU A 526 11.99 -11.83 14.17
C GLU A 526 12.54 -11.82 12.73
N GLY A 527 12.04 -10.93 11.86
CA GLY A 527 12.51 -10.83 10.47
C GLY A 527 12.01 -11.94 9.53
N ARG A 528 10.90 -12.61 9.89
CA ARG A 528 10.26 -13.66 9.08
C ARG A 528 8.81 -13.32 8.74
N THR A 529 8.27 -13.97 7.71
CA THR A 529 6.88 -13.72 7.27
C THR A 529 5.83 -14.19 8.29
N ARG A 530 6.11 -15.28 9.00
CA ARG A 530 5.21 -15.89 10.01
C ARG A 530 6.00 -16.75 11.00
N SER A 531 5.61 -16.70 12.27
CA SER A 531 6.02 -17.65 13.33
C SER A 531 4.81 -18.51 13.71
N LYS A 532 4.83 -19.81 13.41
CA LYS A 532 3.67 -20.69 13.64
C LYS A 532 3.59 -21.15 15.09
N ILE A 533 2.40 -21.09 15.66
CA ILE A 533 2.07 -21.85 16.87
C ILE A 533 1.76 -23.27 16.43
N VAL A 534 2.39 -24.26 17.07
CA VAL A 534 2.25 -25.68 16.66
C VAL A 534 1.39 -26.48 17.62
N ASN A 535 1.16 -25.99 18.84
CA ASN A 535 0.32 -26.65 19.85
C ASN A 535 -1.14 -26.20 19.75
N VAL A 536 -2.08 -27.13 19.56
CA VAL A 536 -3.53 -26.81 19.45
C VAL A 536 -4.07 -26.11 20.71
N THR A 537 -3.60 -26.48 21.90
CA THR A 537 -4.07 -25.83 23.14
C THR A 537 -3.61 -24.37 23.20
N GLU A 538 -2.39 -24.07 22.75
CA GLU A 538 -1.88 -22.71 22.64
C GLU A 538 -2.64 -21.92 21.55
N MET A 539 -2.89 -22.53 20.39
CA MET A 539 -3.72 -21.93 19.33
C MET A 539 -5.09 -21.52 19.85
N LEU A 540 -5.77 -22.44 20.55
CA LEU A 540 -7.08 -22.18 21.14
C LEU A 540 -6.99 -21.13 22.26
N GLY A 541 -5.92 -21.13 23.06
CA GLY A 541 -5.66 -20.10 24.07
C GLY A 541 -5.56 -18.71 23.46
N VAL A 542 -4.77 -18.54 22.39
CA VAL A 542 -4.67 -17.26 21.66
C VAL A 542 -6.03 -16.81 21.13
N ILE A 543 -6.80 -17.74 20.55
CA ILE A 543 -8.15 -17.46 20.04
C ILE A 543 -9.10 -17.08 21.19
N HIS A 544 -9.09 -17.82 22.30
CA HIS A 544 -9.96 -17.58 23.45
C HIS A 544 -9.61 -16.25 24.12
N ASP A 545 -8.33 -15.92 24.27
CA ASP A 545 -7.87 -14.64 24.80
C ASP A 545 -8.24 -13.48 23.88
N ALA A 546 -8.15 -13.68 22.56
CA ALA A 546 -8.62 -12.70 21.59
C ALA A 546 -10.15 -12.52 21.67
N ARG A 547 -10.93 -13.61 21.67
CA ARG A 547 -12.39 -13.58 21.88
C ARG A 547 -12.78 -12.94 23.21
N ALA A 548 -12.04 -13.23 24.29
CA ALA A 548 -12.30 -12.67 25.61
C ALA A 548 -12.05 -11.16 25.62
N ARG A 549 -10.96 -10.70 24.99
CA ARG A 549 -10.69 -9.27 24.77
C ARG A 549 -11.74 -8.61 23.90
N GLU A 550 -12.16 -9.25 22.80
CA GLU A 550 -13.25 -8.74 21.95
C GLU A 550 -14.57 -8.70 22.70
N ALA A 551 -14.88 -9.70 23.52
CA ALA A 551 -16.09 -9.74 24.34
C ALA A 551 -16.06 -8.71 25.47
N GLU A 552 -14.90 -8.49 26.07
CA GLU A 552 -14.66 -7.44 27.06
C GLU A 552 -14.82 -6.06 26.43
N GLN A 553 -14.16 -5.81 25.29
CA GLN A 553 -14.36 -4.61 24.48
C GLN A 553 -15.84 -4.45 24.10
N ALA A 554 -16.51 -5.49 23.63
CA ALA A 554 -17.94 -5.45 23.27
C ALA A 554 -18.86 -5.09 24.45
N ARG A 555 -18.44 -5.35 25.70
CA ARG A 555 -19.14 -4.93 26.93
C ARG A 555 -18.82 -3.51 27.36
N MET A 556 -17.74 -2.90 26.86
CA MET A 556 -17.42 -1.52 27.17
C MET A 556 -18.52 -0.59 26.65
N PRO A 557 -18.84 0.48 27.38
CA PRO A 557 -19.79 1.46 26.89
C PRO A 557 -19.25 2.13 25.63
N VAL A 558 -20.15 2.44 24.69
CA VAL A 558 -19.80 3.30 23.57
C VAL A 558 -19.48 4.69 24.12
N LYS A 559 -18.32 5.23 23.74
CA LYS A 559 -17.92 6.61 24.02
C LYS A 559 -18.05 7.42 22.74
N THR A 560 -18.61 8.61 22.85
CA THR A 560 -18.74 9.57 21.75
C THR A 560 -17.73 10.68 21.95
N HIS A 561 -16.93 10.95 20.92
CA HIS A 561 -15.90 11.97 20.92
C HIS A 561 -16.21 12.99 19.84
N PHE A 562 -16.19 14.27 20.19
CA PHE A 562 -16.33 15.39 19.25
C PHE A 562 -14.97 16.02 19.01
N ARG A 563 -14.58 16.19 17.76
CA ARG A 563 -13.24 16.70 17.43
C ARG A 563 -13.14 17.35 16.08
N ALA A 564 -12.05 18.08 15.87
CA ALA A 564 -11.64 18.48 14.53
C ALA A 564 -11.02 17.30 13.76
N CYS A 565 -11.37 17.19 12.48
CA CYS A 565 -10.63 16.41 11.51
C CYS A 565 -9.25 17.06 11.27
N THR A 566 -8.18 16.27 11.39
CA THR A 566 -6.78 16.75 11.38
C THR A 566 -6.07 16.52 10.05
N LEU A 567 -6.79 16.12 9.00
CA LEU A 567 -6.18 15.69 7.74
C LEU A 567 -5.94 16.82 6.75
N CYS A 568 -6.79 17.85 6.76
CA CYS A 568 -6.72 18.96 5.82
C CYS A 568 -7.15 20.26 6.48
N GLU A 569 -6.93 21.36 5.79
CA GLU A 569 -7.13 22.71 6.32
C GLU A 569 -8.59 23.07 6.60
N ALA A 570 -9.57 22.29 6.14
CA ALA A 570 -11.00 22.59 6.30
C ALA A 570 -11.52 22.43 7.74
N MET A 571 -10.77 21.77 8.63
CA MET A 571 -11.09 21.65 10.06
C MET A 571 -12.51 21.15 10.38
N CYS A 572 -13.10 20.30 9.51
CA CYS A 572 -14.47 19.78 9.70
C CYS A 572 -14.64 19.14 11.09
N GLY A 573 -15.76 19.42 11.75
CA GLY A 573 -16.18 18.75 12.96
C GLY A 573 -16.58 17.30 12.66
N VAL A 574 -16.06 16.36 13.45
CA VAL A 574 -16.39 14.95 13.32
C VAL A 574 -16.77 14.35 14.66
N ILE A 575 -17.70 13.40 14.61
CA ILE A 575 -18.10 12.54 15.72
C ILE A 575 -17.42 11.20 15.52
N ILE A 576 -16.67 10.75 16.52
CA ILE A 576 -16.08 9.41 16.56
C ILE A 576 -16.73 8.64 17.69
N GLU A 577 -17.37 7.53 17.34
CA GLU A 577 -17.89 6.58 18.34
C GLU A 577 -16.88 5.45 18.51
N THR A 578 -16.43 5.23 19.74
CA THR A 578 -15.51 4.15 20.07
C THR A 578 -16.10 3.20 21.09
N ARG A 579 -15.59 1.97 21.10
CA ARG A 579 -15.85 0.98 22.13
C ARG A 579 -14.53 0.33 22.52
N GLY A 580 -13.98 0.74 23.66
CA GLY A 580 -12.58 0.48 23.97
C GLY A 580 -11.68 1.12 22.91
N GLU A 581 -10.79 0.32 22.33
CA GLU A 581 -9.87 0.73 21.25
C GLU A 581 -10.51 0.65 19.86
N GLN A 582 -11.70 0.04 19.74
CA GLN A 582 -12.38 -0.11 18.47
C GLN A 582 -13.09 1.18 18.06
N ILE A 583 -12.81 1.68 16.85
CA ILE A 583 -13.60 2.71 16.19
C ILE A 583 -14.84 2.06 15.58
N LEU A 584 -16.03 2.45 16.03
CA LEU A 584 -17.32 1.97 15.51
C LEU A 584 -17.79 2.80 14.32
N SER A 585 -17.67 4.12 14.41
CA SER A 585 -18.11 5.06 13.38
C SER A 585 -17.30 6.35 13.40
N ILE A 586 -17.17 7.00 12.24
CA ILE A 586 -16.70 8.37 12.09
C ILE A 586 -17.68 9.08 11.16
N ASN A 587 -18.37 10.09 11.69
CA ASN A 587 -19.38 10.86 10.96
C ASN A 587 -19.09 12.36 11.07
N GLY A 588 -19.67 13.18 10.20
CA GLY A 588 -19.64 14.63 10.39
C GLY A 588 -20.50 15.05 11.59
N ASP A 589 -20.07 16.07 12.32
CA ASP A 589 -20.79 16.60 13.47
C ASP A 589 -21.87 17.61 13.01
N PRO A 590 -23.18 17.29 13.10
CA PRO A 590 -24.24 18.18 12.64
C PRO A 590 -24.34 19.47 13.46
N ASP A 591 -23.84 19.47 14.70
CA ASP A 591 -23.87 20.61 15.60
C ASP A 591 -22.59 21.45 15.54
N ASP A 592 -21.61 21.06 14.70
CA ASP A 592 -20.42 21.86 14.46
C ASP A 592 -20.77 23.17 13.71
N PRO A 593 -20.51 24.36 14.28
CA PRO A 593 -20.82 25.64 13.63
C PRO A 593 -20.00 25.91 12.36
N HIS A 594 -18.91 25.18 12.11
CA HIS A 594 -18.07 25.39 10.94
C HIS A 594 -18.48 24.56 9.72
N SER A 595 -18.72 23.26 9.91
CA SER A 595 -18.97 22.29 8.83
C SER A 595 -20.38 21.71 8.77
N GLU A 596 -21.23 21.96 9.77
CA GLU A 596 -22.67 21.63 9.74
C GLU A 596 -22.96 20.16 9.33
N GLY A 597 -22.18 19.20 9.83
CA GLY A 597 -22.34 17.76 9.53
C GLY A 597 -21.62 17.27 8.28
N HIS A 598 -20.91 18.15 7.55
CA HIS A 598 -20.16 17.74 6.37
C HIS A 598 -18.92 16.89 6.71
N ILE A 599 -18.75 15.79 6.00
CA ILE A 599 -17.54 14.96 6.04
C ILE A 599 -17.18 14.45 4.64
N CYS A 600 -15.89 14.47 4.32
CA CYS A 600 -15.36 13.93 3.06
C CYS A 600 -14.80 12.50 3.24
N PRO A 601 -14.52 11.76 2.14
CA PRO A 601 -13.96 10.41 2.23
C PRO A 601 -12.67 10.30 3.06
N LYS A 602 -11.83 11.35 3.06
CA LYS A 602 -10.61 11.42 3.88
C LYS A 602 -10.93 11.38 5.37
N GLY A 603 -11.90 12.18 5.82
CA GLY A 603 -12.32 12.22 7.23
C GLY A 603 -12.80 10.86 7.71
N TYR A 604 -13.60 10.15 6.90
CA TYR A 604 -14.03 8.79 7.21
C TYR A 604 -12.86 7.78 7.32
N ALA A 605 -11.80 8.00 6.53
CA ALA A 605 -10.61 7.15 6.49
C ALA A 605 -9.60 7.41 7.63
N LEU A 606 -9.87 8.32 8.58
CA LEU A 606 -9.04 8.48 9.80
C LEU A 606 -8.84 7.15 10.54
N GLN A 607 -9.85 6.28 10.51
CA GLN A 607 -9.78 4.92 11.09
C GLN A 607 -8.69 4.06 10.42
N ASP A 608 -8.44 4.25 9.13
CA ASP A 608 -7.47 3.45 8.38
C ASP A 608 -6.05 3.82 8.83
N LEU A 609 -5.78 5.10 9.18
CA LEU A 609 -4.50 5.53 9.74
C LEU A 609 -4.26 5.02 11.16
N HIS A 610 -5.31 5.01 12.00
CA HIS A 610 -5.18 4.54 13.38
C HIS A 610 -4.91 3.02 13.43
N ASN A 611 -5.66 2.27 12.62
CA ASN A 611 -5.61 0.81 12.55
C ASN A 611 -4.58 0.27 11.53
N ASP A 612 -3.77 1.15 10.92
CA ASP A 612 -2.81 0.73 9.90
C ASP A 612 -1.75 -0.20 10.53
N PRO A 613 -1.63 -1.46 10.07
CA PRO A 613 -0.59 -2.38 10.53
C PRO A 613 0.82 -2.00 10.07
N ASP A 614 0.97 -1.18 9.01
CA ASP A 614 2.27 -0.76 8.46
C ASP A 614 2.78 0.52 9.13
N ARG A 615 1.95 1.17 9.96
CA ARG A 615 2.35 2.33 10.75
C ARG A 615 3.39 1.92 11.81
N LEU A 616 4.53 2.59 11.78
CA LEU A 616 5.60 2.46 12.75
C LEU A 616 5.17 3.02 14.10
N ARG A 617 5.55 2.32 15.18
CA ARG A 617 5.26 2.69 16.58
C ARG A 617 6.50 2.70 17.47
N THR A 618 7.58 2.12 16.98
CA THR A 618 8.88 2.03 17.65
C THR A 618 9.94 2.61 16.73
N PRO A 619 10.91 3.39 17.25
CA PRO A 619 12.03 3.86 16.45
C PRO A 619 12.75 2.73 15.74
N LEU A 620 13.18 3.00 14.51
CA LEU A 620 13.96 2.08 13.69
C LEU A 620 15.33 2.67 13.40
N GLU A 621 16.36 1.83 13.42
CA GLU A 621 17.72 2.14 12.96
C GLU A 621 18.07 1.24 11.79
N LYS A 622 18.72 1.80 10.76
CA LYS A 622 19.28 1.03 9.66
C LYS A 622 20.69 0.56 10.01
N VAL A 623 20.90 -0.75 10.07
CA VAL A 623 22.19 -1.38 10.35
C VAL A 623 22.52 -2.36 9.23
N ASN A 624 23.62 -2.13 8.51
CA ASN A 624 24.04 -2.94 7.36
C ASN A 624 22.95 -3.15 6.29
N GLY A 625 22.10 -2.13 6.08
CA GLY A 625 21.01 -2.17 5.10
C GLY A 625 19.68 -2.74 5.63
N GLU A 626 19.67 -3.29 6.85
CA GLU A 626 18.46 -3.87 7.47
C GLU A 626 17.87 -2.93 8.53
N TRP A 627 16.55 -2.92 8.67
CA TRP A 627 15.84 -2.11 9.67
C TRP A 627 15.66 -2.87 10.99
N LEU A 628 16.21 -2.33 12.08
CA LEU A 628 16.14 -2.92 13.40
C LEU A 628 15.46 -1.97 14.40
N PRO A 629 14.60 -2.46 15.30
CA PRO A 629 14.08 -1.65 16.39
C PRO A 629 15.19 -1.14 17.31
N ILE A 630 15.06 0.11 17.74
CA ILE A 630 15.94 0.75 18.73
C ILE A 630 15.08 1.44 19.80
N ASP A 631 15.54 1.43 21.05
CA ASP A 631 14.84 2.15 22.12
C ASP A 631 14.92 3.68 21.94
N TRP A 632 13.94 4.39 22.48
CA TRP A 632 13.82 5.84 22.28
C TRP A 632 15.02 6.65 22.74
N ASP A 633 15.60 6.33 23.89
CA ASP A 633 16.69 7.15 24.43
C ASP A 633 17.96 6.95 23.61
N SER A 634 18.28 5.70 23.25
CA SER A 634 19.39 5.41 22.33
C SER A 634 19.19 6.05 20.96
N ALA A 635 17.96 6.04 20.41
CA ALA A 635 17.66 6.68 19.12
C ALA A 635 17.90 8.19 19.17
N LEU A 636 17.34 8.87 20.18
CA LEU A 636 17.49 10.33 20.35
C LEU A 636 18.94 10.73 20.60
N ASP A 637 19.69 9.95 21.40
CA ASP A 637 21.11 10.18 21.67
C ASP A 637 21.94 10.05 20.40
N LYS A 638 21.74 8.98 19.62
CA LYS A 638 22.44 8.77 18.34
C LYS A 638 22.16 9.90 17.35
N VAL A 639 20.89 10.28 17.17
CA VAL A 639 20.51 11.37 16.27
C VAL A 639 21.19 12.68 16.69
N ALA A 640 21.12 13.04 17.97
CA ALA A 640 21.74 14.27 18.47
C ALA A 640 23.27 14.25 18.30
N ALA A 641 23.93 13.12 18.61
CA ALA A 641 25.36 12.95 18.46
C ALA A 641 25.81 13.09 16.99
N ARG A 642 25.10 12.44 16.04
CA ARG A 642 25.43 12.52 14.61
C ARG A 642 25.25 13.93 14.04
N ILE A 643 24.16 14.61 14.42
CA ILE A 643 23.94 16.02 14.02
C ILE A 643 25.08 16.91 14.52
N VAL A 644 25.45 16.80 15.79
CA VAL A 644 26.50 17.66 16.38
C VAL A 644 27.88 17.34 15.81
N ASP A 645 28.22 16.07 15.61
CA ASP A 645 29.48 15.64 15.00
C ASP A 645 29.65 16.21 13.58
N ILE A 646 28.63 16.07 12.72
CA ILE A 646 28.67 16.62 11.36
C ILE A 646 28.87 18.14 11.40
N GLN A 647 28.17 18.85 12.28
CA GLN A 647 28.32 20.31 12.40
C GLN A 647 29.69 20.73 12.93
N GLN A 648 30.30 19.95 13.83
CA GLN A 648 31.66 20.20 14.31
C GLN A 648 32.70 20.02 13.21
N ARG A 649 32.50 19.05 12.31
CA ARG A 649 33.43 18.77 11.20
C ARG A 649 33.24 19.73 10.01
N HIS A 650 32.00 20.07 9.68
CA HIS A 650 31.65 20.71 8.40
C HIS A 650 30.91 22.05 8.54
N GLY A 651 30.67 22.53 9.76
CA GLY A 651 29.94 23.77 10.04
C GLY A 651 28.43 23.60 10.16
N ASN A 652 27.72 24.59 10.72
CA ASN A 652 26.29 24.44 11.05
C ASN A 652 25.40 24.18 9.82
N ASP A 653 25.71 24.81 8.70
CA ASP A 653 24.93 24.74 7.46
C ASP A 653 25.10 23.39 6.73
N SER A 654 26.04 22.52 7.17
CA SER A 654 26.15 21.15 6.67
C SER A 654 24.99 20.24 7.07
N ILE A 655 24.11 20.68 7.98
CA ILE A 655 22.83 20.03 8.26
C ILE A 655 21.72 20.83 7.60
N ALA A 656 20.91 20.17 6.79
CA ALA A 656 19.67 20.74 6.26
C ALA A 656 18.44 20.12 6.94
N GLY A 657 17.28 20.77 6.79
CA GLY A 657 16.02 20.19 7.24
C GLY A 657 14.82 20.59 6.40
N TYR A 658 13.82 19.71 6.35
CA TYR A 658 12.58 19.90 5.61
C TYR A 658 11.37 19.65 6.50
N TRP A 659 10.50 20.66 6.62
CA TRP A 659 9.21 20.55 7.31
C TRP A 659 8.09 20.40 6.29
N GLY A 660 7.55 19.18 6.20
CA GLY A 660 6.47 18.81 5.30
C GLY A 660 5.08 18.97 5.91
N ASN A 661 4.10 18.30 5.28
CA ASN A 661 2.72 18.17 5.74
C ASN A 661 2.48 16.71 6.19
N PRO A 662 1.88 16.45 7.38
CA PRO A 662 0.92 17.33 8.07
C PRO A 662 1.43 18.21 9.23
N SER A 663 2.67 18.74 9.22
CA SER A 663 3.19 19.56 10.34
C SER A 663 2.25 20.66 10.85
N SER A 664 1.61 21.40 9.94
CA SER A 664 0.69 22.51 10.31
C SER A 664 -0.60 22.07 11.01
N HIS A 665 -0.93 20.78 10.97
CA HIS A 665 -2.11 20.19 11.62
C HIS A 665 -1.83 19.68 13.03
N ASN A 666 -0.58 19.76 13.52
CA ASN A 666 -0.17 19.18 14.80
C ASN A 666 0.26 20.27 15.78
N LEU A 667 -0.48 20.41 16.88
CA LEU A 667 -0.25 21.43 17.90
C LEU A 667 1.16 21.34 18.52
N GLY A 668 1.54 20.13 18.96
CA GLY A 668 2.84 19.89 19.59
C GLY A 668 4.01 20.18 18.67
N LEU A 669 3.92 19.70 17.43
CA LEU A 669 4.97 19.91 16.42
C LEU A 669 5.15 21.40 16.08
N MET A 670 4.05 22.14 15.92
CA MET A 670 4.09 23.58 15.63
C MET A 670 4.72 24.38 16.77
N LEU A 671 4.43 24.04 18.03
CA LEU A 671 4.99 24.73 19.19
C LEU A 671 6.47 24.38 19.44
N ALA A 672 6.91 23.16 19.11
CA ALA A 672 8.29 22.71 19.34
C ALA A 672 9.28 23.08 18.21
N SER A 673 8.81 23.23 16.97
CA SER A 673 9.67 23.40 15.78
C SER A 673 10.68 24.55 15.90
N GLY A 674 10.30 25.68 16.50
CA GLY A 674 11.18 26.83 16.66
C GLY A 674 12.36 26.59 17.60
N ALA A 675 12.20 25.72 18.61
CA ALA A 675 13.26 25.40 19.57
C ALA A 675 14.34 24.51 18.92
N LEU A 676 13.91 23.46 18.20
CA LEU A 676 14.82 22.56 17.51
C LEU A 676 15.66 23.29 16.45
N ARG A 677 15.02 24.13 15.61
CA ARG A 677 15.74 24.91 14.59
C ARG A 677 16.81 25.83 15.20
N LYS A 678 16.51 26.46 16.34
CA LYS A 678 17.48 27.28 17.09
C LYS A 678 18.62 26.45 17.68
N ALA A 679 18.38 25.21 18.09
CA ALA A 679 19.43 24.32 18.57
C ALA A 679 20.36 23.87 17.44
N ILE A 680 19.80 23.57 16.25
CA ILE A 680 20.59 23.17 15.07
C ILE A 680 21.42 24.35 14.54
N LYS A 681 20.86 25.57 14.49
CA LYS A 681 21.54 26.80 13.99
C LYS A 681 21.97 26.75 12.52
N THR A 682 21.26 25.98 11.70
CA THR A 682 21.45 25.96 10.24
C THR A 682 20.58 27.00 9.56
N ARG A 683 21.06 27.53 8.43
CA ARG A 683 20.28 28.32 7.46
C ARG A 683 19.60 27.47 6.40
N ASN A 684 20.03 26.23 6.22
CA ASN A 684 19.52 25.28 5.23
C ASN A 684 18.20 24.63 5.67
N ILE A 685 17.15 25.43 5.89
CA ILE A 685 15.83 24.93 6.24
C ILE A 685 14.90 25.16 5.05
N SER A 686 14.14 24.14 4.65
CA SER A 686 13.09 24.25 3.64
C SER A 686 11.74 23.79 4.20
N SER A 687 10.68 24.11 3.49
CA SER A 687 9.32 23.71 3.85
C SER A 687 8.48 23.44 2.61
N ALA A 688 7.47 22.58 2.76
CA ALA A 688 6.43 22.39 1.74
C ALA A 688 5.75 23.71 1.32
N ALA A 689 5.84 24.79 2.12
CA ALA A 689 5.30 26.10 1.76
C ALA A 689 5.84 26.66 0.44
N SER A 690 7.11 26.38 0.09
CA SER A 690 7.72 26.78 -1.19
C SER A 690 7.32 25.91 -2.39
N LEU A 691 6.40 24.97 -2.18
CA LEU A 691 5.74 24.18 -3.22
C LEU A 691 4.25 24.55 -3.32
N ASP A 692 3.81 25.58 -2.59
CA ASP A 692 2.42 25.95 -2.42
C ASP A 692 2.28 27.47 -2.21
N GLN A 693 2.28 27.95 -0.96
CA GLN A 693 1.76 29.27 -0.62
C GLN A 693 2.79 30.38 -0.36
N MET A 694 4.08 30.09 -0.51
CA MET A 694 5.13 31.09 -0.26
C MET A 694 4.94 32.41 -1.05
N PRO A 695 4.48 32.41 -2.31
CA PRO A 695 4.19 33.65 -3.03
C PRO A 695 3.18 34.57 -2.32
N HIS A 696 2.10 34.00 -1.75
CA HIS A 696 1.11 34.76 -0.97
C HIS A 696 1.73 35.40 0.27
N GLN A 697 2.56 34.63 0.98
CA GLN A 697 3.23 35.07 2.21
C GLN A 697 4.23 36.19 1.92
N LEU A 698 4.97 36.10 0.80
CA LEU A 698 5.90 37.15 0.38
C LEU A 698 5.16 38.45 0.08
N VAL A 699 4.07 38.39 -0.68
CA VAL A 699 3.26 39.59 -0.96
C VAL A 699 2.69 40.18 0.34
N SER A 700 2.22 39.35 1.26
CA SER A 700 1.73 39.80 2.57
C SER A 700 2.83 40.49 3.40
N TYR A 701 4.05 39.96 3.37
CA TYR A 701 5.20 40.59 4.00
C TYR A 701 5.56 41.94 3.34
N LEU A 702 5.62 42.00 2.01
CA LEU A 702 5.99 43.21 1.29
C LEU A 702 4.93 44.32 1.41
N MET A 703 3.65 43.97 1.48
CA MET A 703 2.54 44.95 1.54
C MET A 703 2.14 45.34 2.96
N PHE A 704 2.18 44.38 3.90
CA PHE A 704 1.66 44.55 5.27
C PHE A 704 2.73 44.42 6.35
N GLY A 705 3.97 44.05 6.02
CA GLY A 705 5.05 43.84 6.99
C GLY A 705 4.98 42.53 7.78
N HIS A 706 4.17 41.56 7.33
CA HIS A 706 3.93 40.31 8.05
C HIS A 706 3.72 39.09 7.13
N SER A 707 4.60 38.08 7.20
CA SER A 707 4.59 36.89 6.33
C SER A 707 3.40 35.95 6.53
N GLN A 708 2.86 35.85 7.75
CA GLN A 708 1.73 34.96 8.07
C GLN A 708 0.38 35.69 8.14
N LEU A 709 0.29 36.89 7.57
CA LEU A 709 -0.92 37.71 7.59
C LEU A 709 -1.72 37.52 6.30
N PHE A 710 -2.58 36.51 6.27
CA PHE A 710 -3.32 36.13 5.08
C PHE A 710 -4.62 36.92 4.95
N THR A 711 -4.90 37.38 3.73
CA THR A 711 -6.22 37.86 3.33
C THR A 711 -7.04 36.69 2.80
N ILE A 712 -8.21 36.43 3.39
CA ILE A 712 -9.09 35.30 3.08
C ILE A 712 -10.43 35.83 2.58
N PRO A 713 -11.09 35.16 1.61
CA PRO A 713 -12.44 35.51 1.22
C PRO A 713 -13.43 35.41 2.39
N ASP A 714 -14.19 36.47 2.61
CA ASP A 714 -15.35 36.46 3.49
C ASP A 714 -16.57 35.86 2.78
N ILE A 715 -16.41 34.58 2.41
CA ILE A 715 -17.27 33.87 1.47
C ILE A 715 -18.73 33.84 1.90
N ASP A 716 -19.04 33.96 3.19
CA ASP A 716 -20.41 33.95 3.70
C ASP A 716 -21.18 35.24 3.38
N ARG A 717 -20.46 36.34 3.11
CA ARG A 717 -21.03 37.66 2.81
C ARG A 717 -20.72 38.17 1.41
N THR A 718 -19.94 37.44 0.60
CA THR A 718 -19.56 37.83 -0.78
C THR A 718 -20.75 37.82 -1.74
N GLN A 719 -20.87 38.80 -2.66
CA GLN A 719 -21.87 38.79 -3.73
C GLN A 719 -21.27 38.39 -5.08
N TYR A 720 -20.02 38.73 -5.36
CA TYR A 720 -19.33 38.33 -6.58
C TYR A 720 -17.96 37.71 -6.28
N MET A 721 -17.77 36.43 -6.62
CA MET A 721 -16.50 35.73 -6.40
C MET A 721 -15.83 35.41 -7.73
N LEU A 722 -14.65 35.98 -7.96
CA LEU A 722 -13.75 35.62 -9.06
C LEU A 722 -12.69 34.66 -8.51
N MET A 723 -12.71 33.42 -8.97
CA MET A 723 -11.84 32.34 -8.50
C MET A 723 -10.86 31.90 -9.60
N LEU A 724 -9.56 32.00 -9.34
CA LEU A 724 -8.48 31.70 -10.30
C LEU A 724 -7.68 30.47 -9.88
N GLY A 725 -7.62 29.45 -10.75
CA GLY A 725 -6.76 28.26 -10.57
C GLY A 725 -6.99 27.50 -9.26
N ALA A 726 -8.23 27.52 -8.75
CA ALA A 726 -8.61 26.89 -7.50
C ALA A 726 -9.70 25.83 -7.71
N ASN A 727 -9.62 24.74 -6.95
CA ASN A 727 -10.58 23.64 -7.02
C ASN A 727 -11.07 23.20 -5.62
N PRO A 728 -11.92 24.00 -4.95
CA PRO A 728 -12.44 23.68 -3.63
C PRO A 728 -13.16 22.32 -3.54
N ALA A 729 -13.75 21.81 -4.61
CA ALA A 729 -14.38 20.49 -4.64
C ALA A 729 -13.40 19.33 -4.38
N ALA A 730 -12.11 19.51 -4.66
CA ALA A 730 -11.07 18.51 -4.38
C ALA A 730 -10.27 18.83 -3.11
N SER A 731 -10.01 20.12 -2.85
CA SER A 731 -9.10 20.58 -1.79
C SER A 731 -9.78 21.14 -0.54
N ASN A 732 -11.11 21.29 -0.53
CA ASN A 732 -11.90 21.92 0.54
C ASN A 732 -11.53 23.39 0.82
N GLY A 733 -11.12 24.16 -0.20
CA GLY A 733 -10.92 25.61 -0.11
C GLY A 733 -9.54 26.03 0.42
N SER A 734 -8.49 25.89 -0.40
CA SER A 734 -7.10 26.12 0.03
C SER A 734 -6.79 27.58 0.44
N LEU A 735 -6.06 27.82 1.54
CA LEU A 735 -5.94 29.13 2.22
C LEU A 735 -7.29 29.86 2.36
N MET A 736 -8.35 29.10 2.56
CA MET A 736 -9.71 29.57 2.78
C MET A 736 -10.44 28.49 3.58
N THR A 737 -9.95 28.26 4.80
CA THR A 737 -10.43 27.20 5.70
C THR A 737 -11.94 27.34 5.88
N ALA A 738 -12.66 26.41 5.26
CA ALA A 738 -14.11 26.45 5.16
C ALA A 738 -14.70 25.04 5.25
N GLY A 739 -15.43 24.78 6.33
CA GLY A 739 -16.31 23.62 6.44
C GLY A 739 -17.41 23.70 5.38
N ASP A 740 -17.63 22.59 4.67
CA ASP A 740 -18.57 22.47 3.54
C ASP A 740 -18.47 23.60 2.50
N ILE A 741 -17.28 23.77 1.92
CA ILE A 741 -17.02 24.85 0.97
C ILE A 741 -17.97 24.85 -0.24
N LEU A 742 -18.47 23.69 -0.67
CA LEU A 742 -19.37 23.58 -1.81
C LEU A 742 -20.73 24.21 -1.50
N LYS A 743 -21.29 23.90 -0.32
CA LYS A 743 -22.52 24.55 0.16
C LYS A 743 -22.35 26.06 0.32
N ARG A 744 -21.15 26.53 0.73
CA ARG A 744 -20.85 27.97 0.82
C ARG A 744 -20.80 28.65 -0.55
N LEU A 745 -20.26 27.99 -1.58
CA LEU A 745 -20.32 28.48 -2.96
C LEU A 745 -21.76 28.56 -3.48
N GLU A 746 -22.59 27.54 -3.18
CA GLU A 746 -24.02 27.55 -3.53
C GLU A 746 -24.76 28.69 -2.83
N ARG A 747 -24.49 28.93 -1.53
CA ARG A 747 -25.06 30.05 -0.77
C ARG A 747 -24.78 31.41 -1.38
N ILE A 748 -23.69 31.59 -2.15
CA ILE A 748 -23.45 32.83 -2.92
C ILE A 748 -24.55 33.02 -3.96
N ARG A 749 -24.91 31.95 -4.67
CA ARG A 749 -25.92 31.97 -5.73
C ARG A 749 -27.32 32.07 -5.14
N GLU A 750 -27.59 31.41 -4.02
CA GLU A 750 -28.88 31.48 -3.30
C GLU A 750 -29.23 32.90 -2.86
N ARG A 751 -28.22 33.72 -2.50
CA ARG A 751 -28.41 35.15 -2.19
C ARG A 751 -28.32 36.07 -3.43
N GLY A 752 -28.43 35.50 -4.63
CA GLY A 752 -28.42 36.25 -5.89
C GLY A 752 -27.03 36.72 -6.35
N GLY A 753 -25.96 36.14 -5.79
CA GLY A 753 -24.60 36.43 -6.16
C GLY A 753 -24.13 35.62 -7.36
N LYS A 754 -22.85 35.80 -7.73
CA LYS A 754 -22.24 35.17 -8.90
C LYS A 754 -20.84 34.67 -8.61
N VAL A 755 -20.51 33.47 -9.08
CA VAL A 755 -19.19 32.85 -8.98
C VAL A 755 -18.65 32.57 -10.37
N VAL A 756 -17.45 33.09 -10.66
CA VAL A 756 -16.72 32.86 -11.91
C VAL A 756 -15.43 32.11 -11.62
N LEU A 757 -15.24 30.97 -12.26
CA LEU A 757 -14.03 30.16 -12.20
C LEU A 757 -13.22 30.33 -13.48
N VAL A 758 -11.93 30.64 -13.34
CA VAL A 758 -10.96 30.67 -14.42
C VAL A 758 -9.91 29.59 -14.17
N ASP A 759 -9.83 28.59 -15.05
CA ASP A 759 -8.95 27.43 -14.90
C ASP A 759 -8.68 26.78 -16.29
N PRO A 760 -7.46 26.28 -16.58
CA PRO A 760 -7.18 25.53 -17.82
C PRO A 760 -7.97 24.20 -17.92
N ARG A 761 -8.54 23.72 -16.80
CA ARG A 761 -9.40 22.55 -16.73
C ARG A 761 -10.77 22.94 -16.18
N ARG A 762 -11.83 22.44 -16.80
CA ARG A 762 -13.17 22.42 -16.21
C ARG A 762 -13.18 21.45 -15.03
N THR A 763 -12.77 21.96 -13.87
CA THR A 763 -12.65 21.17 -12.64
C THR A 763 -13.99 20.75 -12.07
N GLU A 764 -13.97 19.88 -11.05
CA GLU A 764 -15.15 19.44 -10.33
C GLU A 764 -15.92 20.61 -9.70
N SER A 765 -15.21 21.67 -9.32
CA SER A 765 -15.79 22.92 -8.80
C SER A 765 -16.63 23.67 -9.84
N ALA A 766 -16.40 23.45 -11.14
CA ALA A 766 -17.16 24.10 -12.21
C ALA A 766 -18.67 23.77 -12.18
N ARG A 767 -19.09 22.73 -11.44
CA ARG A 767 -20.51 22.36 -11.23
C ARG A 767 -21.24 23.29 -10.26
N TYR A 768 -20.49 24.00 -9.42
CA TYR A 768 -21.03 24.82 -8.32
C TYR A 768 -20.93 26.32 -8.59
N VAL A 769 -20.41 26.71 -9.75
CA VAL A 769 -20.19 28.11 -10.15
C VAL A 769 -21.07 28.47 -11.34
N ASP A 770 -21.26 29.77 -11.59
CA ASP A 770 -22.12 30.25 -12.69
C ASP A 770 -21.41 30.23 -14.03
N GLN A 771 -20.08 30.37 -14.04
CA GLN A 771 -19.29 30.39 -15.26
C GLN A 771 -17.90 29.78 -15.04
N HIS A 772 -17.47 29.00 -16.02
CA HIS A 772 -16.10 28.55 -16.17
C HIS A 772 -15.49 29.13 -17.45
N LEU A 773 -14.27 29.67 -17.36
CA LEU A 773 -13.49 30.14 -18.50
C LEU A 773 -12.13 29.44 -18.54
N PHE A 774 -11.77 28.92 -19.71
CA PHE A 774 -10.43 28.40 -19.95
C PHE A 774 -9.41 29.53 -20.02
N ILE A 775 -8.24 29.29 -19.42
CA ILE A 775 -7.07 30.18 -19.47
C ILE A 775 -5.83 29.36 -19.81
N LYS A 776 -4.93 29.92 -20.62
CA LYS A 776 -3.63 29.28 -20.90
C LYS A 776 -2.82 29.15 -19.59
N PRO A 777 -2.26 27.97 -19.25
CA PRO A 777 -1.47 27.81 -18.04
C PRO A 777 -0.33 28.83 -17.93
N GLY A 778 -0.13 29.42 -16.75
CA GLY A 778 0.95 30.38 -16.52
C GLY A 778 0.69 31.81 -17.00
N THR A 779 -0.57 32.15 -17.33
CA THR A 779 -0.91 33.45 -17.96
C THR A 779 -1.90 34.31 -17.16
N ASP A 780 -2.23 33.90 -15.94
CA ASP A 780 -3.17 34.57 -15.04
C ASP A 780 -2.77 36.01 -14.73
N ALA A 781 -1.47 36.30 -14.64
CA ALA A 781 -0.94 37.64 -14.41
C ALA A 781 -1.44 38.58 -15.52
N PHE A 782 -1.37 38.15 -16.78
CA PHE A 782 -1.81 38.96 -17.92
C PHE A 782 -3.33 39.19 -17.91
N PHE A 783 -4.11 38.17 -17.54
CA PHE A 783 -5.55 38.33 -17.36
C PHE A 783 -5.87 39.39 -16.29
N LEU A 784 -5.21 39.33 -15.14
CA LEU A 784 -5.34 40.32 -14.07
C LEU A 784 -4.93 41.73 -14.51
N LEU A 785 -3.85 41.86 -15.29
CA LEU A 785 -3.45 43.13 -15.90
C LEU A 785 -4.56 43.72 -16.78
N GLY A 786 -5.23 42.88 -17.57
CA GLY A 786 -6.38 43.29 -18.39
C GLY A 786 -7.56 43.77 -17.56
N LEU A 787 -7.89 43.08 -16.46
CA LEU A 787 -8.97 43.49 -15.55
C LEU A 787 -8.66 44.85 -14.90
N ILE A 788 -7.47 44.99 -14.32
CA ILE A 788 -7.03 46.24 -13.67
C ILE A 788 -7.01 47.39 -14.68
N ARG A 789 -6.45 47.17 -15.87
CA ARG A 789 -6.42 48.18 -16.94
C ARG A 789 -7.83 48.67 -17.28
N HIS A 790 -8.78 47.76 -17.45
CA HIS A 790 -10.15 48.12 -17.79
C HIS A 790 -10.87 48.87 -16.65
N VAL A 791 -10.66 48.45 -15.39
CA VAL A 791 -11.18 49.15 -14.20
C VAL A 791 -10.66 50.60 -14.16
N LEU A 792 -9.38 50.82 -14.41
CA LEU A 792 -8.76 52.14 -14.45
C LEU A 792 -9.30 52.98 -15.62
N ASP A 793 -9.35 52.42 -16.84
CA ASP A 793 -9.81 53.11 -18.05
C ASP A 793 -11.27 53.57 -17.98
N LYS A 794 -12.11 52.81 -17.28
CA LYS A 794 -13.53 53.12 -17.09
C LYS A 794 -13.81 53.94 -15.85
N GLY A 795 -12.80 54.26 -15.03
CA GLY A 795 -12.98 54.99 -13.78
C GLY A 795 -13.86 54.24 -12.77
N LEU A 796 -13.70 52.92 -12.70
CA LEU A 796 -14.52 52.04 -11.84
C LEU A 796 -13.91 51.81 -10.45
N THR A 797 -12.92 52.62 -10.05
CA THR A 797 -12.24 52.49 -8.76
C THR A 797 -13.14 52.97 -7.60
N LYS A 798 -13.07 52.28 -6.46
CA LYS A 798 -13.87 52.54 -5.24
C LYS A 798 -13.03 52.33 -3.95
N PRO A 799 -11.81 52.89 -3.84
CA PRO A 799 -10.88 52.48 -2.80
C PRO A 799 -11.27 52.86 -1.36
N SER A 800 -12.18 53.83 -1.19
CA SER A 800 -12.67 54.27 0.13
C SER A 800 -11.49 54.56 1.09
N ARG A 801 -11.56 54.08 2.34
CA ARG A 801 -10.52 54.24 3.38
C ARG A 801 -9.13 53.70 3.01
N LEU A 802 -9.04 52.77 2.05
CA LEU A 802 -7.74 52.18 1.68
C LEU A 802 -6.81 53.21 1.02
N GLN A 803 -7.37 54.21 0.33
CA GLN A 803 -6.58 55.27 -0.29
C GLN A 803 -5.81 56.10 0.75
N GLU A 804 -6.36 56.31 1.94
CA GLU A 804 -5.71 57.06 3.03
C GLU A 804 -4.64 56.24 3.75
N LEU A 805 -4.82 54.91 3.78
CA LEU A 805 -3.93 53.96 4.46
C LEU A 805 -2.77 53.51 3.57
N ALA A 806 -2.90 53.63 2.25
CA ALA A 806 -1.90 53.28 1.27
C ALA A 806 -0.75 54.30 1.17
N ASP A 807 0.43 53.81 0.78
CA ASP A 807 1.48 54.63 0.20
C ASP A 807 1.26 54.80 -1.32
N ASN A 808 1.90 55.83 -1.90
CA ASN A 808 2.11 55.95 -3.35
C ASN A 808 0.87 55.69 -4.26
N TRP A 809 -0.34 56.03 -3.81
CA TRP A 809 -1.59 55.72 -4.53
C TRP A 809 -1.58 56.15 -6.00
N ASP A 810 -1.17 57.41 -6.24
CA ASP A 810 -1.14 58.00 -7.59
C ASP A 810 -0.10 57.36 -8.51
N ALA A 811 0.87 56.61 -7.96
CA ALA A 811 1.88 55.90 -8.74
C ALA A 811 1.36 54.58 -9.33
N LEU A 812 0.20 54.09 -8.89
CA LEU A 812 -0.33 52.80 -9.30
C LEU A 812 -0.85 52.80 -10.74
N ALA A 813 -1.66 53.79 -11.13
CA ALA A 813 -2.26 53.84 -12.48
C ALA A 813 -1.22 53.91 -13.62
N PRO A 814 -0.13 54.70 -13.52
CA PRO A 814 0.94 54.71 -14.51
C PRO A 814 1.59 53.35 -14.78
N LEU A 815 1.63 52.44 -13.80
CA LEU A 815 2.25 51.11 -13.97
C LEU A 815 1.54 50.24 -15.02
N PHE A 816 0.25 50.52 -15.28
CA PHE A 816 -0.57 49.76 -16.21
C PHE A 816 -0.76 50.47 -17.56
N GLU A 817 0.02 51.52 -17.84
CA GLU A 817 0.01 52.18 -19.15
C GLU A 817 0.65 51.30 -20.25
N GLY A 818 0.15 51.44 -21.48
CA GLY A 818 0.67 50.71 -22.63
C GLY A 818 0.23 49.24 -22.76
N ILE A 819 -0.68 48.78 -21.90
CA ILE A 819 -1.33 47.47 -21.98
C ILE A 819 -2.58 47.58 -22.86
N THR A 820 -2.70 46.73 -23.88
CA THR A 820 -3.93 46.60 -24.69
C THR A 820 -4.67 45.31 -24.37
N LEU A 821 -6.00 45.34 -24.38
CA LEU A 821 -6.80 44.15 -24.08
C LEU A 821 -6.66 43.08 -25.17
N GLU A 822 -6.33 43.47 -26.40
CA GLU A 822 -6.06 42.55 -27.50
C GLU A 822 -4.80 41.73 -27.25
N GLN A 823 -3.72 42.35 -26.75
CA GLN A 823 -2.51 41.65 -26.33
C GLN A 823 -2.77 40.70 -25.17
N VAL A 824 -3.50 41.18 -24.15
CA VAL A 824 -3.89 40.34 -23.01
C VAL A 824 -4.71 39.14 -23.46
N SER A 825 -5.71 39.37 -24.32
CA SER A 825 -6.61 38.33 -24.83
C SER A 825 -5.86 37.27 -25.61
N ALA A 826 -4.93 37.67 -26.49
CA ALA A 826 -4.07 36.74 -27.21
C ALA A 826 -3.23 35.89 -26.23
N ARG A 827 -2.58 36.53 -25.26
CA ARG A 827 -1.68 35.87 -24.32
C ARG A 827 -2.37 34.89 -23.38
N CYS A 828 -3.52 35.25 -22.81
CA CYS A 828 -4.21 34.41 -21.82
C CYS A 828 -5.28 33.48 -22.44
N GLY A 829 -5.70 33.74 -23.67
CA GLY A 829 -6.74 32.96 -24.35
C GLY A 829 -8.18 33.31 -23.96
N ILE A 830 -8.38 34.33 -23.11
CA ILE A 830 -9.72 34.82 -22.73
C ILE A 830 -10.12 35.97 -23.65
N ALA A 831 -11.33 35.92 -24.22
CA ALA A 831 -11.82 36.94 -25.14
C ALA A 831 -11.90 38.34 -24.48
N VAL A 832 -11.52 39.38 -25.24
CA VAL A 832 -11.59 40.79 -24.80
C VAL A 832 -12.92 41.15 -24.14
N ASN A 833 -14.04 40.70 -24.72
CA ASN A 833 -15.37 41.01 -24.18
C ASN A 833 -15.62 40.36 -22.81
N GLU A 834 -15.09 39.16 -22.57
CA GLU A 834 -15.20 38.50 -21.26
C GLU A 834 -14.34 39.22 -20.22
N ILE A 835 -13.13 39.67 -20.58
CA ILE A 835 -12.26 40.48 -19.70
C ILE A 835 -13.00 41.76 -19.27
N LYS A 836 -13.56 42.50 -20.22
CA LYS A 836 -14.33 43.73 -19.95
C LYS A 836 -15.52 43.46 -19.03
N ARG A 837 -16.33 42.44 -19.37
CA ARG A 837 -17.53 42.07 -18.61
C ARG A 837 -17.18 41.67 -17.18
N ILE A 838 -16.13 40.86 -16.98
CA ILE A 838 -15.72 40.44 -15.63
C ILE A 838 -15.26 41.64 -14.81
N ALA A 839 -14.44 42.52 -15.38
CA ALA A 839 -13.99 43.73 -14.69
C ALA A 839 -15.16 44.65 -14.30
N GLU A 840 -16.14 44.83 -15.20
CA GLU A 840 -17.35 45.62 -14.94
C GLU A 840 -18.26 44.95 -13.90
N ASP A 841 -18.57 43.66 -14.03
CA ASP A 841 -19.39 42.90 -13.07
C ASP A 841 -18.76 42.93 -11.68
N PHE A 842 -17.44 42.70 -11.59
CA PHE A 842 -16.67 42.70 -10.34
C PHE A 842 -16.70 44.06 -9.65
N ALA A 843 -16.46 45.15 -10.40
CA ALA A 843 -16.47 46.50 -9.85
C ALA A 843 -17.90 46.98 -9.53
N ALA A 844 -18.93 46.49 -10.22
CA ALA A 844 -20.32 46.88 -10.01
C ALA A 844 -20.96 46.20 -8.78
N ALA A 845 -20.49 45.02 -8.39
CA ALA A 845 -21.00 44.29 -7.23
C ALA A 845 -20.87 45.10 -5.93
N GLU A 846 -21.79 44.87 -4.99
CA GLU A 846 -21.80 45.50 -3.66
C GLU A 846 -20.60 45.07 -2.82
N CYS A 847 -20.32 43.78 -2.81
CA CYS A 847 -19.14 43.17 -2.23
C CYS A 847 -18.61 42.08 -3.16
N ALA A 848 -17.33 42.14 -3.49
CA ALA A 848 -16.68 41.20 -4.41
C ALA A 848 -15.34 40.71 -3.85
N VAL A 849 -14.88 39.55 -4.30
CA VAL A 849 -13.57 39.03 -3.93
C VAL A 849 -12.90 38.36 -5.12
N CYS A 850 -11.66 38.77 -5.41
CA CYS A 850 -10.77 38.07 -6.33
C CYS A 850 -9.83 37.18 -5.53
N TYR A 851 -9.90 35.87 -5.75
CA TYR A 851 -9.20 34.84 -4.99
C TYR A 851 -8.55 33.84 -5.94
N GLY A 852 -7.34 33.38 -5.60
CA GLY A 852 -6.64 32.36 -6.39
C GLY A 852 -5.69 31.51 -5.56
N ARG A 853 -5.47 30.26 -6.00
CA ARG A 853 -4.66 29.25 -5.30
C ARG A 853 -3.66 28.53 -6.19
N MET A 854 -3.43 27.22 -5.99
CA MET A 854 -2.32 26.46 -6.58
C MET A 854 -2.06 26.76 -8.06
N GLY A 855 -3.11 26.88 -8.89
CA GLY A 855 -2.95 27.23 -10.31
C GLY A 855 -2.26 28.58 -10.55
N VAL A 856 -2.44 29.56 -9.66
CA VAL A 856 -1.79 30.88 -9.71
C VAL A 856 -0.53 30.99 -8.84
N SER A 857 -0.35 30.13 -7.84
CA SER A 857 0.83 30.17 -6.96
C SER A 857 2.04 29.40 -7.49
N THR A 858 1.82 28.25 -8.11
CA THR A 858 2.91 27.36 -8.54
C THR A 858 3.17 27.50 -10.03
N GLN A 859 3.33 28.75 -10.48
CA GLN A 859 3.66 29.16 -11.85
C GLN A 859 4.70 30.29 -11.84
N SER A 860 5.28 30.65 -12.99
CA SER A 860 6.42 31.58 -13.12
C SER A 860 6.17 33.02 -12.66
N TYR A 861 4.93 33.35 -12.29
CA TYR A 861 4.48 34.66 -11.82
C TYR A 861 3.67 34.56 -10.52
N GLY A 862 3.98 33.57 -9.67
CA GLY A 862 3.28 33.31 -8.41
C GLY A 862 3.06 34.56 -7.57
N ALA A 863 4.14 35.26 -7.19
CA ALA A 863 4.03 36.43 -6.32
C ALA A 863 3.33 37.60 -7.03
N LEU A 864 3.61 37.80 -8.32
CA LEU A 864 2.97 38.85 -9.11
C LEU A 864 1.45 38.66 -9.21
N ASN A 865 0.97 37.42 -9.41
CA ASN A 865 -0.46 37.10 -9.43
C ASN A 865 -1.16 37.55 -8.14
N HIS A 866 -0.58 37.23 -6.98
CA HIS A 866 -1.17 37.59 -5.67
C HIS A 866 -1.18 39.10 -5.43
N TRP A 867 -0.13 39.80 -5.83
CA TRP A 867 -0.11 41.26 -5.77
C TRP A 867 -1.19 41.87 -6.68
N LEU A 868 -1.31 41.42 -7.93
CA LEU A 868 -2.32 41.93 -8.86
C LEU A 868 -3.76 41.63 -8.39
N MET A 869 -4.02 40.47 -7.80
CA MET A 869 -5.32 40.18 -7.19
C MET A 869 -5.61 41.13 -6.01
N LEU A 870 -4.63 41.39 -5.14
CA LEU A 870 -4.78 42.37 -4.07
C LEU A 870 -5.01 43.76 -4.62
N VAL A 871 -4.26 44.19 -5.65
CA VAL A 871 -4.46 45.47 -6.33
C VAL A 871 -5.89 45.59 -6.87
N LEU A 872 -6.44 44.56 -7.51
CA LEU A 872 -7.82 44.56 -7.99
C LEU A 872 -8.83 44.72 -6.85
N ASN A 873 -8.67 43.95 -5.76
CA ASN A 873 -9.52 44.06 -4.58
C ASN A 873 -9.39 45.47 -3.93
N ILE A 874 -8.18 46.02 -3.83
CA ILE A 874 -7.91 47.35 -3.26
C ILE A 874 -8.55 48.46 -4.10
N LEU A 875 -8.32 48.45 -5.42
CA LEU A 875 -8.84 49.45 -6.35
C LEU A 875 -10.37 49.50 -6.34
N THR A 876 -11.03 48.39 -6.03
CA THR A 876 -12.49 48.26 -6.02
C THR A 876 -13.10 48.32 -4.61
N GLY A 877 -12.31 48.58 -3.56
CA GLY A 877 -12.79 48.76 -2.19
C GLY A 877 -13.12 47.47 -1.44
N ASN A 878 -12.61 46.34 -1.92
CA ASN A 878 -12.93 45.00 -1.44
C ASN A 878 -11.88 44.39 -0.50
N LEU A 879 -10.74 45.04 -0.26
CA LEU A 879 -9.79 44.61 0.77
C LEU A 879 -10.22 45.10 2.16
N ASP A 880 -10.14 44.22 3.15
CA ASP A 880 -10.51 44.43 4.55
C ASP A 880 -11.95 44.96 4.70
N SER A 881 -12.88 44.47 3.87
CA SER A 881 -14.28 44.90 3.83
C SER A 881 -15.21 43.67 3.89
N PRO A 882 -16.35 43.71 4.62
CA PRO A 882 -17.32 42.63 4.65
C PRO A 882 -17.75 42.15 3.25
N GLY A 883 -17.69 40.84 3.02
CA GLY A 883 -17.94 40.18 1.75
C GLY A 883 -16.78 40.24 0.75
N GLY A 884 -15.70 40.95 1.08
CA GLY A 884 -14.46 41.04 0.31
C GLY A 884 -13.35 40.11 0.82
N MET A 885 -12.11 40.54 0.66
CA MET A 885 -10.92 39.85 1.17
C MET A 885 -10.56 40.40 2.56
N MET A 886 -10.63 39.59 3.60
CA MET A 886 -10.55 40.04 5.00
C MET A 886 -9.45 39.31 5.78
N PHE A 887 -9.21 39.76 7.02
CA PHE A 887 -8.35 39.07 7.98
C PHE A 887 -9.18 38.38 9.07
N THR A 888 -8.66 37.27 9.58
CA THR A 888 -9.22 36.59 10.75
C THR A 888 -8.72 37.22 12.05
N THR A 889 -9.46 37.01 13.13
CA THR A 889 -9.05 37.33 14.50
C THR A 889 -9.07 36.03 15.33
N PRO A 890 -8.06 35.16 15.16
CA PRO A 890 -8.01 33.85 15.79
C PRO A 890 -7.93 33.97 17.32
N ALA A 891 -8.47 32.99 18.05
CA ALA A 891 -8.43 33.01 19.52
C ALA A 891 -7.00 32.93 20.08
N PHE A 892 -6.15 32.12 19.46
CA PHE A 892 -4.72 32.08 19.72
C PHE A 892 -3.98 32.95 18.69
N ASN A 893 -3.67 34.20 19.05
CA ASN A 893 -3.13 35.18 18.10
C ASN A 893 -1.69 35.67 18.38
N LYS A 894 -0.81 34.79 18.85
CA LYS A 894 0.58 35.18 19.15
C LYS A 894 1.38 35.58 17.91
N ALA A 895 0.99 35.09 16.74
CA ALA A 895 1.65 35.40 15.47
C ALA A 895 1.26 36.79 14.95
N GLN A 896 -0.04 37.11 14.80
CA GLN A 896 -0.50 38.36 14.16
C GLN A 896 -0.53 39.56 15.14
N SER A 897 0.33 39.57 16.17
CA SER A 897 0.41 40.65 17.15
C SER A 897 1.68 41.49 17.04
N ARG A 898 2.55 41.20 16.05
CA ARG A 898 3.85 41.86 15.84
C ARG A 898 4.37 41.60 14.43
N PRO A 899 5.27 42.44 13.86
CA PRO A 899 5.91 42.16 12.58
C PRO A 899 6.59 40.78 12.53
N MET A 900 6.52 40.12 11.37
CA MET A 900 7.07 38.77 11.16
C MET A 900 7.52 38.56 9.71
N GLY A 901 8.62 37.86 9.52
CA GLY A 901 9.12 37.48 8.19
C GLY A 901 10.49 38.07 7.87
N SER A 902 11.07 37.56 6.79
CA SER A 902 12.27 38.09 6.15
C SER A 902 12.27 37.73 4.67
N PHE A 903 13.01 38.51 3.88
CA PHE A 903 13.17 38.24 2.46
C PHE A 903 14.59 38.57 2.01
N ASN A 904 15.18 37.65 1.25
CA ASN A 904 16.46 37.77 0.55
C ASN A 904 17.62 38.33 1.41
N ARG A 905 17.68 37.97 2.70
CA ARG A 905 18.81 38.36 3.58
C ARG A 905 20.08 37.56 3.30
N TYR A 906 19.89 36.36 2.76
CA TYR A 906 20.90 35.44 2.28
C TYR A 906 20.27 34.59 1.17
N GLN A 907 21.09 33.85 0.42
CA GLN A 907 20.67 33.12 -0.77
C GLN A 907 21.19 31.68 -0.74
N SER A 908 20.52 30.78 -1.46
CA SER A 908 20.99 29.42 -1.65
C SER A 908 22.35 29.42 -2.33
N ARG A 909 23.22 28.47 -1.98
CA ARG A 909 24.61 28.47 -2.44
C ARG A 909 24.72 27.99 -3.89
N ALA A 910 23.92 27.03 -4.31
CA ALA A 910 24.04 26.43 -5.64
C ALA A 910 23.49 27.36 -6.75
N ARG A 911 22.32 27.97 -6.54
CA ARG A 911 21.64 28.81 -7.54
C ARG A 911 21.45 30.27 -7.18
N GLY A 912 21.70 30.68 -5.94
CA GLY A 912 21.47 32.07 -5.52
C GLY A 912 19.99 32.43 -5.36
N LEU A 913 19.11 31.46 -5.08
CA LEU A 913 17.69 31.73 -4.86
C LEU A 913 17.47 32.42 -3.50
N PRO A 914 16.51 33.35 -3.40
CA PRO A 914 16.30 34.14 -2.19
C PRO A 914 15.74 33.28 -1.04
N GLU A 915 16.20 33.56 0.17
CA GLU A 915 15.51 33.12 1.38
C GLU A 915 14.19 33.87 1.58
N PHE A 916 13.19 33.18 2.13
CA PHE A 916 11.98 33.79 2.67
C PHE A 916 11.54 33.16 4.01
N ASP A 917 11.24 33.99 5.01
CA ASP A 917 10.85 33.61 6.37
C ASP A 917 11.79 32.57 7.04
N SER A 918 13.09 32.72 6.74
CA SER A 918 14.22 31.86 7.10
C SER A 918 14.16 30.46 6.48
N TYR A 919 13.42 30.31 5.38
CA TYR A 919 13.39 29.11 4.55
C TYR A 919 14.07 29.34 3.20
N PHE A 920 14.81 28.35 2.73
CA PHE A 920 15.16 28.22 1.33
C PHE A 920 14.07 27.49 0.55
N PRO A 921 13.89 27.83 -0.73
CA PRO A 921 12.98 27.11 -1.60
C PRO A 921 13.31 25.62 -1.67
N ALA A 922 12.31 24.75 -1.56
CA ALA A 922 12.50 23.30 -1.54
C ALA A 922 13.14 22.74 -2.82
N VAL A 923 13.02 23.45 -3.95
CA VAL A 923 13.71 23.11 -5.20
C VAL A 923 15.24 23.16 -5.08
N THR A 924 15.78 23.81 -4.04
CA THR A 924 17.24 23.85 -3.82
C THR A 924 17.75 22.66 -3.02
N LEU A 925 16.88 21.82 -2.43
CA LEU A 925 17.31 20.78 -1.51
C LEU A 925 18.35 19.83 -2.12
N ALA A 926 18.04 19.27 -3.30
CA ALA A 926 18.91 18.30 -3.95
C ALA A 926 20.27 18.92 -4.36
N GLU A 927 20.29 20.14 -4.89
CA GLU A 927 21.54 20.81 -5.30
C GLU A 927 22.39 21.28 -4.10
N GLU A 928 21.77 21.63 -2.97
CA GLU A 928 22.50 21.94 -1.73
C GLU A 928 23.22 20.69 -1.16
N MET A 929 22.68 19.50 -1.42
CA MET A 929 23.31 18.20 -1.11
C MET A 929 24.37 17.80 -2.13
N LEU A 930 24.04 17.88 -3.43
CA LEU A 930 24.88 17.35 -4.50
C LEU A 930 26.08 18.25 -4.86
N THR A 931 25.96 19.58 -4.69
CA THR A 931 27.03 20.52 -5.11
C THR A 931 28.17 20.56 -4.08
N PRO A 932 29.41 20.15 -4.45
CA PRO A 932 30.54 20.15 -3.51
C PRO A 932 31.01 21.56 -3.14
N GLY A 933 31.47 21.74 -1.90
CA GLY A 933 32.04 23.01 -1.43
C GLY A 933 31.80 23.27 0.05
N GLU A 934 32.27 24.41 0.55
CA GLU A 934 31.95 24.89 1.89
C GLU A 934 30.42 25.03 2.03
N GLY A 935 29.85 24.49 3.11
CA GLY A 935 28.41 24.48 3.35
C GLY A 935 27.61 23.44 2.55
N GLN A 936 28.27 22.48 1.87
CA GLN A 936 27.59 21.32 1.30
C GLN A 936 26.82 20.56 2.39
N VAL A 937 25.56 20.22 2.10
CA VAL A 937 24.73 19.45 3.03
C VAL A 937 25.25 18.02 3.12
N ARG A 938 25.53 17.59 4.35
CA ARG A 938 26.03 16.25 4.72
C ARG A 938 25.05 15.48 5.58
N GLY A 939 24.18 16.17 6.30
CA GLY A 939 23.09 15.53 7.03
C GLY A 939 21.75 16.20 6.85
N PHE A 940 20.67 15.44 7.05
CA PHE A 940 19.31 15.89 6.76
C PHE A 940 18.31 15.48 7.83
N ILE A 941 17.41 16.40 8.17
CA ILE A 941 16.30 16.16 9.10
C ILE A 941 14.99 16.34 8.33
N CYS A 942 14.27 15.25 8.07
CA CYS A 942 12.95 15.30 7.48
C CYS A 942 11.88 15.20 8.57
N VAL A 943 10.91 16.11 8.57
CA VAL A 943 9.80 16.15 9.54
C VAL A 943 8.48 16.12 8.79
N ALA A 944 7.71 15.03 8.99
CA ALA A 944 6.38 14.83 8.40
C ALA A 944 6.35 15.19 6.91
N GLY A 945 7.22 14.56 6.11
CA GLY A 945 7.46 14.99 4.74
C GLY A 945 8.00 13.89 3.84
N ASN A 946 7.66 14.00 2.54
CA ASN A 946 8.13 13.09 1.50
C ASN A 946 8.60 13.88 0.26
N PRO A 947 9.71 14.63 0.35
CA PRO A 947 10.28 15.40 -0.75
C PRO A 947 10.53 14.57 -2.01
N VAL A 948 10.91 13.30 -1.92
CA VAL A 948 11.10 12.43 -3.11
C VAL A 948 9.87 12.39 -4.02
N LEU A 949 8.66 12.35 -3.45
CA LEU A 949 7.42 12.41 -4.23
C LEU A 949 6.82 13.82 -4.37
N SER A 950 7.27 14.80 -3.59
CA SER A 950 6.60 16.11 -3.51
C SER A 950 7.35 17.28 -4.13
N THR A 951 8.68 17.23 -4.23
CA THR A 951 9.48 18.28 -4.90
C THR A 951 9.68 17.96 -6.38
N PRO A 952 9.82 18.97 -7.26
CA PRO A 952 10.27 18.76 -8.64
C PRO A 952 11.55 17.93 -8.73
N ASN A 953 11.66 17.15 -9.81
CA ASN A 953 12.75 16.22 -10.08
C ASN A 953 12.99 15.22 -8.92
N GLY A 954 11.95 14.44 -8.60
CA GLY A 954 11.97 13.47 -7.50
C GLY A 954 13.12 12.46 -7.57
N ARG A 955 13.61 12.11 -8.76
CA ARG A 955 14.77 11.22 -8.97
C ARG A 955 16.08 11.84 -8.52
N GLN A 956 16.28 13.14 -8.80
CA GLN A 956 17.46 13.85 -8.30
C GLN A 956 17.42 13.98 -6.78
N MET A 957 16.23 14.22 -6.20
CA MET A 957 16.07 14.21 -4.75
C MET A 957 16.40 12.83 -4.16
N ASP A 958 15.99 11.75 -4.82
CA ASP A 958 16.31 10.38 -4.43
C ASP A 958 17.83 10.13 -4.38
N GLU A 959 18.55 10.52 -5.44
CA GLU A 959 20.01 10.44 -5.53
C GLU A 959 20.69 11.30 -4.45
N ALA A 960 20.19 12.51 -4.23
CA ALA A 960 20.76 13.45 -3.26
C ALA A 960 20.71 12.92 -1.82
N LEU A 961 19.63 12.25 -1.44
CA LEU A 961 19.48 11.67 -0.11
C LEU A 961 20.42 10.48 0.12
N GLU A 962 20.68 9.68 -0.91
CA GLU A 962 21.55 8.50 -0.83
C GLU A 962 23.03 8.88 -0.57
N GLN A 963 23.44 10.10 -0.90
CA GLN A 963 24.81 10.59 -0.71
C GLN A 963 25.10 11.19 0.68
N LEU A 964 24.09 11.30 1.55
CA LEU A 964 24.25 11.92 2.86
C LEU A 964 25.10 11.06 3.81
N GLU A 965 25.83 11.71 4.72
CA GLU A 965 26.53 11.04 5.82
C GLU A 965 25.57 10.60 6.94
N PHE A 966 24.43 11.29 7.07
CA PHE A 966 23.41 10.95 8.06
C PHE A 966 22.04 11.56 7.72
N MET A 967 20.97 10.79 7.88
CA MET A 967 19.61 11.29 7.78
C MET A 967 18.73 10.75 8.91
N VAL A 968 17.90 11.63 9.47
CA VAL A 968 16.84 11.26 10.41
C VAL A 968 15.48 11.67 9.85
N SER A 969 14.49 10.78 9.99
CA SER A 969 13.11 11.04 9.58
C SER A 969 12.17 10.98 10.78
N LEU A 970 11.42 12.04 11.05
CA LEU A 970 10.28 12.04 11.96
C LEU A 970 9.03 11.78 11.13
N ASP A 971 8.70 10.49 10.99
CA ASP A 971 7.59 10.00 10.18
C ASP A 971 7.13 8.65 10.76
N PHE A 972 5.85 8.33 10.61
CA PHE A 972 5.25 7.09 11.11
C PHE A 972 5.13 6.03 10.01
N TYR A 973 5.67 6.28 8.80
CA TYR A 973 5.79 5.31 7.72
C TYR A 973 7.24 5.16 7.21
N LEU A 974 7.53 3.98 6.67
CA LEU A 974 8.70 3.72 5.83
C LEU A 974 8.33 4.01 4.36
N ASN A 975 8.48 5.25 3.95
CA ASN A 975 8.10 5.80 2.65
C ASN A 975 9.31 6.12 1.76
N GLU A 976 9.09 6.70 0.58
CA GLU A 976 10.11 6.93 -0.46
C GLU A 976 11.26 7.83 0.03
N THR A 977 10.98 8.73 0.96
CA THR A 977 11.98 9.59 1.60
C THR A 977 12.57 8.94 2.84
N SER A 978 11.74 8.43 3.75
CA SER A 978 12.22 7.90 5.03
C SER A 978 13.03 6.62 4.87
N ARG A 979 12.89 5.91 3.74
CA ARG A 979 13.78 4.79 3.38
C ARG A 979 15.25 5.18 3.30
N HIS A 980 15.58 6.46 3.08
CA HIS A 980 16.97 6.95 3.06
C HIS A 980 17.52 7.25 4.46
N ALA A 981 16.66 7.30 5.48
CA ALA A 981 17.11 7.59 6.83
C ALA A 981 18.04 6.50 7.39
N ASP A 982 18.91 6.92 8.30
CA ASP A 982 19.61 6.02 9.21
C ASP A 982 18.74 5.71 10.43
N ILE A 983 17.93 6.69 10.87
CA ILE A 983 17.00 6.54 12.00
C ILE A 983 15.63 7.12 11.65
N ILE A 984 14.57 6.36 11.93
CA ILE A 984 13.19 6.81 11.84
C ILE A 984 12.62 6.93 13.26
N LEU A 985 12.03 8.09 13.57
CA LEU A 985 11.42 8.43 14.86
C LEU A 985 9.89 8.56 14.67
N PRO A 986 9.11 7.49 14.90
CA PRO A 986 7.67 7.52 14.62
C PRO A 986 6.87 8.17 15.75
N PRO A 987 6.12 9.26 15.48
CA PRO A 987 5.23 9.85 16.46
C PRO A 987 3.95 9.02 16.68
N THR A 988 3.25 9.31 17.78
CA THR A 988 1.85 8.87 17.99
C THR A 988 0.94 9.30 16.85
N GLY A 989 -0.12 8.53 16.59
CA GLY A 989 -1.08 8.82 15.54
C GLY A 989 -2.03 9.97 15.88
N PRO A 990 -2.77 10.52 14.89
CA PRO A 990 -3.57 11.74 15.05
C PRO A 990 -4.76 11.62 16.04
N LEU A 991 -5.11 10.40 16.46
CA LEU A 991 -6.20 10.13 17.43
C LEU A 991 -5.68 9.92 18.87
N GLU A 992 -4.36 9.92 19.07
CA GLU A 992 -3.69 9.54 20.33
C GLU A 992 -3.12 10.75 21.10
N HIS A 993 -3.37 11.97 20.61
CA HIS A 993 -2.98 13.23 21.26
C HIS A 993 -4.06 14.30 21.05
N GLU A 994 -3.94 15.41 21.79
CA GLU A 994 -4.86 16.54 21.71
C GLU A 994 -4.76 17.28 20.38
N GLN A 995 -5.80 18.04 20.04
CA GLN A 995 -5.86 18.83 18.81
C GLN A 995 -6.38 20.25 19.06
N TYR A 996 -5.62 21.22 18.53
CA TYR A 996 -6.05 22.59 18.27
C TYR A 996 -5.27 23.12 17.05
N ASP A 997 -5.96 23.58 16.01
CA ASP A 997 -5.32 24.09 14.80
C ASP A 997 -4.83 25.53 14.99
N ILE A 998 -3.52 25.74 15.19
CA ILE A 998 -2.95 27.09 15.28
C ILE A 998 -3.00 27.81 13.93
N VAL A 999 -2.58 27.12 12.86
CA VAL A 999 -2.38 27.74 11.54
C VAL A 999 -3.72 28.01 10.85
N PHE A 1000 -4.60 27.02 10.81
CA PHE A 1000 -5.82 27.09 9.99
C PHE A 1000 -6.91 27.98 10.62
N ASN A 1001 -6.85 28.24 11.93
CA ASN A 1001 -7.65 29.31 12.54
C ASN A 1001 -7.27 30.71 12.02
N MET A 1002 -6.04 30.92 11.55
CA MET A 1002 -5.66 32.17 10.85
C MET A 1002 -6.24 32.25 9.43
N LEU A 1003 -6.72 31.12 8.88
CA LEU A 1003 -7.19 30.98 7.50
C LEU A 1003 -8.71 30.76 7.41
N ALA A 1004 -9.39 30.69 8.54
CA ALA A 1004 -10.80 30.35 8.63
C ALA A 1004 -11.69 31.45 8.06
N VAL A 1005 -12.70 31.08 7.26
CA VAL A 1005 -13.68 32.04 6.73
C VAL A 1005 -14.60 32.65 7.81
N ARG A 1006 -14.41 32.24 9.08
CA ARG A 1006 -15.15 32.68 10.25
C ARG A 1006 -14.27 32.53 11.50
N ASN A 1007 -14.42 33.38 12.51
CA ASN A 1007 -13.62 33.25 13.73
C ASN A 1007 -14.14 32.07 14.55
N LEU A 1008 -13.29 31.07 14.76
CA LEU A 1008 -13.66 29.83 15.44
C LEU A 1008 -12.54 29.37 16.38
N ALA A 1009 -12.91 28.55 17.36
CA ALA A 1009 -11.97 27.89 18.26
C ALA A 1009 -12.53 26.52 18.67
N ARG A 1010 -11.73 25.47 18.50
CA ARG A 1010 -12.07 24.11 18.94
C ARG A 1010 -10.85 23.45 19.55
N TYR A 1011 -11.02 22.89 20.75
CA TYR A 1011 -10.05 22.03 21.39
C TYR A 1011 -10.63 20.62 21.42
N SER A 1012 -9.82 19.61 21.06
CA SER A 1012 -10.22 18.20 21.14
C SER A 1012 -9.25 17.44 22.02
N ASP A 1013 -9.77 16.71 23.01
CA ASP A 1013 -8.97 15.75 23.78
C ASP A 1013 -8.54 14.55 22.90
N PRO A 1014 -7.50 13.79 23.29
CA PRO A 1014 -7.16 12.51 22.67
C PRO A 1014 -8.37 11.55 22.68
N VAL A 1015 -8.58 10.82 21.58
CA VAL A 1015 -9.65 9.81 21.50
C VAL A 1015 -9.19 8.50 22.16
N PHE A 1016 -7.89 8.19 22.00
CA PHE A 1016 -7.22 7.06 22.62
C PHE A 1016 -6.07 7.55 23.49
N GLU A 1017 -5.79 6.80 24.55
CA GLU A 1017 -4.53 6.97 25.28
C GLU A 1017 -3.37 6.52 24.39
N ALA A 1018 -2.26 7.27 24.41
CA ALA A 1018 -1.06 6.90 23.68
C ALA A 1018 -0.53 5.55 24.21
N PRO A 1019 -0.23 4.57 23.33
CA PRO A 1019 0.30 3.28 23.77
C PRO A 1019 1.60 3.43 24.58
N GLU A 1020 1.80 2.55 25.56
CA GLU A 1020 3.01 2.56 26.38
C GLU A 1020 4.28 2.49 25.51
N GLY A 1021 5.29 3.31 25.84
CA GLY A 1021 6.55 3.36 25.11
C GLY A 1021 6.50 4.14 23.78
N THR A 1022 5.39 4.77 23.43
CA THR A 1022 5.30 5.70 22.28
C THR A 1022 5.59 7.15 22.71
N ARG A 1023 5.89 8.03 21.74
CA ARG A 1023 6.11 9.46 21.99
C ARG A 1023 5.37 10.32 20.96
N CYS A 1024 4.81 11.43 21.39
CA CYS A 1024 4.21 12.41 20.48
C CYS A 1024 5.28 13.33 19.86
N ASP A 1025 4.92 14.06 18.80
CA ASP A 1025 5.84 14.98 18.11
C ASP A 1025 6.51 15.99 19.05
N TRP A 1026 5.77 16.51 20.03
CA TRP A 1026 6.32 17.44 21.03
C TRP A 1026 7.47 16.81 21.83
N ASP A 1027 7.26 15.59 22.32
CA ASP A 1027 8.26 14.88 23.14
C ASP A 1027 9.52 14.55 22.33
N ILE A 1028 9.35 14.15 21.07
CA ILE A 1028 10.47 13.84 20.16
C ILE A 1028 11.29 15.11 19.90
N MET A 1029 10.63 16.20 19.52
CA MET A 1029 11.28 17.47 19.17
C MET A 1029 11.99 18.09 20.37
N GLN A 1030 11.37 18.04 21.55
CA GLN A 1030 12.00 18.50 22.79
C GLN A 1030 13.17 17.60 23.19
N GLY A 1031 13.01 16.28 23.12
CA GLY A 1031 14.07 15.31 23.42
C GLY A 1031 15.32 15.50 22.56
N LEU A 1032 15.14 15.75 21.25
CA LEU A 1032 16.24 16.10 20.33
C LEU A 1032 16.87 17.46 20.67
N THR A 1033 16.04 18.49 20.91
CA THR A 1033 16.51 19.83 21.23
C THR A 1033 17.41 19.82 22.47
N GLU A 1034 16.97 19.16 23.54
CA GLU A 1034 17.70 19.07 24.81
C GLU A 1034 19.06 18.38 24.65
N ARG A 1035 19.09 17.24 23.94
CA ARG A 1035 20.33 16.48 23.69
C ARG A 1035 21.31 17.21 22.79
N ILE A 1036 20.82 17.85 21.71
CA ILE A 1036 21.67 18.67 20.82
C ILE A 1036 22.28 19.83 21.60
N MET A 1037 21.48 20.52 22.43
CA MET A 1037 21.99 21.64 23.24
C MET A 1037 23.03 21.18 24.26
N ALA A 1038 22.79 20.06 24.96
CA ALA A 1038 23.73 19.51 25.93
C ALA A 1038 25.06 19.09 25.28
N LEU A 1039 25.03 18.53 24.08
CA LEU A 1039 26.24 18.16 23.34
C LEU A 1039 27.01 19.38 22.80
N LYS A 1040 26.32 20.46 22.45
CA LYS A 1040 26.96 21.70 21.97
C LYS A 1040 27.53 22.57 23.10
N ASP A 1041 26.97 22.47 24.30
CA ASP A 1041 27.40 23.22 25.48
C ASP A 1041 27.35 22.33 26.75
N PRO A 1042 28.32 21.42 26.95
CA PRO A 1042 28.30 20.47 28.06
C PRO A 1042 28.40 21.11 29.45
N ASP A 1043 29.00 22.31 29.53
CA ASP A 1043 29.11 23.09 30.76
C ASP A 1043 27.94 24.07 30.95
N GLY A 1044 27.02 24.11 29.98
CA GLY A 1044 25.83 24.96 29.99
C GLY A 1044 24.81 24.55 31.05
N ALA A 1045 23.98 25.51 31.47
CA ALA A 1045 22.86 25.19 32.34
C ALA A 1045 21.88 24.25 31.60
N PRO A 1046 21.30 23.24 32.29
CA PRO A 1046 20.34 22.35 31.66
C PRO A 1046 19.18 23.15 31.07
N PRO A 1047 18.69 22.81 29.86
CA PRO A 1047 17.60 23.52 29.22
C PRO A 1047 16.38 23.56 30.15
N ARG A 1048 15.75 24.73 30.25
CA ARG A 1048 14.56 24.91 31.08
C ARG A 1048 13.43 24.04 30.52
N LYS A 1049 12.85 23.18 31.36
CA LYS A 1049 11.67 22.39 31.00
C LYS A 1049 10.56 23.31 30.48
N MET A 1050 10.14 23.06 29.23
CA MET A 1050 9.07 23.82 28.58
C MET A 1050 7.70 23.40 29.14
N PRO A 1051 6.71 24.32 29.26
CA PRO A 1051 5.33 23.94 29.53
C PRO A 1051 4.78 23.03 28.43
N SER A 1052 3.80 22.19 28.76
CA SER A 1052 3.12 21.33 27.78
C SER A 1052 2.39 22.14 26.69
N PRO A 1053 2.09 21.53 25.53
CA PRO A 1053 1.32 22.20 24.47
C PRO A 1053 -0.01 22.80 24.97
N GLU A 1054 -0.77 22.06 25.79
CA GLU A 1054 -2.03 22.54 26.39
C GLU A 1054 -1.80 23.76 27.29
N GLN A 1055 -0.75 23.77 28.12
CA GLN A 1055 -0.43 24.92 28.98
C GLN A 1055 -0.03 26.17 28.17
N ILE A 1056 0.70 25.98 27.06
CA ILE A 1056 1.07 27.09 26.16
C ILE A 1056 -0.18 27.63 25.47
N LEU A 1057 -1.05 26.75 24.98
CA LEU A 1057 -2.31 27.11 24.35
C LEU A 1057 -3.23 27.86 25.33
N ASP A 1058 -3.46 27.31 26.52
CA ASP A 1058 -4.31 27.91 27.54
C ASP A 1058 -3.86 29.31 27.93
N HIS A 1059 -2.55 29.49 28.16
CA HIS A 1059 -1.99 30.82 28.41
C HIS A 1059 -2.23 31.77 27.22
N GLY A 1060 -2.00 31.30 25.99
CA GLY A 1060 -2.20 32.10 24.79
C GLY A 1060 -3.66 32.50 24.54
N LEU A 1061 -4.62 31.66 24.89
CA LEU A 1061 -6.05 31.98 24.84
C LEU A 1061 -6.41 33.06 25.89
N LYS A 1062 -5.94 32.88 27.13
CA LYS A 1062 -6.22 33.80 28.25
C LYS A 1062 -5.62 35.19 28.07
N THR A 1063 -4.53 35.31 27.29
CA THR A 1063 -3.88 36.59 26.99
C THR A 1063 -4.10 37.06 25.55
N GLY A 1064 -4.98 36.38 24.81
CA GLY A 1064 -5.25 36.65 23.39
C GLY A 1064 -6.26 37.77 23.16
N PRO A 1065 -6.80 37.92 21.93
CA PRO A 1065 -7.76 38.96 21.58
C PRO A 1065 -9.08 38.92 22.39
N TYR A 1066 -9.36 37.82 23.08
CA TYR A 1066 -10.58 37.57 23.84
C TYR A 1066 -10.34 37.52 25.37
N ALA A 1067 -9.25 38.13 25.84
CA ALA A 1067 -8.85 38.13 27.26
C ALA A 1067 -9.82 38.91 28.18
N GLU A 1068 -10.59 39.86 27.64
CA GLU A 1068 -11.57 40.66 28.40
C GLU A 1068 -13.01 40.13 28.25
N GLY A 1069 -13.20 38.98 27.61
CA GLY A 1069 -14.49 38.41 27.26
C GLY A 1069 -14.66 38.16 25.75
N PHE A 1070 -15.70 37.42 25.39
CA PHE A 1070 -16.02 37.07 24.00
C PHE A 1070 -17.53 37.06 23.74
N ASN A 1071 -17.91 37.06 22.45
CA ASN A 1071 -19.28 36.80 22.03
C ASN A 1071 -19.33 35.44 21.33
N GLU A 1072 -20.23 34.59 21.78
CA GLU A 1072 -20.56 33.30 21.16
C GLU A 1072 -21.69 33.50 20.14
N TYR A 1073 -21.58 32.85 18.98
CA TYR A 1073 -22.57 32.94 17.90
C TYR A 1073 -23.19 31.58 17.51
N ASN A 1074 -23.00 30.51 18.29
CA ASN A 1074 -23.49 29.17 17.96
C ASN A 1074 -25.02 29.13 17.73
N SER A 1075 -25.79 30.01 18.39
CA SER A 1075 -27.26 30.11 18.23
C SER A 1075 -27.73 31.02 17.08
N GLY A 1076 -26.80 31.66 16.36
CA GLY A 1076 -27.07 32.71 15.38
C GLY A 1076 -27.13 34.13 15.96
N GLU A 1077 -27.57 34.28 17.23
CA GLU A 1077 -27.53 35.56 17.95
C GLU A 1077 -26.32 35.63 18.89
N PRO A 1078 -25.68 36.81 19.05
CA PRO A 1078 -24.52 36.96 19.91
C PRO A 1078 -24.87 36.84 21.40
N VAL A 1079 -24.22 35.91 22.10
CA VAL A 1079 -24.26 35.76 23.56
C VAL A 1079 -22.94 36.22 24.15
N LYS A 1080 -22.97 37.23 25.03
CA LYS A 1080 -21.77 37.80 25.65
C LYS A 1080 -21.32 36.99 26.87
N HIS A 1081 -20.03 36.70 26.93
CA HIS A 1081 -19.34 36.09 28.06
C HIS A 1081 -18.25 37.03 28.58
N ASP A 1082 -18.25 37.31 29.89
CA ASP A 1082 -17.27 38.24 30.51
C ASP A 1082 -15.98 37.53 30.99
N GLU A 1083 -15.92 36.19 30.92
CA GLU A 1083 -14.71 35.42 31.24
C GLU A 1083 -13.77 35.31 30.02
N PRO A 1084 -12.44 35.23 30.22
CA PRO A 1084 -11.49 35.05 29.13
C PRO A 1084 -11.63 33.65 28.49
N LEU A 1085 -11.30 33.54 27.20
CA LEU A 1085 -11.12 32.23 26.58
C LEU A 1085 -9.99 31.45 27.27
N SER A 1086 -10.18 30.15 27.41
CA SER A 1086 -9.23 29.19 28.00
C SER A 1086 -9.50 27.79 27.44
N VAL A 1087 -8.59 26.84 27.68
CA VAL A 1087 -8.85 25.45 27.27
C VAL A 1087 -10.09 24.90 28.00
N ASP A 1088 -10.27 25.23 29.29
CA ASP A 1088 -11.47 24.84 30.07
C ASP A 1088 -12.77 25.46 29.52
N VAL A 1089 -12.71 26.68 28.97
CA VAL A 1089 -13.85 27.26 28.25
C VAL A 1089 -14.13 26.44 27.00
N LEU A 1090 -13.12 26.18 26.16
CA LEU A 1090 -13.33 25.43 24.91
C LEU A 1090 -13.84 24.00 25.16
N LYS A 1091 -13.42 23.34 26.25
CA LYS A 1091 -13.94 22.02 26.66
C LYS A 1091 -15.44 22.02 27.00
N ARG A 1092 -16.04 23.17 27.32
CA ARG A 1092 -17.51 23.32 27.48
C ARG A 1092 -18.26 23.38 26.15
N TYR A 1093 -17.56 23.59 25.03
CA TYR A 1093 -18.12 23.66 23.68
C TYR A 1093 -17.57 22.50 22.83
N PRO A 1094 -18.01 21.25 23.06
CA PRO A 1094 -17.44 20.06 22.41
C PRO A 1094 -17.55 20.09 20.86
N HIS A 1095 -18.60 20.71 20.33
CA HIS A 1095 -18.81 20.89 18.89
C HIS A 1095 -17.94 22.00 18.27
N GLY A 1096 -17.33 22.84 19.11
CA GLY A 1096 -16.59 24.04 18.72
C GLY A 1096 -17.33 25.33 19.07
N LEU A 1097 -16.54 26.40 19.22
CA LEU A 1097 -17.01 27.72 19.57
C LEU A 1097 -16.92 28.65 18.36
N ASP A 1098 -18.05 29.26 18.03
CA ASP A 1098 -18.16 30.28 17.01
C ASP A 1098 -18.02 31.68 17.63
N LEU A 1099 -16.95 32.39 17.25
CA LEU A 1099 -16.60 33.71 17.75
C LEU A 1099 -17.09 34.85 16.84
N GLY A 1100 -17.82 34.50 15.77
CA GLY A 1100 -18.49 35.47 14.89
C GLY A 1100 -17.78 35.71 13.56
N PRO A 1101 -18.36 36.59 12.72
CA PRO A 1101 -17.80 36.92 11.42
C PRO A 1101 -16.47 37.70 11.54
N MET A 1102 -15.67 37.67 10.47
CA MET A 1102 -14.49 38.53 10.34
C MET A 1102 -14.86 40.01 10.39
N ARG A 1103 -13.96 40.85 10.91
CA ARG A 1103 -14.16 42.29 11.11
C ARG A 1103 -13.00 43.06 10.48
N GLU A 1104 -13.25 44.31 10.12
CA GLU A 1104 -12.22 45.20 9.60
C GLU A 1104 -11.05 45.30 10.60
N SER A 1105 -9.82 45.14 10.11
CA SER A 1105 -8.63 44.99 10.95
C SER A 1105 -7.60 46.12 10.75
N PHE A 1106 -7.66 46.84 9.64
CA PHE A 1106 -6.82 48.01 9.42
C PHE A 1106 -7.28 49.24 10.24
N PRO A 1107 -6.33 50.05 10.75
CA PRO A 1107 -4.88 49.98 10.51
C PRO A 1107 -4.10 49.03 11.44
N GLY A 1108 -4.76 48.35 12.39
CA GLY A 1108 -4.07 47.52 13.40
C GLY A 1108 -3.25 46.36 12.84
N TYR A 1109 -3.50 45.97 11.58
CA TYR A 1109 -2.85 44.87 10.88
C TYR A 1109 -1.82 45.37 9.82
N LEU A 1110 -1.41 46.63 9.91
CA LEU A 1110 -0.29 47.17 9.12
C LEU A 1110 0.97 47.17 9.98
N PHE A 1111 1.88 46.23 9.71
CA PHE A 1111 3.14 46.00 10.43
C PHE A 1111 4.36 46.54 9.68
N THR A 1112 4.15 47.26 8.58
CA THR A 1112 5.19 48.01 7.87
C THR A 1112 5.80 49.06 8.79
N SER A 1113 7.03 49.46 8.52
CA SER A 1113 7.79 50.39 9.38
C SER A 1113 7.15 51.77 9.53
N ASP A 1114 6.31 52.18 8.58
CA ASP A 1114 5.56 53.43 8.54
C ASP A 1114 4.05 53.24 8.83
N ASN A 1115 3.62 52.02 9.15
CA ASN A 1115 2.21 51.62 9.35
C ASN A 1115 1.30 51.99 8.15
N LYS A 1116 1.85 51.97 6.93
CA LYS A 1116 1.12 52.16 5.69
C LYS A 1116 0.98 50.85 4.92
N LEU A 1117 -0.09 50.74 4.14
CA LEU A 1117 -0.23 49.70 3.14
C LEU A 1117 0.72 50.00 1.97
N HIS A 1118 1.74 49.16 1.77
CA HIS A 1118 2.70 49.36 0.67
C HIS A 1118 2.11 48.82 -0.65
N LEU A 1119 1.59 49.70 -1.49
CA LEU A 1119 0.91 49.36 -2.76
C LEU A 1119 1.87 49.02 -3.89
N THR A 1120 3.03 49.67 -3.93
CA THR A 1120 4.02 49.49 -5.00
C THR A 1120 5.36 49.01 -4.46
N PRO A 1121 5.46 47.81 -3.82
CA PRO A 1121 6.75 47.28 -3.42
C PRO A 1121 7.70 47.17 -4.63
N PRO A 1122 8.95 47.68 -4.55
CA PRO A 1122 9.87 47.73 -5.69
C PRO A 1122 10.11 46.38 -6.36
N GLU A 1123 10.13 45.31 -5.58
CA GLU A 1123 10.32 43.93 -6.03
C GLU A 1123 9.20 43.49 -6.98
N LEU A 1124 7.94 43.77 -6.61
CA LEU A 1124 6.76 43.41 -7.40
C LEU A 1124 6.62 44.30 -8.63
N VAL A 1125 6.95 45.59 -8.52
CA VAL A 1125 6.98 46.51 -9.67
C VAL A 1125 8.06 46.09 -10.68
N THR A 1126 9.20 45.59 -10.22
CA THR A 1126 10.26 45.06 -11.09
C THR A 1126 9.78 43.81 -11.83
N ASP A 1127 9.11 42.89 -11.12
CA ASP A 1127 8.59 41.66 -11.73
C ASP A 1127 7.41 41.93 -12.70
N LEU A 1128 6.59 42.96 -12.42
CA LEU A 1128 5.61 43.49 -13.38
C LEU A 1128 6.30 43.93 -14.68
N GLY A 1129 7.44 44.60 -14.60
CA GLY A 1129 8.22 44.99 -15.79
C GLY A 1129 8.63 43.79 -16.65
N ARG A 1130 9.00 42.66 -16.02
CA ARG A 1130 9.30 41.40 -16.69
C ARG A 1130 8.06 40.84 -17.41
N ALA A 1131 6.91 40.80 -16.72
CA ALA A 1131 5.65 40.37 -17.33
C ALA A 1131 5.27 41.28 -18.52
N MET A 1132 5.37 42.60 -18.39
CA MET A 1132 5.07 43.54 -19.48
C MET A 1132 5.97 43.35 -20.70
N ALA A 1133 7.23 42.95 -20.51
CA ALA A 1133 8.13 42.62 -21.61
C ALA A 1133 7.68 41.33 -22.33
N GLU A 1134 7.27 40.31 -21.58
CA GLU A 1134 6.79 39.02 -22.13
C GLU A 1134 5.40 39.09 -22.77
N LEU A 1135 4.55 40.05 -22.37
CA LEU A 1135 3.22 40.26 -22.96
C LEU A 1135 3.29 40.52 -24.48
N ARG A 1136 4.46 40.94 -24.99
CA ARG A 1136 4.71 41.22 -26.41
C ARG A 1136 5.43 40.09 -27.15
N GLY A 1137 5.76 38.99 -26.45
CA GLY A 1137 6.46 37.84 -27.00
C GLY A 1137 5.53 36.83 -27.68
N ASP A 1138 6.11 36.00 -28.55
CA ASP A 1138 5.40 34.92 -29.23
C ASP A 1138 5.00 33.80 -28.25
N GLU A 1139 3.98 33.03 -28.64
CA GLU A 1139 3.57 31.85 -27.90
C GLU A 1139 4.52 30.68 -28.16
N ASN A 1140 4.80 29.92 -27.11
CA ASN A 1140 5.48 28.64 -27.25
C ASN A 1140 4.43 27.57 -27.62
N GLY A 1141 4.58 26.94 -28.79
CA GLY A 1141 3.61 25.98 -29.34
C GLY A 1141 3.66 24.59 -28.69
N GLU A 1142 4.26 24.47 -27.52
CA GLU A 1142 4.44 23.22 -26.77
C GLU A 1142 3.17 22.87 -25.98
N LEU A 1143 3.03 21.58 -25.62
CA LEU A 1143 1.99 21.16 -24.68
C LEU A 1143 2.40 21.58 -23.27
N MET A 1144 1.44 22.03 -22.48
CA MET A 1144 1.67 22.45 -21.09
C MET A 1144 1.06 21.43 -20.13
N LEU A 1145 1.88 20.90 -19.22
CA LEU A 1145 1.47 20.02 -18.15
C LEU A 1145 0.98 20.84 -16.95
N ILE A 1146 -0.18 20.44 -16.41
CA ILE A 1146 -0.73 20.91 -15.13
C ILE A 1146 -0.96 19.74 -14.18
N GLY A 1147 -0.82 20.00 -12.87
CA GLY A 1147 -1.12 19.03 -11.83
C GLY A 1147 -2.61 18.99 -11.48
N ARG A 1148 -3.10 17.87 -10.94
CA ARG A 1148 -4.40 17.79 -10.26
C ARG A 1148 -4.34 17.04 -8.94
N ARG A 1149 -5.32 17.31 -8.08
CA ARG A 1149 -5.61 16.54 -6.87
C ARG A 1149 -6.90 15.73 -7.07
N ASP A 1150 -7.06 14.68 -6.29
CA ASP A 1150 -8.30 13.90 -6.19
C ASP A 1150 -8.87 14.06 -4.77
N LEU A 1151 -10.20 14.06 -4.64
CA LEU A 1151 -10.87 14.20 -3.34
C LEU A 1151 -10.44 13.10 -2.34
N ARG A 1152 -10.04 11.92 -2.83
CA ARG A 1152 -9.63 10.77 -2.03
C ARG A 1152 -8.13 10.74 -1.74
N THR A 1153 -7.33 11.62 -2.33
CA THR A 1153 -5.90 11.71 -2.01
C THR A 1153 -5.62 12.88 -1.08
N ASN A 1154 -4.54 12.75 -0.29
CA ASN A 1154 -4.05 13.83 0.55
C ASN A 1154 -2.53 13.89 0.46
N ASN A 1155 -2.03 14.80 -0.40
CA ASN A 1155 -0.62 14.87 -0.77
C ASN A 1155 -0.12 13.46 -1.13
N SER A 1156 0.99 12.98 -0.56
CA SER A 1156 1.50 11.62 -0.78
C SER A 1156 1.21 10.63 0.36
N TRP A 1157 0.68 11.04 1.52
CA TRP A 1157 0.75 10.23 2.75
C TRP A 1157 -0.51 9.43 3.13
N MET A 1158 -1.59 9.52 2.33
CA MET A 1158 -2.85 8.78 2.59
C MET A 1158 -3.12 7.61 1.63
N HIS A 1159 -2.14 7.22 0.81
CA HIS A 1159 -2.31 6.13 -0.17
C HIS A 1159 -2.26 4.74 0.47
N ASN A 1160 -1.80 4.59 1.73
CA ASN A 1160 -1.89 3.31 2.45
C ASN A 1160 -3.29 3.02 3.02
N SER A 1161 -4.28 3.89 2.78
CA SER A 1161 -5.68 3.63 3.12
C SER A 1161 -6.36 2.77 2.06
N GLN A 1162 -6.75 1.55 2.44
CA GLN A 1162 -7.53 0.64 1.60
C GLN A 1162 -8.84 1.26 1.11
N ARG A 1163 -9.44 2.20 1.86
CA ARG A 1163 -10.67 2.86 1.44
C ARG A 1163 -10.37 3.87 0.34
N LEU A 1164 -9.33 4.67 0.51
CA LEU A 1164 -9.07 5.80 -0.39
C LEU A 1164 -8.59 5.35 -1.77
N VAL A 1165 -7.78 4.29 -1.86
CA VAL A 1165 -7.23 3.81 -3.15
C VAL A 1165 -8.20 2.97 -3.98
N LYS A 1166 -9.26 2.39 -3.39
CA LYS A 1166 -10.28 1.61 -4.12
C LYS A 1166 -10.83 2.33 -5.35
N GLY A 1167 -11.07 1.60 -6.43
CA GLY A 1167 -11.67 2.10 -7.67
C GLY A 1167 -10.78 1.89 -8.88
N GLY A 1168 -11.12 2.55 -10.00
CA GLY A 1168 -10.27 2.56 -11.20
C GLY A 1168 -9.02 3.40 -11.03
N ASP A 1169 -8.07 3.25 -11.96
CA ASP A 1169 -6.84 4.02 -12.01
C ASP A 1169 -7.13 5.53 -12.13
N ARG A 1170 -6.45 6.33 -11.29
CA ARG A 1170 -6.57 7.80 -11.22
C ARG A 1170 -5.42 8.52 -11.93
N CYS A 1171 -4.39 7.77 -12.32
CA CYS A 1171 -3.13 8.26 -12.89
C CYS A 1171 -3.16 8.47 -14.41
N ASN A 1172 -4.35 8.50 -15.03
CA ASN A 1172 -4.49 8.76 -16.46
C ASN A 1172 -4.04 10.18 -16.85
N LEU A 1173 -3.39 10.29 -18.01
CA LEU A 1173 -3.11 11.56 -18.68
C LEU A 1173 -4.39 12.09 -19.31
N LEU A 1174 -4.91 13.22 -18.78
CA LEU A 1174 -6.03 13.90 -19.42
C LEU A 1174 -5.52 14.72 -20.60
N ILE A 1175 -6.19 14.59 -21.74
CA ILE A 1175 -5.86 15.32 -22.97
C ILE A 1175 -7.11 15.70 -23.76
N ASN A 1176 -7.09 16.88 -24.39
CA ASN A 1176 -8.17 17.36 -25.24
C ASN A 1176 -8.36 16.47 -26.49
N PRO A 1177 -9.59 16.26 -27.00
CA PRO A 1177 -9.83 15.47 -28.22
C PRO A 1177 -9.04 15.95 -29.44
N ALA A 1178 -8.89 17.26 -29.62
CA ALA A 1178 -8.17 17.82 -30.77
C ALA A 1178 -6.66 17.52 -30.69
N ASP A 1179 -6.07 17.55 -29.49
CA ASP A 1179 -4.67 17.20 -29.31
C ASP A 1179 -4.44 15.70 -29.37
N ALA A 1180 -5.37 14.90 -28.86
CA ALA A 1180 -5.32 13.45 -28.99
C ALA A 1180 -5.34 13.03 -30.47
N GLU A 1181 -6.22 13.63 -31.28
CA GLU A 1181 -6.24 13.41 -32.73
C GLU A 1181 -4.93 13.86 -33.39
N ARG A 1182 -4.47 15.09 -33.10
CA ARG A 1182 -3.23 15.65 -33.64
C ARG A 1182 -2.00 14.80 -33.33
N LEU A 1183 -1.96 14.17 -32.16
CA LEU A 1183 -0.83 13.36 -31.67
C LEU A 1183 -1.05 11.85 -31.89
N SER A 1184 -2.14 11.45 -32.54
CA SER A 1184 -2.51 10.05 -32.75
C SER A 1184 -2.61 9.23 -31.44
N LEU A 1185 -3.09 9.87 -30.37
CA LEU A 1185 -3.32 9.26 -29.07
C LEU A 1185 -4.75 8.72 -28.97
N THR A 1186 -4.91 7.55 -28.36
CA THR A 1186 -6.20 6.87 -28.23
C THR A 1186 -6.56 6.65 -26.77
N HIS A 1187 -7.81 6.90 -26.39
CA HIS A 1187 -8.33 6.65 -25.05
C HIS A 1187 -8.05 5.20 -24.60
N GLY A 1188 -7.55 5.02 -23.37
CA GLY A 1188 -7.19 3.73 -22.78
C GLY A 1188 -5.89 3.11 -23.29
N LYS A 1189 -5.16 3.77 -24.20
CA LYS A 1189 -3.83 3.33 -24.66
C LYS A 1189 -2.73 4.04 -23.88
N GLN A 1190 -1.52 3.48 -23.94
CA GLN A 1190 -0.35 4.08 -23.32
C GLN A 1190 0.20 5.22 -24.19
N ALA A 1191 0.76 6.23 -23.52
CA ALA A 1191 1.53 7.30 -24.11
C ALA A 1191 2.80 7.51 -23.27
N ARG A 1192 3.82 8.06 -23.92
CA ARG A 1192 5.03 8.53 -23.24
C ARG A 1192 4.95 10.05 -23.14
N ILE A 1193 5.07 10.57 -21.93
CA ILE A 1193 5.17 12.00 -21.64
C ILE A 1193 6.59 12.31 -21.16
N MET A 1194 7.19 13.36 -21.70
CA MET A 1194 8.61 13.70 -21.50
C MET A 1194 8.79 15.18 -21.23
N SER A 1195 9.73 15.50 -20.34
CA SER A 1195 10.24 16.86 -20.08
C SER A 1195 11.78 16.86 -20.10
N ARG A 1196 12.40 17.97 -19.67
CA ARG A 1196 13.85 18.05 -19.48
C ARG A 1196 14.38 17.01 -18.47
N THR A 1197 13.61 16.68 -17.43
CA THR A 1197 14.11 15.89 -16.28
C THR A 1197 13.90 14.39 -16.44
N GLY A 1198 12.97 13.96 -17.29
CA GLY A 1198 12.71 12.54 -17.49
C GLY A 1198 11.47 12.26 -18.33
N GLU A 1199 11.01 11.02 -18.22
CA GLU A 1199 9.83 10.53 -18.94
C GLU A 1199 8.98 9.60 -18.07
N LEU A 1200 7.67 9.53 -18.38
CA LEU A 1200 6.72 8.61 -17.75
C LEU A 1200 5.89 7.89 -18.82
N MET A 1201 5.51 6.65 -18.50
CA MET A 1201 4.50 5.90 -19.22
C MET A 1201 3.16 6.12 -18.55
N VAL A 1202 2.15 6.54 -19.32
CA VAL A 1202 0.84 6.94 -18.80
C VAL A 1202 -0.30 6.44 -19.67
N SER A 1203 -1.39 6.03 -19.04
CA SER A 1203 -2.65 5.70 -19.72
C SER A 1203 -3.35 6.98 -20.18
N VAL A 1204 -3.79 7.05 -21.43
CA VAL A 1204 -4.46 8.23 -22.00
C VAL A 1204 -5.95 8.23 -21.67
N GLN A 1205 -6.46 9.36 -21.20
CA GLN A 1205 -7.88 9.64 -21.07
C GLN A 1205 -8.23 10.91 -21.85
N VAL A 1206 -8.90 10.73 -22.99
CA VAL A 1206 -9.40 11.83 -23.82
C VAL A 1206 -10.64 12.47 -23.18
N THR A 1207 -10.64 13.79 -23.01
CA THR A 1207 -11.76 14.56 -22.42
C THR A 1207 -11.76 16.01 -22.88
N ASP A 1208 -12.94 16.59 -23.10
CA ASP A 1208 -13.16 18.01 -23.42
C ASP A 1208 -13.17 18.93 -22.18
N ASP A 1209 -13.01 18.37 -20.97
CA ASP A 1209 -12.84 19.13 -19.73
C ASP A 1209 -11.47 19.81 -19.63
N ILE A 1210 -10.54 19.57 -20.55
CA ILE A 1210 -9.23 20.23 -20.59
C ILE A 1210 -9.09 21.05 -21.88
N MET A 1211 -8.52 22.25 -21.79
CA MET A 1211 -8.35 23.08 -22.99
C MET A 1211 -7.32 22.49 -23.96
N PRO A 1212 -7.42 22.78 -25.27
CA PRO A 1212 -6.38 22.44 -26.23
C PRO A 1212 -5.01 23.03 -25.84
N GLY A 1213 -3.94 22.28 -26.11
CA GLY A 1213 -2.56 22.63 -25.75
C GLY A 1213 -2.17 22.22 -24.33
N VAL A 1214 -3.05 21.59 -23.55
CA VAL A 1214 -2.82 21.28 -22.13
C VAL A 1214 -3.03 19.80 -21.85
N VAL A 1215 -2.16 19.24 -21.00
CA VAL A 1215 -2.27 17.88 -20.48
C VAL A 1215 -2.23 17.89 -18.96
N CYS A 1216 -2.82 16.88 -18.30
CA CYS A 1216 -2.93 16.86 -16.85
C CYS A 1216 -2.66 15.49 -16.23
N LEU A 1217 -1.87 15.47 -15.15
CA LEU A 1217 -1.57 14.29 -14.33
C LEU A 1217 -1.82 14.56 -12.83
N PRO A 1218 -2.15 13.54 -12.03
CA PRO A 1218 -2.33 13.72 -10.60
C PRO A 1218 -1.00 13.83 -9.85
N HIS A 1219 -1.04 14.51 -8.71
CA HIS A 1219 0.07 14.59 -7.75
C HIS A 1219 -0.07 13.55 -6.62
N GLY A 1220 1.06 13.17 -6.01
CA GLY A 1220 1.12 12.40 -4.76
C GLY A 1220 1.27 10.88 -4.92
N TRP A 1221 1.41 10.38 -6.15
CA TRP A 1221 1.59 8.97 -6.49
C TRP A 1221 3.05 8.63 -6.81
N GLY A 1222 3.34 7.35 -7.08
CA GLY A 1222 4.69 6.79 -7.29
C GLY A 1222 5.20 5.97 -6.11
N HIS A 1223 4.33 5.18 -5.48
CA HIS A 1223 4.63 4.40 -4.28
C HIS A 1223 5.29 3.04 -4.58
N ASP A 1224 6.25 3.01 -5.51
CA ASP A 1224 6.93 1.80 -6.01
C ASP A 1224 8.46 1.87 -5.92
N ARG A 1225 9.01 2.82 -5.14
CA ARG A 1225 10.46 2.88 -4.91
C ARG A 1225 10.93 1.67 -4.10
N GLU A 1226 12.08 1.12 -4.46
CA GLU A 1226 12.70 0.02 -3.74
C GLU A 1226 13.02 0.41 -2.29
N GLY A 1227 12.60 -0.41 -1.32
CA GLY A 1227 12.83 -0.18 0.11
C GLY A 1227 11.71 0.56 0.85
N VAL A 1228 10.60 0.88 0.17
CA VAL A 1228 9.35 1.32 0.80
C VAL A 1228 8.67 0.14 1.52
N SER A 1229 7.88 0.42 2.56
CA SER A 1229 7.02 -0.57 3.22
C SER A 1229 5.67 0.03 3.57
N MET A 1230 4.77 0.02 2.58
CA MET A 1230 3.40 0.54 2.68
C MET A 1230 2.51 -0.32 1.77
N ARG A 1231 2.05 -1.47 2.27
CA ARG A 1231 1.54 -2.57 1.44
C ARG A 1231 0.38 -2.18 0.54
N ILE A 1232 -0.52 -1.33 1.03
CA ILE A 1232 -1.68 -0.88 0.25
C ILE A 1232 -1.25 0.12 -0.82
N ALA A 1233 -0.34 1.04 -0.49
CA ALA A 1233 0.19 2.01 -1.45
C ALA A 1233 0.99 1.31 -2.57
N GLU A 1234 1.86 0.36 -2.22
CA GLU A 1234 2.68 -0.42 -3.16
C GLU A 1234 1.83 -1.27 -4.11
N SER A 1235 0.66 -1.74 -3.66
CA SER A 1235 -0.27 -2.48 -4.53
C SER A 1235 -0.99 -1.58 -5.56
N ASN A 1236 -0.94 -0.26 -5.39
CA ASN A 1236 -1.55 0.73 -6.27
C ASN A 1236 -0.61 1.94 -6.45
N PRO A 1237 0.60 1.76 -7.01
CA PRO A 1237 1.66 2.75 -6.86
C PRO A 1237 1.39 4.03 -7.66
N GLY A 1238 0.71 3.93 -8.81
CA GLY A 1238 0.43 5.06 -9.69
C GLY A 1238 1.70 5.58 -10.37
N ILE A 1239 1.75 6.90 -10.67
CA ILE A 1239 2.89 7.55 -11.33
C ILE A 1239 3.29 8.83 -10.59
N ASN A 1240 4.59 9.09 -10.46
CA ASN A 1240 5.07 10.35 -9.87
C ASN A 1240 5.24 11.45 -10.91
N VAL A 1241 4.30 12.39 -11.01
CA VAL A 1241 4.41 13.55 -11.92
C VAL A 1241 5.66 14.41 -11.64
N ASN A 1242 6.17 14.38 -10.41
CA ASN A 1242 7.34 15.16 -10.04
C ASN A 1242 8.65 14.60 -10.60
N ASP A 1243 8.68 13.37 -11.14
CA ASP A 1243 9.84 12.85 -11.87
C ASP A 1243 10.08 13.63 -13.19
N ILE A 1244 9.01 14.21 -13.76
CA ILE A 1244 9.06 14.99 -15.01
C ILE A 1244 8.81 16.48 -14.79
N THR A 1245 8.66 16.92 -13.54
CA THR A 1245 8.48 18.35 -13.23
C THR A 1245 9.85 19.01 -13.16
N ASP A 1246 10.04 20.07 -13.96
CA ASP A 1246 11.32 20.72 -14.14
C ASP A 1246 11.73 21.54 -12.90
N ASP A 1247 12.79 21.11 -12.22
CA ASP A 1247 13.34 21.76 -11.02
C ASP A 1247 14.00 23.13 -11.26
N GLN A 1248 14.28 23.48 -12.51
CA GLN A 1248 14.92 24.74 -12.89
C GLN A 1248 13.92 25.86 -13.21
N VAL A 1249 12.62 25.53 -13.30
CA VAL A 1249 11.57 26.52 -13.53
C VAL A 1249 10.95 26.92 -12.18
N VAL A 1250 11.13 28.18 -11.80
CA VAL A 1250 10.67 28.75 -10.53
C VAL A 1250 9.97 30.09 -10.75
N ASP A 1251 9.14 30.50 -9.79
CA ASP A 1251 8.81 31.92 -9.63
C ASP A 1251 10.08 32.67 -9.21
N VAL A 1252 10.68 33.43 -10.12
CA VAL A 1252 11.99 34.07 -9.94
C VAL A 1252 12.03 34.96 -8.70
N LEU A 1253 10.90 35.61 -8.36
CA LEU A 1253 10.86 36.53 -7.23
C LEU A 1253 10.85 35.79 -5.87
N SER A 1254 10.00 34.76 -5.73
CA SER A 1254 9.81 34.05 -4.46
C SER A 1254 10.69 32.80 -4.31
N GLY A 1255 11.24 32.28 -5.42
CA GLY A 1255 11.89 30.98 -5.49
C GLY A 1255 10.93 29.78 -5.46
N ASN A 1256 9.62 30.01 -5.37
CA ASN A 1256 8.61 28.95 -5.30
C ASN A 1256 8.64 28.06 -6.55
N ALA A 1257 8.42 26.76 -6.36
CA ALA A 1257 8.42 25.80 -7.47
C ALA A 1257 7.30 26.10 -8.49
N VAL A 1258 7.62 25.96 -9.78
CA VAL A 1258 6.58 25.86 -10.82
C VAL A 1258 6.13 24.41 -10.91
N LEU A 1259 4.85 24.17 -10.66
CA LEU A 1259 4.21 22.85 -10.75
C LEU A 1259 3.07 22.84 -11.78
N ASN A 1260 2.69 24.02 -12.30
CA ASN A 1260 1.64 24.19 -13.29
C ASN A 1260 2.16 25.05 -14.45
N GLY A 1261 1.96 24.55 -15.68
CA GLY A 1261 2.52 25.18 -16.87
C GLY A 1261 3.93 24.69 -17.18
N ILE A 1262 4.19 23.40 -17.04
CA ILE A 1262 5.48 22.78 -17.40
C ILE A 1262 5.45 22.35 -18.87
N PRO A 1263 6.38 22.80 -19.73
CA PRO A 1263 6.43 22.34 -21.10
C PRO A 1263 6.76 20.85 -21.19
N VAL A 1264 5.98 20.12 -21.99
CA VAL A 1264 6.14 18.68 -22.20
C VAL A 1264 5.94 18.28 -23.66
N SER A 1265 6.48 17.13 -24.01
CA SER A 1265 6.13 16.42 -25.25
C SER A 1265 5.40 15.13 -24.91
N VAL A 1266 4.44 14.74 -25.77
CA VAL A 1266 3.67 13.51 -25.60
C VAL A 1266 3.64 12.77 -26.93
N VAL A 1267 3.96 11.48 -26.89
CA VAL A 1267 3.94 10.58 -28.06
C VAL A 1267 3.21 9.29 -27.73
N ALA A 1268 2.58 8.68 -28.73
CA ALA A 1268 2.00 7.34 -28.58
C ALA A 1268 3.12 6.34 -28.23
N ALA A 1269 2.82 5.43 -27.29
CA ALA A 1269 3.76 4.42 -26.82
C ALA A 1269 3.95 3.27 -27.80
#